data_AF-A0A9D6I1C3-F1
#
_entry.id   AF-A0A9D6I1C3-F1
#
_cell.length_a   1.000
_cell.length_b   1.000
_cell.length_c   1.000
_cell.angle_alpha   90.00
_cell.angle_beta   90.00
_cell.angle_gamma   90.00
#
_symmetry.space_group_name_H-M   'P 1'
#
loop_
_entity.id
_entity.type
_entity.pdbx_description
1 polymer ?
#
loop_
_entity_poly.entity_id
_entity_poly.type
_entity_poly.pdbx_seq_one_letter_code
_entity_poly.pdbx_strand_id
1 'polypeptide(L)'
;MAGAERSLLELLDGLKSRGIVCYVVLPAEGILEDELKKRLIPYSISPYRFWVMDENEKKEEVEDEISSQAIELARLLDSVKPDIIYTNTSVINVGALVARMLGKPHIWHIREFGEPSYKLILPIKERSKFVHENSECVIYNSKAVKEYYDGDKDKGIVIYNNISVDSFSSDDDIKKMGRVFKNKESYKLATIGSVSVGKNQEDIIFAVRDLVREGIDIELVIAGDEESVYAEKLRKIVSDNKLENNIRFLGYIHKPYRILSETDVLVVCSKNEAFGRTVVEGMLVGKPVIATRVGGIPEIITDGINGLLYVAGDHGELSEKLKFLFNNISKADLYAINGYEFAIKNFNDDKYSGKVIEVLSDLNDFTISGFNSLWANVWKLQKRDIDKRNDEIFSLTKSIQEKDKVILLQEKYLHDKEDIIQEKDKVIILQEKYLHDKEDIIQEKDILIKNKDVELAQHIKLVHGLFISTSWRVTRPFRFISTVLKRMSLLFIKTLFRLAKRVTPALIKKIIKRWFLLFIKKIKEKHEDSSCDGSTETGDTDNLPVIYNDNSLKSVYYISSVESGGTKKYIDDLLDTFATKDMNFVRIKSRDDLFFYEKYFKESDILLFQYLLYTDIEFEDIINIKKEKSLKLVVPVHDFYFFGEKKNEFYEFSPKVHTIYSKEVLSFSPLVFELLNLADIIIYPSNFVKNIFDSVYCFKTARLSGHIDNRNVNHAAISNEDAVSEKIINIGIINDAYPHKGGSYYPNLFRLYEYKGYKIFYHIFGHSKLDAPNVIFHGPYREDEIYSLLQENEIHGLVFLNEYAETYSYSLTKGINTRLPVLYSKIGAYTERMRDKTNSFPLGDIASIQTEACKMFDLIINNQCHAFGNSDMVLEKDIPNLYQELFLVDYDKMLDDKYHKNKKYYDYLFKIVEPYAIYFPQFHALKENNRTFYEGYHDMVNLQQAKKEDSSLETPIKNYLGYYNLKNDPSIIERQILLAKTHGFKGFGIYYYWFSHNSITGNDMLMKDVVDKFFEDNFDSFDVFFIYANESWSDNPAFNQYTNGCLITNKYSKEEIIKNFENLVPYFRHPNYKKIDNKPVFLIHHPHEMTDSEIRLFVSVGDEIVKSNGFSGLELIINEIKGGRHFGITNYSHHPDYKDTTTPVAVENGIRYIDYQKYVDDYFPNTPSRFRNIQTVFYNFDNTVRYFNHKNKQILVTKTKNNNIEYFKKFLISSLNTYKHRDKSQKIFLMNSWNEWGEQMALEPSSESGFRLLDAFCEVILDFAKEDNHKDTND
;
A
#
# COMPACT_ATOMS: atom_id res chain seq x y z
N MET A 1 -2.25 -26.89 17.20
CA MET A 1 -2.47 -26.26 15.88
C MET A 1 -3.67 -26.91 15.20
N ALA A 2 -4.85 -26.43 15.52
CA ALA A 2 -6.11 -26.84 14.91
C ALA A 2 -6.45 -25.94 13.70
N GLY A 3 -7.70 -26.02 13.22
CA GLY A 3 -8.16 -25.28 12.05
C GLY A 3 -8.18 -23.76 12.25
N ALA A 4 -8.34 -23.29 13.48
CA ALA A 4 -8.26 -21.88 13.86
C ALA A 4 -6.86 -21.34 13.54
N GLU A 5 -5.84 -21.90 14.19
CA GLU A 5 -4.43 -21.51 14.04
C GLU A 5 -3.84 -21.76 12.63
N ARG A 6 -4.39 -22.71 11.85
CA ARG A 6 -4.01 -22.89 10.43
C ARG A 6 -4.59 -21.81 9.55
N SER A 7 -5.87 -21.50 9.74
CA SER A 7 -6.52 -20.39 9.04
C SER A 7 -5.84 -19.07 9.37
N LEU A 8 -5.35 -18.92 10.60
CA LEU A 8 -4.44 -17.87 11.01
C LEU A 8 -3.12 -17.89 10.22
N LEU A 9 -2.43 -19.02 10.03
CA LEU A 9 -1.14 -19.04 9.32
C LEU A 9 -1.24 -18.73 7.83
N GLU A 10 -2.16 -19.37 7.09
CA GLU A 10 -2.39 -19.07 5.67
C GLU A 10 -2.77 -17.61 5.48
N LEU A 11 -3.48 -17.08 6.46
CA LEU A 11 -3.76 -15.68 6.53
C LEU A 11 -2.50 -14.87 6.80
N LEU A 12 -1.70 -15.15 7.83
CA LEU A 12 -0.46 -14.41 8.08
C LEU A 12 0.51 -14.45 6.89
N ASP A 13 0.40 -15.43 5.99
CA ASP A 13 1.08 -15.43 4.70
C ASP A 13 0.39 -14.56 3.64
N GLY A 14 -0.93 -14.71 3.48
CA GLY A 14 -1.79 -13.82 2.67
C GLY A 14 -1.57 -12.36 3.07
N LEU A 15 -1.81 -12.04 4.34
CA LEU A 15 -1.33 -10.88 5.09
C LEU A 15 0.14 -10.56 4.86
N LYS A 16 1.17 -11.43 4.83
CA LYS A 16 2.55 -10.90 4.72
C LYS A 16 3.02 -10.65 3.27
N SER A 17 2.35 -11.25 2.28
CA SER A 17 2.75 -11.23 0.87
C SER A 17 2.91 -9.81 0.27
N ARG A 18 1.79 -9.14 0.00
CA ARG A 18 1.66 -7.75 -0.41
C ARG A 18 2.30 -6.82 0.65
N GLY A 19 2.15 -7.06 1.97
CA GLY A 19 3.04 -6.42 2.98
C GLY A 19 2.76 -6.42 4.51
N ILE A 20 1.96 -7.30 5.11
CA ILE A 20 1.65 -7.54 6.57
C ILE A 20 2.72 -7.29 7.66
N VAL A 21 2.40 -6.44 8.64
CA VAL A 21 2.80 -6.44 10.07
C VAL A 21 2.10 -7.64 10.67
N CYS A 22 2.46 -8.81 10.19
CA CYS A 22 2.09 -10.02 10.86
C CYS A 22 2.97 -10.10 12.08
N TYR A 23 2.38 -10.68 13.10
CA TYR A 23 2.94 -10.72 14.43
C TYR A 23 2.14 -11.90 15.09
N VAL A 24 2.63 -12.80 15.97
CA VAL A 24 1.78 -13.70 16.85
C VAL A 24 2.26 -13.91 18.31
N VAL A 25 1.46 -13.57 19.35
CA VAL A 25 1.86 -13.67 20.79
C VAL A 25 1.10 -14.90 21.21
N LEU A 26 1.77 -15.81 21.89
CA LEU A 26 1.22 -17.12 22.19
C LEU A 26 0.86 -17.25 23.68
N PRO A 27 -0.17 -18.04 24.06
CA PRO A 27 -0.48 -18.32 25.46
C PRO A 27 0.78 -18.68 26.28
N ALA A 28 1.56 -19.58 25.70
CA ALA A 28 2.90 -20.02 26.07
C ALA A 28 3.62 -20.43 24.77
N GLU A 29 4.83 -21.00 24.88
CA GLU A 29 5.59 -21.56 23.74
C GLU A 29 4.84 -22.71 23.03
N GLY A 30 5.14 -23.00 21.77
CA GLY A 30 4.61 -24.20 21.08
C GLY A 30 4.53 -24.12 19.55
N ILE A 31 3.99 -25.15 18.88
CA ILE A 31 4.10 -25.37 17.41
C ILE A 31 3.75 -24.15 16.53
N LEU A 32 2.82 -23.29 16.96
CA LEU A 32 2.48 -22.07 16.22
C LEU A 32 3.69 -21.12 16.13
N GLU A 33 4.48 -21.01 17.19
CA GLU A 33 5.75 -20.28 17.30
C GLU A 33 6.74 -20.62 16.17
N ASP A 34 6.97 -21.91 15.94
CA ASP A 34 7.91 -22.38 14.92
C ASP A 34 7.45 -22.01 13.50
N GLU A 35 6.14 -22.06 13.25
CA GLU A 35 5.58 -21.67 11.96
C GLU A 35 5.63 -20.15 11.72
N LEU A 36 5.66 -19.35 12.77
CA LEU A 36 5.82 -17.88 12.71
C LEU A 36 7.27 -17.50 12.49
N LYS A 37 8.19 -18.10 13.28
CA LYS A 37 9.65 -18.04 13.08
C LYS A 37 10.02 -18.34 11.63
N LYS A 38 9.54 -19.45 11.06
CA LYS A 38 9.79 -19.84 9.66
C LYS A 38 9.30 -18.80 8.65
N ARG A 39 8.13 -18.21 8.89
CA ARG A 39 7.57 -17.14 8.05
C ARG A 39 8.28 -15.81 8.23
N LEU A 40 9.14 -15.68 9.25
CA LEU A 40 9.68 -14.42 9.73
C LEU A 40 8.53 -13.43 10.03
N ILE A 41 7.52 -13.96 10.72
CA ILE A 41 6.47 -13.23 11.41
C ILE A 41 6.93 -13.14 12.85
N PRO A 42 7.19 -11.94 13.39
CA PRO A 42 7.69 -11.90 14.75
C PRO A 42 6.64 -12.36 15.74
N TYR A 43 7.13 -12.89 16.85
CA TYR A 43 6.30 -13.53 17.87
C TYR A 43 6.95 -13.27 19.26
N SER A 44 6.17 -13.41 20.33
CA SER A 44 6.59 -13.21 21.74
C SER A 44 5.53 -13.80 22.66
N ILE A 45 5.72 -13.74 23.98
CA ILE A 45 4.96 -14.55 24.94
C ILE A 45 4.77 -13.76 26.24
N SER A 46 3.52 -13.61 26.69
CA SER A 46 3.13 -12.88 27.90
C SER A 46 1.78 -13.44 28.38
N PRO A 47 1.70 -14.20 29.49
CA PRO A 47 0.55 -15.07 29.80
C PRO A 47 -0.84 -14.44 29.75
N TYR A 48 -1.83 -15.26 29.40
CA TYR A 48 -3.25 -14.92 29.58
C TYR A 48 -4.17 -16.07 29.89
N ARG A 49 -5.23 -15.74 30.61
CA ARG A 49 -6.47 -16.50 30.67
C ARG A 49 -7.40 -16.18 29.48
N PHE A 50 -8.15 -17.18 29.08
CA PHE A 50 -9.35 -17.07 28.24
C PHE A 50 -10.58 -16.91 29.17
N TRP A 51 -11.72 -16.34 28.73
CA TRP A 51 -12.97 -16.38 29.53
C TRP A 51 -13.65 -17.75 29.53
N VAL A 52 -12.87 -18.83 29.61
CA VAL A 52 -13.38 -20.16 29.91
C VAL A 52 -13.35 -20.31 31.44
N MET A 53 -14.49 -20.67 32.05
CA MET A 53 -14.54 -20.95 33.48
C MET A 53 -14.26 -22.43 33.76
N ASP A 54 -13.25 -22.72 34.57
CA ASP A 54 -13.15 -24.03 35.20
C ASP A 54 -14.33 -24.24 36.19
N GLU A 55 -14.52 -25.46 36.70
CA GLU A 55 -15.71 -25.79 37.49
C GLU A 55 -15.80 -25.12 38.87
N ASN A 56 -14.66 -24.67 39.41
CA ASN A 56 -14.55 -24.21 40.81
C ASN A 56 -14.20 -22.71 40.95
N GLU A 57 -14.01 -21.99 39.84
CA GLU A 57 -13.61 -20.58 39.83
C GLU A 57 -14.81 -19.64 39.96
N LYS A 58 -14.63 -18.48 40.60
CA LYS A 58 -15.67 -17.43 40.59
C LYS A 58 -15.47 -16.50 39.39
N LYS A 59 -16.58 -15.94 38.90
CA LYS A 59 -16.58 -15.03 37.76
C LYS A 59 -15.75 -13.78 38.06
N GLU A 60 -15.86 -13.23 39.26
CA GLU A 60 -15.09 -12.05 39.69
C GLU A 60 -13.58 -12.35 39.76
N GLU A 61 -13.19 -13.55 40.19
CA GLU A 61 -11.77 -13.95 40.26
C GLU A 61 -11.16 -14.10 38.86
N VAL A 62 -11.93 -14.69 37.93
CA VAL A 62 -11.57 -14.77 36.51
C VAL A 62 -11.54 -13.38 35.87
N GLU A 63 -12.51 -12.50 36.15
CA GLU A 63 -12.55 -11.13 35.64
C GLU A 63 -11.45 -10.24 36.23
N ASP A 64 -11.02 -10.43 37.48
CA ASP A 64 -9.89 -9.72 38.10
C ASP A 64 -8.53 -10.25 37.60
N GLU A 65 -8.35 -11.56 37.41
CA GLU A 65 -7.13 -12.11 36.78
C GLU A 65 -6.99 -11.59 35.36
N ILE A 66 -8.08 -11.68 34.59
CA ILE A 66 -8.24 -11.07 33.27
C ILE A 66 -7.97 -9.57 33.35
N SER A 67 -8.51 -8.83 34.33
CA SER A 67 -8.29 -7.37 34.49
C SER A 67 -6.87 -6.97 34.93
N SER A 68 -6.13 -7.87 35.58
CA SER A 68 -4.75 -7.64 36.03
C SER A 68 -3.74 -8.00 34.96
N GLN A 69 -3.91 -9.18 34.33
CA GLN A 69 -3.26 -9.51 33.07
C GLN A 69 -3.55 -8.40 32.09
N ALA A 70 -4.78 -7.92 32.00
CA ALA A 70 -5.14 -6.76 31.20
C ALA A 70 -4.24 -5.55 31.40
N ILE A 71 -3.83 -5.20 32.62
CA ILE A 71 -2.89 -4.09 32.85
C ILE A 71 -1.44 -4.46 32.44
N GLU A 72 -1.08 -5.73 32.42
CA GLU A 72 0.21 -6.21 31.92
C GLU A 72 0.23 -6.37 30.39
N LEU A 73 -0.85 -6.83 29.75
CA LEU A 73 -1.16 -6.60 28.32
C LEU A 73 -1.22 -5.11 28.06
N ALA A 74 -1.66 -4.26 29.01
CA ALA A 74 -1.58 -2.83 28.79
C ALA A 74 -0.11 -2.53 28.65
N ARG A 75 0.72 -2.74 29.67
CA ARG A 75 2.16 -2.45 29.53
C ARG A 75 2.90 -3.24 28.47
N LEU A 76 2.38 -4.36 27.95
CA LEU A 76 2.91 -5.12 26.83
C LEU A 76 2.15 -4.88 25.50
N LEU A 77 1.36 -3.80 25.39
CA LEU A 77 0.71 -3.30 24.16
C LEU A 77 0.56 -1.77 24.11
N ASP A 78 0.32 -1.14 25.26
CA ASP A 78 1.03 0.04 25.73
C ASP A 78 2.55 -0.17 25.62
N SER A 79 3.13 -1.37 25.37
CA SER A 79 4.52 -1.51 24.83
C SER A 79 4.68 -1.55 23.33
N VAL A 80 3.59 -1.50 22.56
CA VAL A 80 3.67 -2.02 21.20
C VAL A 80 3.05 -1.07 20.11
N LYS A 81 2.08 -0.20 20.45
CA LYS A 81 1.42 0.80 19.55
C LYS A 81 0.48 0.19 18.51
N PRO A 82 -0.73 -0.23 18.94
CA PRO A 82 -1.74 -0.61 17.99
C PRO A 82 -1.89 0.50 16.97
N ASP A 83 -1.83 0.09 15.72
CA ASP A 83 -2.91 0.51 14.87
C ASP A 83 -4.08 -0.48 15.07
N ILE A 84 -3.83 -1.82 15.13
CA ILE A 84 -4.87 -2.84 15.42
C ILE A 84 -4.59 -3.89 16.51
N ILE A 85 -5.49 -4.90 16.78
CA ILE A 85 -5.80 -5.87 17.93
C ILE A 85 -6.79 -6.98 17.42
N TYR A 86 -6.35 -7.86 16.54
CA TYR A 86 -6.74 -9.29 16.51
C TYR A 86 -6.46 -9.92 17.97
N THR A 87 -6.91 -11.14 18.36
CA THR A 87 -7.16 -11.70 19.73
C THR A 87 -7.58 -13.21 19.58
N ASN A 88 -6.83 -13.96 18.78
CA ASN A 88 -7.26 -15.02 17.86
C ASN A 88 -8.14 -16.24 18.36
N THR A 89 -9.40 -16.03 18.82
CA THR A 89 -10.58 -16.97 18.84
C THR A 89 -11.72 -16.40 19.70
N SER A 90 -12.98 -16.85 19.52
CA SER A 90 -14.16 -16.44 20.33
C SER A 90 -14.03 -16.62 21.85
N VAL A 91 -13.06 -17.42 22.28
CA VAL A 91 -12.77 -17.75 23.67
C VAL A 91 -11.83 -16.74 24.34
N ILE A 92 -11.24 -15.83 23.59
CA ILE A 92 -10.18 -14.95 24.08
C ILE A 92 -10.74 -13.54 24.30
N ASN A 93 -11.02 -13.17 25.55
CA ASN A 93 -11.64 -11.91 25.92
C ASN A 93 -10.82 -11.05 26.90
N VAL A 94 -9.63 -11.46 27.35
CA VAL A 94 -8.79 -10.47 28.05
C VAL A 94 -8.25 -9.46 27.07
N GLY A 95 -8.01 -9.93 25.84
CA GLY A 95 -8.12 -9.13 24.64
C GLY A 95 -9.22 -8.10 24.82
N ALA A 96 -10.41 -8.44 25.30
CA ALA A 96 -11.55 -7.53 25.37
C ALA A 96 -11.54 -6.30 26.26
N LEU A 97 -10.43 -6.00 26.93
CA LEU A 97 -10.47 -5.09 28.07
C LEU A 97 -9.36 -4.04 28.12
N VAL A 98 -8.40 -4.01 27.19
CA VAL A 98 -7.10 -3.38 27.49
C VAL A 98 -6.66 -2.22 26.63
N ALA A 99 -7.01 -2.13 25.36
CA ALA A 99 -6.95 -0.87 24.67
C ALA A 99 -8.10 0.04 25.11
N ARG A 100 -8.93 -0.44 26.08
CA ARG A 100 -9.64 0.39 27.10
C ARG A 100 -8.73 1.29 27.89
N MET A 101 -7.48 0.87 27.95
CA MET A 101 -6.36 1.47 28.64
C MET A 101 -5.34 2.05 27.63
N LEU A 102 -5.38 1.68 26.33
CA LEU A 102 -4.44 2.13 25.28
C LEU A 102 -5.02 3.16 24.29
N GLY A 103 -6.11 2.82 23.60
CA GLY A 103 -6.78 3.63 22.58
C GLY A 103 -6.42 3.50 21.06
N LYS A 104 -7.14 2.66 20.29
CA LYS A 104 -7.50 2.45 18.81
C LYS A 104 -8.68 1.42 18.81
N PRO A 105 -9.79 1.22 17.98
CA PRO A 105 -11.18 0.53 18.19
C PRO A 105 -11.76 -0.90 17.53
N HIS A 106 -12.38 -1.98 18.16
CA HIS A 106 -12.09 -3.50 18.10
C HIS A 106 -12.96 -4.57 17.33
N ILE A 107 -12.60 -5.87 17.20
CA ILE A 107 -13.40 -6.91 16.53
C ILE A 107 -13.34 -8.35 17.09
N TRP A 108 -14.35 -9.22 17.04
CA TRP A 108 -14.14 -10.68 16.96
C TRP A 108 -14.31 -11.28 15.55
N HIS A 109 -13.66 -12.40 15.23
CA HIS A 109 -14.01 -13.29 14.12
C HIS A 109 -14.14 -14.66 14.75
N ILE A 110 -15.36 -14.86 15.20
CA ILE A 110 -15.87 -16.09 15.74
C ILE A 110 -15.72 -17.17 14.67
N ARG A 111 -14.67 -17.99 14.79
CA ARG A 111 -14.43 -19.17 13.94
C ARG A 111 -15.05 -20.44 14.48
N GLU A 112 -15.75 -20.34 15.61
CA GLU A 112 -16.41 -21.43 16.31
C GLU A 112 -17.55 -20.88 17.16
N PHE A 113 -18.59 -21.67 17.40
CA PHE A 113 -19.83 -21.24 18.06
C PHE A 113 -19.69 -20.85 19.55
N GLY A 114 -18.48 -20.91 20.12
CA GLY A 114 -18.23 -20.73 21.55
C GLY A 114 -18.84 -21.88 22.36
N GLU A 115 -20.12 -21.76 22.72
CA GLU A 115 -20.92 -22.88 23.23
C GLU A 115 -21.43 -23.75 22.06
N PRO A 116 -21.47 -25.09 22.15
CA PRO A 116 -21.17 -25.93 23.32
C PRO A 116 -19.69 -26.37 23.42
N SER A 117 -18.78 -25.78 22.63
CA SER A 117 -17.36 -26.17 22.61
C SER A 117 -16.57 -25.71 23.84
N TYR A 118 -16.99 -24.60 24.46
CA TYR A 118 -16.32 -23.95 25.60
C TYR A 118 -17.34 -23.38 26.59
N LYS A 119 -17.04 -23.47 27.89
CA LYS A 119 -17.88 -22.94 28.98
C LYS A 119 -17.47 -21.49 29.28
N LEU A 120 -18.07 -20.53 28.58
CA LEU A 120 -17.66 -19.12 28.64
C LEU A 120 -18.30 -18.36 29.81
N ILE A 121 -17.61 -17.34 30.37
CA ILE A 121 -18.07 -16.62 31.59
C ILE A 121 -19.41 -15.87 31.39
N LEU A 122 -19.79 -15.59 30.15
CA LEU A 122 -21.06 -14.96 29.75
C LEU A 122 -21.87 -15.92 28.85
N PRO A 123 -23.19 -16.10 29.08
CA PRO A 123 -24.07 -16.87 28.17
C PRO A 123 -24.17 -16.22 26.78
N ILE A 124 -24.57 -16.96 25.75
CA ILE A 124 -24.59 -16.47 24.35
C ILE A 124 -25.23 -15.08 24.12
N LYS A 125 -26.25 -14.65 24.89
CA LYS A 125 -26.85 -13.31 24.70
C LYS A 125 -26.01 -12.18 25.27
N GLU A 126 -25.51 -12.36 26.48
CA GLU A 126 -24.59 -11.43 27.15
C GLU A 126 -23.19 -11.50 26.51
N ARG A 127 -22.79 -12.65 25.97
CA ARG A 127 -21.57 -12.84 25.17
C ARG A 127 -21.69 -12.20 23.82
N SER A 128 -22.76 -12.43 23.05
CA SER A 128 -23.06 -11.65 21.84
C SER A 128 -23.01 -10.18 22.23
N LYS A 129 -23.83 -9.72 23.17
CA LYS A 129 -23.80 -8.32 23.61
C LYS A 129 -22.40 -7.82 24.00
N PHE A 130 -21.58 -8.59 24.72
CA PHE A 130 -20.24 -8.16 25.09
C PHE A 130 -19.26 -8.16 23.91
N VAL A 131 -19.29 -9.20 23.07
CA VAL A 131 -18.60 -9.27 21.78
C VAL A 131 -18.96 -8.04 20.97
N HIS A 132 -20.23 -7.64 20.96
CA HIS A 132 -20.82 -6.51 20.23
C HIS A 132 -20.70 -5.13 20.95
N GLU A 133 -20.32 -5.09 22.23
CA GLU A 133 -20.23 -3.86 23.04
C GLU A 133 -18.82 -3.55 23.54
N ASN A 134 -17.85 -4.39 23.16
CA ASN A 134 -16.44 -4.27 23.48
C ASN A 134 -15.61 -4.69 22.29
N SER A 135 -16.10 -5.58 21.42
CA SER A 135 -15.71 -5.46 20.02
C SER A 135 -16.67 -4.52 19.35
N GLU A 136 -16.07 -3.64 18.58
CA GLU A 136 -16.66 -3.03 17.40
C GLU A 136 -17.27 -4.20 16.56
N CYS A 137 -16.86 -5.47 16.59
CA CYS A 137 -17.39 -6.38 15.56
C CYS A 137 -17.43 -7.90 15.81
N VAL A 138 -18.04 -8.60 14.84
CA VAL A 138 -17.92 -10.02 14.54
C VAL A 138 -17.70 -10.34 13.00
N ILE A 139 -16.66 -11.05 12.51
CA ILE A 139 -16.78 -11.96 11.32
C ILE A 139 -17.26 -13.30 11.89
N TYR A 140 -17.86 -14.06 10.99
CA TYR A 140 -18.18 -15.45 11.04
C TYR A 140 -17.56 -16.15 9.82
N ASN A 141 -16.86 -17.27 10.01
CA ASN A 141 -16.27 -18.02 8.88
C ASN A 141 -17.34 -18.64 7.96
N SER A 142 -18.62 -18.48 8.27
CA SER A 142 -19.79 -18.86 7.48
C SER A 142 -21.04 -18.09 7.95
N LYS A 143 -22.15 -18.15 7.19
CA LYS A 143 -23.44 -17.54 7.55
C LYS A 143 -24.02 -18.19 8.78
N ALA A 144 -23.86 -19.50 8.90
CA ALA A 144 -24.37 -20.21 10.06
C ALA A 144 -23.76 -19.75 11.39
N VAL A 145 -22.49 -19.33 11.43
CA VAL A 145 -21.91 -18.76 12.66
C VAL A 145 -22.38 -17.31 12.88
N LYS A 146 -22.70 -16.55 11.80
CA LYS A 146 -23.37 -15.24 11.89
C LYS A 146 -24.72 -15.39 12.56
N GLU A 147 -25.58 -16.19 11.94
CA GLU A 147 -26.95 -16.45 12.38
C GLU A 147 -27.02 -16.91 13.85
N TYR A 148 -25.99 -17.57 14.37
CA TYR A 148 -25.91 -18.00 15.77
C TYR A 148 -25.52 -16.91 16.78
N TYR A 149 -24.68 -15.93 16.42
CA TYR A 149 -24.26 -14.84 17.33
C TYR A 149 -25.07 -13.55 17.12
N ASP A 150 -25.41 -13.20 15.87
CA ASP A 150 -26.22 -12.01 15.52
C ASP A 150 -27.73 -12.27 15.56
N GLY A 151 -28.15 -13.39 14.97
CA GLY A 151 -29.50 -13.54 14.40
C GLY A 151 -29.70 -12.64 13.17
N ASP A 152 -30.90 -12.07 13.03
CA ASP A 152 -31.25 -11.11 11.96
C ASP A 152 -30.74 -9.67 12.22
N LYS A 153 -30.04 -9.43 13.33
CA LYS A 153 -29.26 -8.19 13.45
C LYS A 153 -28.20 -8.25 12.37
N ASP A 154 -27.95 -7.15 11.68
CA ASP A 154 -26.96 -7.24 10.61
C ASP A 154 -25.52 -7.38 11.16
N LYS A 155 -25.28 -7.34 12.48
CA LYS A 155 -24.11 -6.68 13.09
C LYS A 155 -22.75 -7.40 13.15
N GLY A 156 -22.59 -8.53 12.44
CA GLY A 156 -21.31 -9.07 11.96
C GLY A 156 -21.37 -9.61 10.53
N ILE A 157 -20.27 -10.15 10.00
CA ILE A 157 -20.09 -10.45 8.56
C ILE A 157 -19.63 -11.86 8.27
N VAL A 158 -19.80 -12.33 7.03
CA VAL A 158 -19.64 -13.75 6.72
C VAL A 158 -18.60 -14.01 5.67
N ILE A 159 -17.43 -14.51 6.07
CA ILE A 159 -16.39 -14.94 5.12
C ILE A 159 -15.53 -16.09 5.64
N TYR A 160 -15.68 -17.15 4.87
CA TYR A 160 -14.87 -18.31 4.50
C TYR A 160 -13.33 -18.18 4.65
N ASN A 161 -12.62 -19.29 4.50
CA ASN A 161 -11.16 -19.36 4.69
C ASN A 161 -10.35 -19.46 3.38
N ASN A 162 -9.04 -19.10 3.40
CA ASN A 162 -8.08 -19.52 2.35
C ASN A 162 -7.80 -20.94 2.71
N ILE A 163 -7.53 -21.71 1.69
CA ILE A 163 -7.03 -23.04 1.87
C ILE A 163 -5.91 -23.17 0.87
N SER A 164 -4.68 -23.01 1.33
CA SER A 164 -3.51 -23.22 0.47
C SER A 164 -3.05 -24.67 0.62
N VAL A 165 -3.18 -25.42 -0.47
CA VAL A 165 -2.61 -26.77 -0.59
C VAL A 165 -1.20 -26.62 -1.13
N ASP A 166 -0.20 -26.94 -0.31
CA ASP A 166 1.19 -26.98 -0.74
C ASP A 166 1.35 -27.89 -1.97
N SER A 167 2.20 -27.49 -2.92
CA SER A 167 2.69 -28.41 -3.95
C SER A 167 3.25 -29.68 -3.31
N PHE A 168 2.88 -30.85 -3.84
CA PHE A 168 3.16 -32.15 -3.22
C PHE A 168 4.61 -32.28 -2.73
N SER A 169 4.76 -32.79 -1.50
CA SER A 169 6.04 -32.88 -0.80
C SER A 169 7.09 -33.65 -1.61
N SER A 170 8.37 -33.32 -1.37
CA SER A 170 9.51 -33.98 -2.02
C SER A 170 9.44 -35.51 -1.90
N ASP A 171 10.00 -36.22 -2.90
CA ASP A 171 10.05 -37.69 -2.94
C ASP A 171 10.62 -38.33 -1.65
N ASP A 172 11.46 -37.61 -0.90
CA ASP A 172 12.05 -38.11 0.34
C ASP A 172 11.11 -38.05 1.55
N ASP A 173 10.09 -37.18 1.55
CA ASP A 173 9.00 -37.23 2.53
C ASP A 173 7.97 -38.30 2.15
N ILE A 174 7.78 -38.55 0.85
CA ILE A 174 6.98 -39.67 0.34
C ILE A 174 7.58 -41.01 0.78
N LYS A 175 8.92 -41.15 0.81
CA LYS A 175 9.59 -42.39 1.28
C LYS A 175 9.45 -42.63 2.78
N LYS A 176 9.50 -41.59 3.63
CA LYS A 176 9.52 -41.73 5.11
C LYS A 176 8.20 -42.24 5.71
N MET A 177 7.06 -41.90 5.10
CA MET A 177 5.72 -42.12 5.70
C MET A 177 5.10 -43.52 5.45
N GLY A 178 5.75 -44.40 4.69
CA GLY A 178 5.17 -45.70 4.30
C GLY A 178 4.03 -45.58 3.28
N ARG A 179 3.03 -46.47 3.33
CA ARG A 179 1.75 -46.34 2.59
C ARG A 179 0.64 -45.91 3.55
N VAL A 180 -0.22 -44.99 3.14
CA VAL A 180 -1.31 -44.51 4.01
C VAL A 180 -2.36 -45.60 4.18
N PHE A 181 -2.80 -46.23 3.08
CA PHE A 181 -3.74 -47.37 3.04
C PHE A 181 -2.98 -48.69 2.78
N LYS A 182 -3.46 -49.83 3.31
CA LYS A 182 -2.77 -51.13 3.21
C LYS A 182 -3.08 -51.83 1.89
N ASN A 183 -4.37 -52.01 1.60
CA ASN A 183 -4.89 -52.47 0.33
C ASN A 183 -4.92 -51.29 -0.67
N LYS A 184 -4.76 -51.60 -1.95
CA LYS A 184 -4.91 -50.64 -3.05
C LYS A 184 -6.32 -50.66 -3.65
N GLU A 185 -6.96 -51.82 -3.62
CA GLU A 185 -8.25 -52.06 -4.28
C GLU A 185 -9.46 -51.83 -3.35
N SER A 186 -9.20 -51.56 -2.06
CA SER A 186 -10.24 -51.15 -1.11
C SER A 186 -10.72 -49.73 -1.41
N TYR A 187 -11.96 -49.43 -1.03
CA TYR A 187 -12.51 -48.07 -1.07
C TYR A 187 -11.91 -47.26 0.09
N LYS A 188 -11.11 -46.25 -0.25
CA LYS A 188 -10.29 -45.49 0.71
C LYS A 188 -11.04 -44.26 1.15
N LEU A 189 -11.45 -44.27 2.42
CA LEU A 189 -12.14 -43.16 3.06
C LEU A 189 -11.19 -42.47 4.04
N ALA A 190 -11.28 -41.15 4.13
CA ALA A 190 -10.61 -40.39 5.17
C ALA A 190 -11.59 -39.48 5.92
N THR A 191 -11.36 -39.34 7.22
CA THR A 191 -11.84 -38.20 8.03
C THR A 191 -10.63 -37.58 8.71
N ILE A 192 -10.46 -36.26 8.56
CA ILE A 192 -9.30 -35.50 9.04
C ILE A 192 -9.80 -34.42 10.00
N GLY A 193 -9.18 -34.33 11.18
CA GLY A 193 -9.58 -33.40 12.25
C GLY A 193 -9.54 -34.04 13.63
N SER A 194 -9.65 -33.24 14.69
CA SER A 194 -9.54 -33.70 16.08
C SER A 194 -10.58 -34.77 16.45
N VAL A 195 -10.15 -35.85 17.10
CA VAL A 195 -11.05 -36.95 17.52
C VAL A 195 -11.82 -36.52 18.77
N SER A 196 -13.02 -35.98 18.54
CA SER A 196 -13.84 -35.29 19.56
C SER A 196 -15.33 -35.44 19.27
N VAL A 197 -16.15 -35.37 20.32
CA VAL A 197 -17.63 -35.56 20.24
C VAL A 197 -18.29 -34.61 19.22
N GLY A 198 -17.74 -33.41 19.03
CA GLY A 198 -18.23 -32.43 18.05
C GLY A 198 -17.89 -32.79 16.59
N LYS A 199 -16.76 -33.47 16.34
CA LYS A 199 -16.37 -33.98 15.00
C LYS A 199 -16.96 -35.34 14.67
N ASN A 200 -17.46 -36.06 15.67
CA ASN A 200 -18.43 -37.15 15.53
C ASN A 200 -18.05 -38.23 14.50
N GLN A 201 -16.80 -38.69 14.56
CA GLN A 201 -16.32 -39.80 13.72
C GLN A 201 -17.08 -41.12 13.97
N GLU A 202 -17.93 -41.17 15.02
CA GLU A 202 -18.90 -42.24 15.30
C GLU A 202 -19.91 -42.46 14.14
N ASP A 203 -20.33 -41.41 13.42
CA ASP A 203 -21.21 -41.54 12.24
C ASP A 203 -20.52 -42.39 11.15
N ILE A 204 -19.29 -42.04 10.75
CA ILE A 204 -18.57 -42.78 9.70
C ILE A 204 -18.13 -44.16 10.18
N ILE A 205 -17.80 -44.35 11.46
CA ILE A 205 -17.54 -45.70 12.00
C ILE A 205 -18.78 -46.59 11.86
N PHE A 206 -20.00 -46.05 12.05
CA PHE A 206 -21.25 -46.80 11.84
C PHE A 206 -21.69 -46.91 10.37
N ALA A 207 -21.41 -45.92 9.52
CA ALA A 207 -21.60 -46.07 8.08
C ALA A 207 -20.68 -47.16 7.51
N VAL A 208 -19.39 -47.15 7.87
CA VAL A 208 -18.41 -48.18 7.47
C VAL A 208 -18.77 -49.55 8.06
N ARG A 209 -19.25 -49.62 9.32
CA ARG A 209 -19.81 -50.86 9.90
C ARG A 209 -20.86 -51.50 8.99
N ASP A 210 -21.78 -50.69 8.48
CA ASP A 210 -22.92 -51.20 7.72
C ASP A 210 -22.52 -51.53 6.28
N LEU A 211 -21.69 -50.71 5.62
CA LEU A 211 -21.14 -51.01 4.29
C LEU A 211 -20.23 -52.26 4.29
N VAL A 212 -19.44 -52.49 5.35
CA VAL A 212 -18.63 -53.71 5.52
C VAL A 212 -19.52 -54.93 5.78
N ARG A 213 -20.65 -54.78 6.48
CA ARG A 213 -21.67 -55.84 6.62
C ARG A 213 -22.39 -56.17 5.30
N GLU A 214 -22.53 -55.18 4.42
CA GLU A 214 -22.99 -55.38 3.03
C GLU A 214 -21.91 -55.98 2.10
N GLY A 215 -20.66 -56.12 2.58
CA GLY A 215 -19.57 -56.77 1.85
C GLY A 215 -18.69 -55.83 1.01
N ILE A 216 -18.76 -54.51 1.22
CA ILE A 216 -17.85 -53.56 0.56
C ILE A 216 -16.50 -53.55 1.29
N ASP A 217 -15.40 -53.74 0.57
CA ASP A 217 -14.04 -53.61 1.13
C ASP A 217 -13.68 -52.13 1.30
N ILE A 218 -13.52 -51.70 2.54
CA ILE A 218 -13.28 -50.31 2.93
C ILE A 218 -12.07 -50.24 3.87
N GLU A 219 -11.15 -49.32 3.60
CA GLU A 219 -10.24 -48.78 4.61
C GLU A 219 -10.63 -47.35 4.95
N LEU A 220 -10.90 -47.09 6.24
CA LEU A 220 -11.10 -45.76 6.80
C LEU A 220 -9.85 -45.31 7.56
N VAL A 221 -9.31 -44.17 7.16
CA VAL A 221 -8.30 -43.44 7.93
C VAL A 221 -8.95 -42.34 8.77
N ILE A 222 -8.65 -42.35 10.06
CA ILE A 222 -9.00 -41.29 11.02
C ILE A 222 -7.69 -40.58 11.39
N ALA A 223 -7.49 -39.37 10.87
CA ALA A 223 -6.27 -38.59 11.09
C ALA A 223 -6.56 -37.39 12.01
N GLY A 224 -6.10 -37.48 13.25
CA GLY A 224 -6.39 -36.55 14.34
C GLY A 224 -5.77 -37.02 15.65
N ASP A 225 -5.75 -36.14 16.64
CA ASP A 225 -5.25 -36.46 17.98
C ASP A 225 -5.99 -37.66 18.60
N GLU A 226 -5.23 -38.58 19.19
CA GLU A 226 -5.66 -39.92 19.60
C GLU A 226 -5.73 -40.13 21.12
N GLU A 227 -5.28 -39.17 21.93
CA GLU A 227 -5.13 -39.35 23.39
C GLU A 227 -6.41 -38.98 24.19
N SER A 228 -7.54 -38.72 23.51
CA SER A 228 -8.80 -38.34 24.14
C SER A 228 -9.63 -39.54 24.61
N VAL A 229 -10.39 -39.36 25.71
CA VAL A 229 -11.40 -40.34 26.19
C VAL A 229 -12.45 -40.65 25.12
N TYR A 230 -12.71 -39.72 24.19
CA TYR A 230 -13.56 -40.00 23.04
C TYR A 230 -12.87 -40.90 22.01
N ALA A 231 -11.58 -40.73 21.74
CA ALA A 231 -10.81 -41.66 20.91
C ALA A 231 -10.78 -43.07 21.52
N GLU A 232 -10.71 -43.21 22.86
CA GLU A 232 -10.92 -44.50 23.53
C GLU A 232 -12.32 -45.06 23.32
N LYS A 233 -13.38 -44.24 23.48
CA LYS A 233 -14.76 -44.63 23.16
C LYS A 233 -14.88 -45.12 21.71
N LEU A 234 -14.26 -44.43 20.75
CA LEU A 234 -14.27 -44.83 19.34
C LEU A 234 -13.48 -46.12 19.10
N ARG A 235 -12.28 -46.28 19.66
CA ARG A 235 -11.51 -47.54 19.59
C ARG A 235 -12.30 -48.70 20.20
N LYS A 236 -13.05 -48.47 21.28
CA LYS A 236 -14.00 -49.45 21.83
C LYS A 236 -15.17 -49.74 20.88
N ILE A 237 -15.80 -48.73 20.26
CA ILE A 237 -16.87 -48.95 19.25
C ILE A 237 -16.34 -49.76 18.07
N VAL A 238 -15.14 -49.44 17.57
CA VAL A 238 -14.45 -50.16 16.48
C VAL A 238 -14.27 -51.63 16.86
N SER A 239 -13.79 -51.94 18.07
CA SER A 239 -13.59 -53.33 18.51
C SER A 239 -14.89 -54.08 18.85
N ASP A 240 -15.85 -53.44 19.52
CA ASP A 240 -17.18 -54.00 19.78
C ASP A 240 -17.93 -54.34 18.48
N ASN A 241 -17.60 -53.67 17.36
CA ASN A 241 -18.13 -53.95 16.02
C ASN A 241 -17.18 -54.75 15.11
N LYS A 242 -15.98 -55.12 15.58
CA LYS A 242 -14.95 -55.92 14.87
C LYS A 242 -14.36 -55.27 13.61
N LEU A 243 -14.10 -53.96 13.67
CA LEU A 243 -13.64 -53.13 12.56
C LEU A 243 -12.14 -52.77 12.61
N GLU A 244 -11.35 -53.41 13.48
CA GLU A 244 -9.92 -53.10 13.69
C GLU A 244 -9.04 -53.31 12.45
N ASN A 245 -9.50 -54.11 11.48
CA ASN A 245 -8.82 -54.31 10.20
C ASN A 245 -9.15 -53.22 9.18
N ASN A 246 -10.34 -52.62 9.26
CA ASN A 246 -10.87 -51.63 8.32
C ASN A 246 -10.59 -50.20 8.76
N ILE A 247 -10.59 -49.92 10.06
CA ILE A 247 -10.54 -48.57 10.61
C ILE A 247 -9.20 -48.34 11.31
N ARG A 248 -8.44 -47.36 10.82
CA ARG A 248 -7.11 -47.01 11.33
C ARG A 248 -7.08 -45.57 11.79
N PHE A 249 -6.75 -45.38 13.05
CA PHE A 249 -6.30 -44.09 13.57
C PHE A 249 -4.81 -43.92 13.23
N LEU A 250 -4.38 -42.70 12.89
CA LEU A 250 -3.00 -42.37 12.47
C LEU A 250 -2.35 -41.26 13.30
N GLY A 251 -2.93 -40.88 14.43
CA GLY A 251 -2.53 -39.70 15.21
C GLY A 251 -2.68 -38.36 14.47
N TYR A 252 -2.14 -37.29 15.08
CA TYR A 252 -2.10 -35.96 14.48
C TYR A 252 -1.07 -35.91 13.33
N ILE A 253 -1.51 -35.52 12.13
CA ILE A 253 -0.66 -35.38 10.95
C ILE A 253 -0.63 -33.91 10.48
N HIS A 254 0.57 -33.35 10.39
CA HIS A 254 0.77 -31.92 10.15
C HIS A 254 0.34 -31.47 8.74
N LYS A 255 0.74 -32.22 7.70
CA LYS A 255 0.35 -31.97 6.31
C LYS A 255 -0.46 -33.17 5.76
N PRO A 256 -1.80 -33.17 5.89
CA PRO A 256 -2.63 -34.32 5.51
C PRO A 256 -2.87 -34.46 4.00
N TYR A 257 -2.31 -33.56 3.17
CA TYR A 257 -2.51 -33.56 1.71
C TYR A 257 -2.12 -34.87 1.03
N ARG A 258 -1.18 -35.63 1.59
CA ARG A 258 -0.84 -36.98 1.13
C ARG A 258 -1.91 -38.03 1.47
N ILE A 259 -2.59 -37.91 2.61
CA ILE A 259 -3.74 -38.75 2.95
C ILE A 259 -4.83 -38.47 1.92
N LEU A 260 -5.13 -37.19 1.66
CA LEU A 260 -6.12 -36.75 0.68
C LEU A 260 -5.80 -37.26 -0.73
N SER A 261 -4.55 -37.18 -1.19
CA SER A 261 -4.19 -37.69 -2.52
C SER A 261 -4.32 -39.21 -2.66
N GLU A 262 -3.99 -39.98 -1.61
CA GLU A 262 -4.19 -41.44 -1.52
C GLU A 262 -5.65 -41.84 -1.19
N THR A 263 -6.57 -40.91 -0.91
CA THR A 263 -7.99 -41.15 -0.55
C THR A 263 -8.90 -41.16 -1.79
N ASP A 264 -9.96 -41.96 -1.79
CA ASP A 264 -10.97 -42.00 -2.86
C ASP A 264 -12.13 -41.01 -2.58
N VAL A 265 -12.66 -40.99 -1.35
CA VAL A 265 -13.69 -40.02 -0.88
C VAL A 265 -13.33 -39.44 0.48
N LEU A 266 -13.36 -38.12 0.61
CA LEU A 266 -13.23 -37.42 1.88
C LEU A 266 -14.59 -37.27 2.57
N VAL A 267 -14.62 -37.51 3.89
CA VAL A 267 -15.84 -37.40 4.69
C VAL A 267 -15.65 -36.48 5.89
N VAL A 268 -16.61 -35.59 6.14
CA VAL A 268 -16.64 -34.68 7.31
C VAL A 268 -17.95 -34.89 8.08
N CYS A 269 -17.85 -35.44 9.30
CA CYS A 269 -18.98 -35.98 10.08
C CYS A 269 -19.51 -35.04 11.19
N SER A 270 -19.02 -33.80 11.23
CA SER A 270 -19.18 -32.86 12.33
C SER A 270 -20.65 -32.66 12.74
N LYS A 271 -20.97 -32.76 14.04
CA LYS A 271 -22.30 -32.35 14.56
C LYS A 271 -22.50 -30.84 14.54
N ASN A 272 -21.41 -30.10 14.63
CA ASN A 272 -21.39 -28.67 14.40
C ASN A 272 -20.07 -28.28 13.72
N GLU A 273 -20.15 -27.48 12.65
CA GLU A 273 -19.00 -27.10 11.84
C GLU A 273 -19.08 -25.64 11.45
N ALA A 274 -18.14 -24.84 11.95
CA ALA A 274 -18.18 -23.39 11.76
C ALA A 274 -17.88 -22.98 10.32
N PHE A 275 -16.99 -23.70 9.63
CA PHE A 275 -16.74 -23.52 8.19
C PHE A 275 -16.56 -24.86 7.50
N GLY A 276 -15.63 -25.70 8.00
CA GLY A 276 -15.32 -26.98 7.38
C GLY A 276 -14.13 -26.88 6.42
N ARG A 277 -13.01 -26.30 6.88
CA ARG A 277 -11.74 -26.21 6.13
C ARG A 277 -11.43 -27.46 5.32
N THR A 278 -11.53 -28.61 5.96
CA THR A 278 -11.19 -29.91 5.39
C THR A 278 -12.03 -30.28 4.18
N VAL A 279 -13.27 -29.80 4.07
CA VAL A 279 -14.07 -29.92 2.83
C VAL A 279 -13.35 -29.27 1.66
N VAL A 280 -12.86 -28.05 1.86
CA VAL A 280 -12.15 -27.29 0.83
C VAL A 280 -10.73 -27.82 0.60
N GLU A 281 -10.04 -28.27 1.65
CA GLU A 281 -8.74 -28.98 1.53
C GLU A 281 -8.89 -30.21 0.62
N GLY A 282 -10.02 -30.94 0.71
CA GLY A 282 -10.38 -32.01 -0.21
C GLY A 282 -10.67 -31.54 -1.64
N MET A 283 -11.51 -30.52 -1.79
CA MET A 283 -11.86 -29.94 -3.10
C MET A 283 -10.60 -29.48 -3.87
N LEU A 284 -9.66 -28.81 -3.20
CA LEU A 284 -8.43 -28.30 -3.83
C LEU A 284 -7.39 -29.38 -4.14
N VAL A 285 -7.43 -30.53 -3.45
CA VAL A 285 -6.69 -31.75 -3.85
C VAL A 285 -7.42 -32.50 -5.00
N GLY A 286 -8.57 -31.99 -5.47
CA GLY A 286 -9.35 -32.59 -6.54
C GLY A 286 -10.05 -33.88 -6.08
N LYS A 287 -10.66 -33.87 -4.90
CA LYS A 287 -11.35 -35.04 -4.32
C LYS A 287 -12.85 -34.79 -4.10
N PRO A 288 -13.69 -35.81 -4.33
CA PRO A 288 -15.10 -35.75 -3.97
C PRO A 288 -15.26 -35.72 -2.45
N VAL A 289 -16.22 -34.91 -1.97
CA VAL A 289 -16.49 -34.74 -0.54
C VAL A 289 -17.95 -35.04 -0.21
N ILE A 290 -18.15 -35.83 0.85
CA ILE A 290 -19.44 -35.98 1.54
C ILE A 290 -19.30 -35.32 2.91
N ALA A 291 -20.24 -34.46 3.29
CA ALA A 291 -20.17 -33.77 4.56
C ALA A 291 -21.55 -33.58 5.22
N THR A 292 -21.57 -33.27 6.50
CA THR A 292 -22.80 -32.97 7.25
C THR A 292 -23.45 -31.65 6.83
N ARG A 293 -24.77 -31.62 6.70
CA ARG A 293 -25.60 -30.43 6.42
C ARG A 293 -25.80 -29.59 7.68
N VAL A 294 -24.70 -29.19 8.31
CA VAL A 294 -24.69 -28.37 9.54
C VAL A 294 -23.71 -27.22 9.40
N GLY A 295 -24.01 -26.12 10.10
CA GLY A 295 -23.12 -24.96 10.15
C GLY A 295 -22.77 -24.44 8.75
N GLY A 296 -21.50 -24.11 8.52
CA GLY A 296 -21.04 -23.49 7.28
C GLY A 296 -20.89 -24.43 6.07
N ILE A 297 -21.00 -25.75 6.24
CA ILE A 297 -20.74 -26.73 5.18
C ILE A 297 -21.68 -26.55 3.96
N PRO A 298 -23.00 -26.29 4.09
CA PRO A 298 -23.90 -26.07 2.96
C PRO A 298 -23.63 -24.79 2.14
N GLU A 299 -22.72 -23.93 2.60
CA GLU A 299 -22.27 -22.74 1.87
C GLU A 299 -21.07 -23.04 0.96
N ILE A 300 -20.42 -24.18 1.20
CA ILE A 300 -19.27 -24.71 0.44
C ILE A 300 -19.76 -25.74 -0.58
N ILE A 301 -20.64 -26.66 -0.16
CA ILE A 301 -21.21 -27.70 -1.01
C ILE A 301 -22.62 -27.29 -1.45
N THR A 302 -22.80 -27.13 -2.76
CA THR A 302 -24.12 -27.26 -3.40
C THR A 302 -24.36 -28.73 -3.71
N ASP A 303 -25.29 -29.32 -2.95
CA ASP A 303 -25.60 -30.75 -2.92
C ASP A 303 -25.90 -31.32 -4.31
N GLY A 304 -25.14 -32.34 -4.73
CA GLY A 304 -25.27 -32.98 -6.04
C GLY A 304 -24.64 -32.22 -7.21
N ILE A 305 -23.93 -31.10 -6.96
CA ILE A 305 -23.19 -30.32 -7.97
C ILE A 305 -21.68 -30.39 -7.74
N ASN A 306 -21.19 -30.03 -6.55
CA ASN A 306 -19.75 -30.02 -6.19
C ASN A 306 -19.41 -30.85 -4.94
N GLY A 307 -20.36 -31.66 -4.45
CA GLY A 307 -20.22 -32.52 -3.27
C GLY A 307 -21.59 -33.06 -2.84
N LEU A 308 -21.67 -33.73 -1.69
CA LEU A 308 -22.92 -34.26 -1.12
C LEU A 308 -23.10 -33.89 0.36
N LEU A 309 -24.35 -33.63 0.78
CA LEU A 309 -24.71 -33.17 2.13
C LEU A 309 -25.66 -34.13 2.88
N TYR A 310 -25.29 -34.67 4.04
CA TYR A 310 -26.10 -35.60 4.85
C TYR A 310 -26.46 -35.05 6.25
N VAL A 311 -27.50 -35.56 6.91
CA VAL A 311 -27.95 -35.11 8.25
C VAL A 311 -27.05 -35.69 9.35
N ALA A 312 -26.45 -34.84 10.18
CA ALA A 312 -25.54 -35.27 11.25
C ALA A 312 -26.24 -36.21 12.26
N GLY A 313 -25.62 -37.35 12.56
CA GLY A 313 -26.22 -38.44 13.33
C GLY A 313 -26.94 -39.50 12.49
N ASP A 314 -27.28 -39.20 11.23
CA ASP A 314 -27.81 -40.20 10.29
C ASP A 314 -26.67 -40.92 9.55
N HIS A 315 -26.09 -41.90 10.23
CA HIS A 315 -25.09 -42.78 9.62
C HIS A 315 -25.68 -43.65 8.49
N GLY A 316 -27.01 -43.74 8.35
CA GLY A 316 -27.69 -44.43 7.27
C GLY A 316 -27.62 -43.62 5.97
N GLU A 317 -28.00 -42.34 6.02
CA GLU A 317 -27.89 -41.43 4.87
C GLU A 317 -26.43 -41.24 4.43
N LEU A 318 -25.48 -41.21 5.37
CA LEU A 318 -24.04 -41.24 5.05
C LEU A 318 -23.63 -42.53 4.33
N SER A 319 -24.09 -43.69 4.82
CA SER A 319 -23.85 -45.00 4.20
C SER A 319 -24.39 -45.04 2.76
N GLU A 320 -25.63 -44.60 2.54
CA GLU A 320 -26.24 -44.51 1.20
C GLU A 320 -25.46 -43.61 0.25
N LYS A 321 -24.95 -42.46 0.72
CA LYS A 321 -24.17 -41.51 -0.11
C LYS A 321 -22.76 -42.01 -0.41
N LEU A 322 -22.10 -42.68 0.53
CA LEU A 322 -20.84 -43.39 0.30
C LEU A 322 -21.00 -44.51 -0.73
N LYS A 323 -22.07 -45.29 -0.62
CA LYS A 323 -22.46 -46.35 -1.56
C LYS A 323 -22.86 -45.80 -2.93
N PHE A 324 -23.50 -44.63 -2.98
CA PHE A 324 -23.81 -43.95 -4.24
C PHE A 324 -22.54 -43.58 -5.00
N LEU A 325 -21.57 -42.91 -4.36
CA LEU A 325 -20.31 -42.55 -5.03
C LEU A 325 -19.49 -43.80 -5.43
N PHE A 326 -19.43 -44.83 -4.59
CA PHE A 326 -18.78 -46.11 -4.90
C PHE A 326 -19.31 -46.75 -6.20
N ASN A 327 -20.63 -46.71 -6.40
CA ASN A 327 -21.28 -47.25 -7.60
C ASN A 327 -21.30 -46.27 -8.79
N ASN A 328 -20.90 -45.00 -8.61
CA ASN A 328 -21.00 -43.94 -9.62
C ASN A 328 -19.72 -43.10 -9.68
N ILE A 329 -18.58 -43.74 -9.98
CA ILE A 329 -17.24 -43.11 -10.04
C ILE A 329 -17.26 -41.83 -10.91
N SER A 330 -17.88 -41.85 -12.09
CA SER A 330 -17.97 -40.66 -12.96
C SER A 330 -18.79 -39.50 -12.40
N LYS A 331 -19.62 -39.72 -11.37
CA LYS A 331 -20.23 -38.63 -10.58
C LYS A 331 -19.28 -38.12 -9.50
N ALA A 332 -18.50 -39.01 -8.89
CA ALA A 332 -17.44 -38.61 -7.96
C ALA A 332 -16.40 -37.72 -8.65
N ASP A 333 -15.93 -38.10 -9.84
CA ASP A 333 -15.00 -37.31 -10.67
C ASP A 333 -15.58 -35.92 -11.01
N LEU A 334 -16.84 -35.86 -11.45
CA LEU A 334 -17.51 -34.60 -11.77
C LEU A 334 -17.66 -33.68 -10.55
N TYR A 335 -18.00 -34.24 -9.38
CA TYR A 335 -18.10 -33.47 -8.14
C TYR A 335 -16.73 -32.98 -7.66
N ALA A 336 -15.66 -33.76 -7.88
CA ALA A 336 -14.29 -33.37 -7.60
C ALA A 336 -13.83 -32.19 -8.49
N ILE A 337 -14.09 -32.23 -9.80
CA ILE A 337 -13.76 -31.14 -10.73
C ILE A 337 -14.56 -29.87 -10.38
N ASN A 338 -15.87 -29.98 -10.21
CA ASN A 338 -16.72 -28.85 -9.83
C ASN A 338 -16.34 -28.29 -8.44
N GLY A 339 -15.93 -29.15 -7.51
CA GLY A 339 -15.39 -28.78 -6.21
C GLY A 339 -14.11 -27.97 -6.34
N TYR A 340 -13.14 -28.46 -7.12
CA TYR A 340 -11.88 -27.78 -7.40
C TYR A 340 -12.12 -26.40 -8.03
N GLU A 341 -12.89 -26.31 -9.12
CA GLU A 341 -13.19 -25.04 -9.80
C GLU A 341 -13.92 -24.05 -8.88
N PHE A 342 -14.88 -24.53 -8.08
CA PHE A 342 -15.56 -23.70 -7.08
C PHE A 342 -14.60 -23.22 -5.99
N ALA A 343 -13.68 -24.07 -5.54
CA ALA A 343 -12.75 -23.76 -4.46
C ALA A 343 -11.68 -22.75 -4.90
N ILE A 344 -10.98 -22.98 -6.03
CA ILE A 344 -10.02 -22.00 -6.56
C ILE A 344 -10.67 -20.65 -6.90
N LYS A 345 -11.99 -20.63 -7.12
CA LYS A 345 -12.76 -19.42 -7.43
C LYS A 345 -13.31 -18.70 -6.19
N ASN A 346 -13.35 -19.32 -5.01
CA ASN A 346 -14.03 -18.78 -3.82
C ASN A 346 -13.24 -18.84 -2.50
N PHE A 347 -12.19 -19.66 -2.41
CA PHE A 347 -11.36 -19.89 -1.22
C PHE A 347 -9.86 -19.77 -1.54
N ASN A 348 -9.53 -19.02 -2.59
CA ASN A 348 -8.14 -18.71 -2.97
C ASN A 348 -7.54 -17.65 -2.04
N ASP A 349 -6.36 -17.12 -2.39
CA ASP A 349 -5.87 -15.88 -1.78
C ASP A 349 -6.90 -14.79 -2.06
N ASP A 350 -7.00 -14.12 -3.22
CA ASP A 350 -7.99 -13.05 -3.58
C ASP A 350 -9.53 -13.27 -3.33
N LYS A 351 -9.95 -14.17 -2.42
CA LYS A 351 -11.29 -14.33 -1.82
C LYS A 351 -11.35 -15.08 -0.46
N TYR A 352 -10.27 -15.69 0.03
CA TYR A 352 -9.92 -15.43 1.41
C TYR A 352 -9.14 -14.18 1.40
N SER A 353 -7.80 -14.17 1.39
CA SER A 353 -6.90 -13.07 1.06
C SER A 353 -7.17 -12.26 -0.25
N GLY A 354 -8.45 -12.09 -0.60
CA GLY A 354 -9.13 -10.99 -1.24
C GLY A 354 -10.33 -10.50 -0.40
N LYS A 355 -10.34 -10.77 0.92
CA LYS A 355 -11.22 -10.23 1.98
C LYS A 355 -10.87 -9.45 3.43
N VAL A 356 -9.92 -9.26 4.52
CA VAL A 356 -8.41 -9.25 5.13
C VAL A 356 -7.00 -8.98 4.32
N ILE A 357 -6.40 -7.84 3.79
CA ILE A 357 -6.08 -7.02 2.47
C ILE A 357 -6.96 -5.75 1.77
N GLU A 358 -8.31 -5.61 1.51
CA GLU A 358 -9.43 -4.61 1.24
C GLU A 358 -10.52 -4.12 2.31
N VAL A 359 -10.97 -4.85 3.38
CA VAL A 359 -12.04 -4.56 4.43
C VAL A 359 -11.67 -4.09 5.85
N LEU A 360 -10.53 -4.52 6.34
CA LEU A 360 -9.56 -3.92 7.31
C LEU A 360 -8.42 -2.67 6.98
N SER A 361 -8.37 -0.74 5.57
CA SER A 361 -9.28 0.21 4.75
C SER A 361 -10.25 1.18 5.47
N ASP A 362 -11.49 1.26 5.01
CA ASP A 362 -12.80 1.17 5.71
C ASP A 362 -12.93 1.07 7.21
N LEU A 363 -11.82 0.84 7.89
CA LEU A 363 -11.78 0.55 9.29
C LEU A 363 -10.44 1.11 9.83
N ASN A 364 -9.86 2.20 9.29
CA ASN A 364 -8.48 2.69 9.55
C ASN A 364 -8.35 4.12 10.12
N ASP A 365 -8.54 5.16 9.33
CA ASP A 365 -8.43 6.62 9.54
C ASP A 365 -8.56 7.34 10.96
N PHE A 366 -7.62 7.42 11.94
CA PHE A 366 -7.98 7.92 13.33
C PHE A 366 -7.02 8.72 14.27
N THR A 367 -7.37 10.01 14.43
CA THR A 367 -7.71 10.73 15.68
C THR A 367 -9.06 11.45 15.38
N ILE A 368 -9.79 12.29 16.12
CA ILE A 368 -9.84 13.05 17.39
C ILE A 368 -9.57 14.58 17.43
N SER A 369 -10.61 15.31 17.86
CA SER A 369 -10.66 16.71 18.26
C SER A 369 -11.77 16.87 19.30
N GLY A 370 -11.73 17.85 20.18
CA GLY A 370 -10.57 18.70 20.39
C GLY A 370 -9.45 17.98 21.17
N PHE A 371 -8.64 18.71 21.92
CA PHE A 371 -8.78 20.15 22.16
C PHE A 371 -7.44 20.72 22.61
N ASN A 372 -6.94 21.77 21.96
CA ASN A 372 -5.63 22.33 22.29
C ASN A 372 -5.68 23.82 22.66
N SER A 373 -6.34 24.15 23.77
CA SER A 373 -6.44 25.54 24.25
C SER A 373 -6.49 25.71 25.79
N LEU A 374 -5.56 25.09 26.51
CA LEU A 374 -5.29 25.48 27.91
C LEU A 374 -3.81 25.37 28.31
N TRP A 375 -3.17 24.24 28.02
CA TRP A 375 -1.78 23.97 28.43
C TRP A 375 -0.72 24.73 27.63
N ALA A 376 -1.01 25.09 26.37
CA ALA A 376 -0.08 25.82 25.49
C ALA A 376 0.41 27.18 26.07
N ASN A 377 -0.40 27.82 26.93
CA ASN A 377 -0.02 29.07 27.61
C ASN A 377 0.81 28.84 28.89
N VAL A 378 0.77 27.65 29.47
CA VAL A 378 1.64 27.26 30.60
C VAL A 378 3.05 26.96 30.07
N TRP A 379 3.15 26.20 28.97
CA TRP A 379 4.41 25.77 28.36
C TRP A 379 5.28 26.96 27.91
N LYS A 380 4.67 28.03 27.39
CA LYS A 380 5.36 29.25 26.93
C LYS A 380 6.13 30.00 28.02
N LEU A 381 5.81 29.81 29.30
CA LEU A 381 6.55 30.45 30.40
C LEU A 381 7.79 29.64 30.82
N GLN A 382 7.80 28.31 30.64
CA GLN A 382 8.94 27.48 31.04
C GLN A 382 10.07 27.42 30.00
N LYS A 383 9.73 27.53 28.70
CA LYS A 383 10.73 27.37 27.63
C LYS A 383 11.89 28.38 27.74
N ARG A 384 11.62 29.64 28.11
CA ARG A 384 12.62 30.72 28.15
C ARG A 384 13.75 30.53 29.17
N ASP A 385 13.52 29.77 30.24
CA ASP A 385 14.55 29.42 31.23
C ASP A 385 15.26 28.09 30.88
N ILE A 386 14.69 27.29 29.97
CA ILE A 386 15.30 26.07 29.44
C ILE A 386 16.23 26.39 28.26
N ASP A 387 15.84 27.28 27.36
CA ASP A 387 16.69 27.70 26.24
C ASP A 387 18.05 28.22 26.77
N LYS A 388 18.01 29.06 27.82
CA LYS A 388 19.20 29.55 28.55
C LYS A 388 20.05 28.46 29.22
N ARG A 389 19.44 27.34 29.64
CA ARG A 389 20.14 26.19 30.24
C ARG A 389 20.92 25.42 29.16
N ASN A 390 20.44 25.42 27.93
CA ASN A 390 21.06 24.70 26.82
C ASN A 390 22.27 25.46 26.25
N ASP A 391 22.20 26.78 26.10
CA ASP A 391 23.32 27.61 25.60
C ASP A 391 24.61 27.44 26.42
N GLU A 392 24.52 27.46 27.76
CA GLU A 392 25.66 27.29 28.65
C GLU A 392 26.27 25.87 28.53
N ILE A 393 25.43 24.83 28.46
CA ILE A 393 25.85 23.43 28.28
C ILE A 393 26.48 23.20 26.90
N PHE A 394 25.96 23.83 25.85
CA PHE A 394 26.49 23.72 24.50
C PHE A 394 27.90 24.34 24.39
N SER A 395 28.14 25.48 25.06
CA SER A 395 29.46 26.12 25.09
C SER A 395 30.54 25.25 25.76
N LEU A 396 30.20 24.57 26.85
CA LEU A 396 31.09 23.62 27.53
C LEU A 396 31.35 22.37 26.69
N THR A 397 30.32 21.84 26.03
CA THR A 397 30.42 20.64 25.18
C THR A 397 31.34 20.88 23.98
N LYS A 398 31.24 22.05 23.34
CA LYS A 398 32.12 22.44 22.23
C LYS A 398 33.59 22.56 22.64
N SER A 399 33.86 23.10 23.84
CA SER A 399 35.22 23.19 24.41
C SER A 399 35.88 21.81 24.63
N ILE A 400 35.07 20.77 24.89
CA ILE A 400 35.55 19.39 25.02
C ILE A 400 35.89 18.81 23.64
N GLN A 401 34.98 18.92 22.66
CA GLN A 401 35.20 18.44 21.28
C GLN A 401 36.42 19.08 20.59
N GLU A 402 36.69 20.36 20.84
CA GLU A 402 37.89 21.04 20.31
C GLU A 402 39.20 20.51 20.94
N LYS A 403 39.18 20.00 22.18
CA LYS A 403 40.33 19.29 22.77
C LYS A 403 40.48 17.86 22.23
N ASP A 404 39.38 17.10 22.13
CA ASP A 404 39.41 15.70 21.65
C ASP A 404 40.02 15.59 20.23
N LYS A 405 39.67 16.51 19.31
CA LYS A 405 40.24 16.53 17.94
C LYS A 405 41.75 16.80 17.89
N VAL A 406 42.34 17.47 18.89
CA VAL A 406 43.81 17.67 18.94
C VAL A 406 44.53 16.39 19.34
N ILE A 407 43.92 15.55 20.19
CA ILE A 407 44.51 14.28 20.65
C ILE A 407 44.45 13.24 19.53
N LEU A 408 43.30 13.07 18.86
CA LEU A 408 43.13 12.18 17.71
C LEU A 408 44.16 12.44 16.59
N LEU A 409 44.49 13.72 16.32
CA LEU A 409 45.52 14.08 15.34
C LEU A 409 46.95 13.72 15.80
N GLN A 410 47.23 13.75 17.12
CA GLN A 410 48.54 13.36 17.67
C GLN A 410 48.70 11.84 17.74
N GLU A 411 47.65 11.09 18.10
CA GLU A 411 47.65 9.63 18.08
C GLU A 411 47.86 9.09 16.67
N LYS A 412 47.18 9.65 15.67
CA LYS A 412 47.35 9.24 14.26
C LYS A 412 48.78 9.47 13.77
N TYR A 413 49.37 10.63 14.07
CA TYR A 413 50.77 10.94 13.75
C TYR A 413 51.80 10.00 14.43
N LEU A 414 51.45 9.40 15.58
CA LEU A 414 52.29 8.42 16.28
C LEU A 414 52.02 6.96 15.86
N HIS A 415 50.83 6.66 15.35
CA HIS A 415 50.56 5.35 14.75
C HIS A 415 51.35 5.16 13.44
N ASP A 416 51.54 6.24 12.67
CA ASP A 416 52.39 6.26 11.46
C ASP A 416 53.90 6.13 11.76
N LYS A 417 54.33 6.04 13.04
CA LYS A 417 55.74 6.03 13.48
C LYS A 417 56.02 5.01 14.59
N GLU A 418 55.62 3.76 14.36
CA GLU A 418 55.57 2.71 15.38
C GLU A 418 56.89 2.44 16.15
N ASP A 419 58.05 2.70 15.53
CA ASP A 419 59.37 2.45 16.14
C ASP A 419 59.78 3.44 17.26
N ILE A 420 59.10 4.60 17.42
CA ILE A 420 59.53 5.66 18.36
C ILE A 420 58.81 5.57 19.71
N ILE A 421 59.19 4.55 20.49
CA ILE A 421 58.63 4.28 21.85
C ILE A 421 58.66 5.53 22.75
N GLN A 422 59.73 6.34 22.71
CA GLN A 422 59.89 7.54 23.55
C GLN A 422 58.92 8.71 23.27
N GLU A 423 58.11 8.66 22.20
CA GLU A 423 57.02 9.64 22.01
C GLU A 423 55.65 9.10 22.47
N LYS A 424 55.42 7.78 22.44
CA LYS A 424 54.18 7.18 22.99
C LYS A 424 54.05 7.44 24.50
N ASP A 425 55.13 7.30 25.27
CA ASP A 425 55.12 7.58 26.72
C ASP A 425 54.72 9.04 27.04
N LYS A 426 55.08 10.00 26.18
CA LYS A 426 54.69 11.41 26.37
C LYS A 426 53.21 11.65 26.08
N VAL A 427 52.63 10.93 25.13
CA VAL A 427 51.20 11.04 24.81
C VAL A 427 50.34 10.34 25.87
N ILE A 428 50.78 9.23 26.46
CA ILE A 428 50.11 8.63 27.63
C ILE A 428 50.02 9.65 28.76
N ILE A 429 51.11 10.35 29.09
CA ILE A 429 51.13 11.40 30.14
C ILE A 429 50.22 12.60 29.78
N LEU A 430 50.07 12.93 28.49
CA LEU A 430 49.13 13.97 28.05
C LEU A 430 47.66 13.49 28.09
N GLN A 431 47.40 12.22 27.81
CA GLN A 431 46.08 11.60 27.87
C GLN A 431 45.59 11.41 29.31
N GLU A 432 46.44 10.96 30.24
CA GLU A 432 46.12 10.92 31.67
C GLU A 432 45.77 12.32 32.21
N LYS A 433 46.55 13.34 31.83
CA LYS A 433 46.23 14.72 32.19
C LYS A 433 44.92 15.21 31.56
N TYR A 434 44.66 14.86 30.30
CA TYR A 434 43.41 15.23 29.64
C TYR A 434 42.18 14.54 30.26
N LEU A 435 42.30 13.27 30.64
CA LEU A 435 41.25 12.55 31.38
C LEU A 435 40.93 13.25 32.70
N HIS A 436 41.93 13.71 33.45
CA HIS A 436 41.71 14.41 34.72
C HIS A 436 41.09 15.81 34.51
N ASP A 437 41.57 16.58 33.52
CA ASP A 437 40.93 17.82 33.04
C ASP A 437 39.44 17.59 32.67
N LYS A 438 39.10 16.42 32.10
CA LYS A 438 37.75 16.04 31.66
C LYS A 438 36.87 15.60 32.85
N GLU A 439 37.43 14.88 33.82
CA GLU A 439 36.76 14.49 35.07
C GLU A 439 36.39 15.71 35.94
N ASP A 440 37.28 16.68 36.11
CA ASP A 440 37.01 17.90 36.90
C ASP A 440 35.84 18.70 36.29
N ILE A 441 35.81 18.87 34.96
CA ILE A 441 34.71 19.55 34.24
C ILE A 441 33.39 18.78 34.38
N ILE A 442 33.43 17.45 34.39
CA ILE A 442 32.25 16.61 34.64
C ILE A 442 31.76 16.75 36.09
N GLN A 443 32.66 16.82 37.07
CA GLN A 443 32.27 17.06 38.48
C GLN A 443 31.65 18.45 38.69
N GLU A 444 32.18 19.51 38.10
CA GLU A 444 31.54 20.84 38.16
C GLU A 444 30.13 20.81 37.54
N LYS A 445 29.98 20.16 36.38
CA LYS A 445 28.69 19.99 35.68
C LYS A 445 27.67 19.23 36.54
N ASP A 446 28.06 18.11 37.14
CA ASP A 446 27.19 17.29 37.98
C ASP A 446 26.81 18.00 39.29
N ILE A 447 27.73 18.75 39.90
CA ILE A 447 27.43 19.60 41.08
C ILE A 447 26.41 20.69 40.70
N LEU A 448 26.54 21.31 39.52
CA LEU A 448 25.61 22.35 39.04
C LEU A 448 24.20 21.79 38.80
N ILE A 449 24.10 20.61 38.16
CA ILE A 449 22.84 19.90 37.91
C ILE A 449 22.18 19.53 39.24
N LYS A 450 22.90 18.87 40.13
CA LYS A 450 22.40 18.36 41.41
C LYS A 450 21.88 19.46 42.34
N ASN A 451 22.51 20.64 42.32
CA ASN A 451 22.03 21.80 43.07
C ASN A 451 20.70 22.34 42.50
N LYS A 452 20.53 22.40 41.17
CA LYS A 452 19.27 22.88 40.55
C LYS A 452 18.14 21.86 40.59
N ASP A 453 18.43 20.56 40.58
CA ASP A 453 17.40 19.53 40.75
C ASP A 453 16.86 19.49 42.20
N VAL A 454 17.67 19.86 43.21
CA VAL A 454 17.19 20.12 44.58
C VAL A 454 16.26 21.34 44.63
N GLU A 455 16.59 22.42 43.90
CA GLU A 455 15.76 23.63 43.80
C GLU A 455 14.41 23.35 43.08
N LEU A 456 14.42 22.51 42.05
CA LEU A 456 13.22 22.01 41.35
C LEU A 456 12.38 21.09 42.26
N ALA A 457 13.01 20.18 43.00
CA ALA A 457 12.32 19.30 43.94
C ALA A 457 11.66 20.06 45.11
N GLN A 458 12.25 21.20 45.53
CA GLN A 458 11.62 22.10 46.50
C GLN A 458 10.36 22.77 45.92
N HIS A 459 10.40 23.26 44.68
CA HIS A 459 9.22 23.81 43.99
C HIS A 459 8.11 22.76 43.81
N ILE A 460 8.45 21.53 43.41
CA ILE A 460 7.49 20.44 43.26
C ILE A 460 6.86 20.06 44.61
N LYS A 461 7.63 20.00 45.70
CA LYS A 461 7.07 19.81 47.07
C LYS A 461 6.15 20.95 47.49
N LEU A 462 6.45 22.20 47.11
CA LEU A 462 5.60 23.36 47.37
C LEU A 462 4.25 23.24 46.65
N VAL A 463 4.25 22.83 45.38
CA VAL A 463 3.02 22.57 44.61
C VAL A 463 2.24 21.39 45.19
N HIS A 464 2.89 20.25 45.46
CA HIS A 464 2.21 19.07 46.00
C HIS A 464 1.62 19.33 47.41
N GLY A 465 2.32 20.12 48.24
CA GLY A 465 1.84 20.57 49.53
C GLY A 465 0.61 21.47 49.47
N LEU A 466 0.42 22.24 48.39
CA LEU A 466 -0.80 23.02 48.16
C LEU A 466 -2.00 22.14 47.79
N PHE A 467 -1.80 21.06 47.04
CA PHE A 467 -2.88 20.12 46.67
C PHE A 467 -3.35 19.23 47.83
N ILE A 468 -2.44 18.83 48.73
CA ILE A 468 -2.76 17.92 49.85
C ILE A 468 -3.19 18.69 51.13
N SER A 469 -3.06 20.03 51.15
CA SER A 469 -3.38 20.84 52.34
C SER A 469 -4.85 20.77 52.76
N THR A 470 -5.12 20.20 53.94
CA THR A 470 -6.44 20.26 54.59
C THR A 470 -6.80 21.64 55.15
N SER A 471 -5.92 22.63 55.01
CA SER A 471 -6.16 24.01 55.46
C SER A 471 -7.27 24.68 54.66
N TRP A 472 -8.34 25.10 55.36
CA TRP A 472 -9.53 25.71 54.78
C TRP A 472 -9.30 27.05 54.06
N ARG A 473 -8.08 27.62 54.16
CA ARG A 473 -7.66 28.82 53.42
C ARG A 473 -7.08 28.51 52.02
N VAL A 474 -6.55 27.30 51.78
CA VAL A 474 -5.90 26.92 50.51
C VAL A 474 -6.86 26.17 49.57
N THR A 475 -7.75 25.35 50.11
CA THR A 475 -8.74 24.57 49.32
C THR A 475 -9.92 25.42 48.80
N ARG A 476 -10.12 26.61 49.36
CA ARG A 476 -11.26 27.47 49.00
C ARG A 476 -11.14 28.13 47.62
N PRO A 477 -9.98 28.67 47.18
CA PRO A 477 -9.79 29.18 45.81
C PRO A 477 -10.07 28.18 44.68
N PHE A 478 -9.66 26.91 44.80
CA PHE A 478 -9.92 25.91 43.74
C PHE A 478 -11.39 25.43 43.71
N ARG A 479 -12.04 25.31 44.87
CA ARG A 479 -13.50 25.14 44.93
C ARG A 479 -14.27 26.40 44.52
N PHE A 480 -13.65 27.58 44.65
CA PHE A 480 -14.17 28.83 44.11
C PHE A 480 -14.12 28.78 42.57
N ILE A 481 -12.99 28.49 41.92
CA ILE A 481 -12.89 28.37 40.45
C ILE A 481 -13.96 27.42 39.87
N SER A 482 -14.09 26.21 40.42
CA SER A 482 -15.09 25.21 39.98
C SER A 482 -16.56 25.59 40.27
N THR A 483 -16.80 26.59 41.12
CA THR A 483 -18.14 27.15 41.40
C THR A 483 -18.36 28.49 40.66
N VAL A 484 -17.31 29.24 40.37
CA VAL A 484 -17.27 30.52 39.65
C VAL A 484 -17.58 30.28 38.18
N LEU A 485 -16.88 29.34 37.53
CA LEU A 485 -17.21 28.93 36.15
C LEU A 485 -18.63 28.35 36.06
N LYS A 486 -19.10 27.68 37.11
CA LYS A 486 -20.47 27.14 37.16
C LYS A 486 -21.57 28.16 37.50
N ARG A 487 -21.30 29.41 37.94
CA ARG A 487 -22.37 30.43 38.12
C ARG A 487 -22.01 31.92 38.30
N MET A 488 -20.85 32.41 37.85
CA MET A 488 -20.55 33.85 37.75
C MET A 488 -20.41 34.30 36.29
N SER A 489 -20.98 35.44 35.86
CA SER A 489 -21.62 36.49 36.66
C SER A 489 -23.16 36.49 36.58
N LEU A 490 -23.80 35.89 37.58
CA LEU A 490 -25.17 36.26 37.99
C LEU A 490 -25.22 37.70 38.55
N LEU A 491 -24.16 38.50 38.41
CA LEU A 491 -24.19 39.96 38.55
C LEU A 491 -24.85 40.60 37.31
N PHE A 492 -24.59 40.12 36.09
CA PHE A 492 -25.30 40.64 34.91
C PHE A 492 -26.78 40.27 34.95
N ILE A 493 -27.11 39.03 35.29
CA ILE A 493 -28.51 38.60 35.48
C ILE A 493 -29.16 39.28 36.70
N LYS A 494 -28.46 39.52 37.82
CA LYS A 494 -29.03 40.34 38.93
C LYS A 494 -29.17 41.83 38.56
N THR A 495 -28.34 42.36 37.67
CA THR A 495 -28.53 43.72 37.13
C THR A 495 -29.74 43.76 36.22
N LEU A 496 -29.87 42.84 35.26
CA LEU A 496 -31.04 42.76 34.38
C LEU A 496 -32.34 42.47 35.14
N PHE A 497 -32.36 41.56 36.12
CA PHE A 497 -33.57 41.30 36.93
C PHE A 497 -33.86 42.39 37.97
N ARG A 498 -32.89 43.19 38.40
CA ARG A 498 -33.16 44.41 39.19
C ARG A 498 -33.71 45.54 38.32
N LEU A 499 -33.26 45.67 37.06
CA LEU A 499 -33.87 46.57 36.08
C LEU A 499 -35.28 46.10 35.69
N ALA A 500 -35.46 44.83 35.35
CA ALA A 500 -36.74 44.24 34.92
C ALA A 500 -37.81 44.11 36.02
N LYS A 501 -37.45 44.28 37.31
CA LYS A 501 -38.43 44.42 38.40
C LYS A 501 -38.63 45.86 38.91
N ARG A 502 -37.95 46.88 38.36
CA ARG A 502 -38.15 48.29 38.77
C ARG A 502 -38.22 49.33 37.64
N VAL A 503 -38.25 48.93 36.38
CA VAL A 503 -38.67 49.79 35.27
C VAL A 503 -39.99 49.26 34.70
N THR A 504 -41.03 50.11 34.68
CA THR A 504 -42.39 49.69 34.34
C THR A 504 -42.54 49.26 32.86
N PRO A 505 -43.55 48.42 32.53
CA PRO A 505 -43.77 47.94 31.16
C PRO A 505 -43.89 49.05 30.11
N ALA A 506 -44.32 50.25 30.52
CA ALA A 506 -44.36 51.45 29.68
C ALA A 506 -42.98 51.84 29.12
N LEU A 507 -41.89 51.76 29.90
CA LEU A 507 -40.56 52.15 29.41
C LEU A 507 -39.89 51.03 28.62
N ILE A 508 -40.15 49.75 28.94
CA ILE A 508 -39.67 48.62 28.12
C ILE A 508 -40.34 48.70 26.73
N LYS A 509 -41.66 48.94 26.65
CA LYS A 509 -42.32 49.29 25.38
C LYS A 509 -41.71 50.55 24.73
N LYS A 510 -41.30 51.57 25.50
CA LYS A 510 -40.70 52.80 24.95
C LYS A 510 -39.29 52.59 24.39
N ILE A 511 -38.47 51.71 24.98
CA ILE A 511 -37.12 51.37 24.51
C ILE A 511 -37.20 50.46 23.29
N ILE A 512 -37.98 49.37 23.37
CA ILE A 512 -38.20 48.46 22.23
C ILE A 512 -38.79 49.25 21.06
N LYS A 513 -39.83 50.07 21.27
CA LYS A 513 -40.40 50.92 20.21
C LYS A 513 -39.42 51.97 19.68
N ARG A 514 -38.46 52.46 20.48
CA ARG A 514 -37.46 53.44 20.00
C ARG A 514 -36.33 52.78 19.19
N TRP A 515 -35.89 51.58 19.57
CA TRP A 515 -34.96 50.79 18.75
C TRP A 515 -35.63 50.31 17.46
N PHE A 516 -36.83 49.75 17.54
CA PHE A 516 -37.61 49.30 16.39
C PHE A 516 -37.97 50.45 15.43
N LEU A 517 -38.24 51.66 15.95
CA LEU A 517 -38.42 52.86 15.12
C LEU A 517 -37.11 53.41 14.53
N LEU A 518 -35.95 53.25 15.18
CA LEU A 518 -34.66 53.62 14.58
C LEU A 518 -34.27 52.65 13.45
N PHE A 519 -34.52 51.35 13.66
CA PHE A 519 -34.35 50.29 12.68
C PHE A 519 -35.25 50.55 11.45
N ILE A 520 -36.56 50.72 11.65
CA ILE A 520 -37.51 51.03 10.57
C ILE A 520 -37.24 52.41 9.93
N LYS A 521 -36.79 53.42 10.68
CA LYS A 521 -36.50 54.73 10.08
C LYS A 521 -35.30 54.68 9.13
N LYS A 522 -34.24 53.94 9.44
CA LYS A 522 -33.10 53.82 8.52
C LYS A 522 -33.42 52.97 7.28
N ILE A 523 -34.41 52.09 7.38
CA ILE A 523 -34.96 51.33 6.23
C ILE A 523 -35.78 52.24 5.30
N LYS A 524 -36.52 53.24 5.81
CA LYS A 524 -37.48 54.05 5.01
C LYS A 524 -36.98 55.33 4.33
N GLU A 525 -35.69 55.65 4.40
CA GLU A 525 -35.06 56.76 3.67
C GLU A 525 -33.80 56.21 2.96
N LYS A 526 -33.93 55.21 2.07
CA LYS A 526 -34.19 55.46 0.64
C LYS A 526 -34.91 54.29 -0.08
N HIS A 527 -36.22 54.19 0.13
CA HIS A 527 -37.17 53.57 -0.83
C HIS A 527 -37.12 54.38 -2.17
N GLU A 528 -37.65 53.94 -3.31
CA GLU A 528 -38.81 53.06 -3.58
C GLU A 528 -38.40 51.90 -4.53
N ASP A 529 -38.73 50.65 -4.20
CA ASP A 529 -40.07 50.01 -4.33
C ASP A 529 -40.56 49.88 -5.78
N SER A 530 -39.90 49.04 -6.57
CA SER A 530 -40.60 48.17 -7.53
C SER A 530 -39.83 46.86 -7.79
N SER A 531 -40.52 45.73 -7.58
CA SER A 531 -40.25 44.35 -8.06
C SER A 531 -38.84 43.72 -7.93
N CYS A 532 -38.78 42.73 -7.03
CA CYS A 532 -38.15 41.39 -7.18
C CYS A 532 -36.61 41.20 -7.24
N ASP A 533 -36.21 40.13 -6.53
CA ASP A 533 -35.05 39.23 -6.67
C ASP A 533 -33.60 39.75 -6.45
N GLY A 534 -32.72 38.81 -6.07
CA GLY A 534 -31.33 39.00 -5.62
C GLY A 534 -31.20 39.05 -4.07
N SER A 535 -30.38 38.28 -3.35
CA SER A 535 -28.96 37.87 -3.53
C SER A 535 -28.00 39.07 -3.39
N THR A 536 -26.97 39.11 -2.54
CA THR A 536 -26.32 38.10 -1.65
C THR A 536 -25.69 38.82 -0.43
N GLU A 537 -25.31 38.11 0.64
CA GLU A 537 -24.33 38.62 1.61
C GLU A 537 -23.34 37.51 2.03
N THR A 538 -22.09 37.87 2.30
CA THR A 538 -20.98 36.94 2.59
C THR A 538 -20.10 37.46 3.71
N GLY A 539 -19.84 36.64 4.72
CA GLY A 539 -18.97 36.94 5.86
C GLY A 539 -19.73 37.01 7.20
N ASP A 540 -18.99 36.79 8.29
CA ASP A 540 -19.39 36.91 9.70
C ASP A 540 -20.60 36.07 10.21
N THR A 541 -20.63 35.86 11.54
CA THR A 541 -21.65 35.12 12.32
C THR A 541 -21.63 33.58 12.18
N ASP A 542 -22.57 32.91 12.86
CA ASP A 542 -22.71 31.45 13.02
C ASP A 542 -23.14 30.73 11.73
N ASN A 543 -22.45 31.04 10.62
CA ASN A 543 -22.80 30.57 9.29
C ASN A 543 -22.48 29.07 9.13
N LEU A 544 -23.54 28.28 9.23
CA LEU A 544 -23.82 27.23 8.24
C LEU A 544 -23.35 27.75 6.87
N PRO A 545 -22.39 27.09 6.20
CA PRO A 545 -21.69 27.66 5.06
C PRO A 545 -22.70 28.00 3.96
N VAL A 546 -22.43 29.09 3.25
CA VAL A 546 -23.27 29.55 2.13
C VAL A 546 -23.39 28.40 1.14
N ILE A 547 -24.58 27.78 1.10
CA ILE A 547 -24.91 26.80 0.08
C ILE A 547 -24.98 27.59 -1.22
N TYR A 548 -23.91 27.52 -2.00
CA TYR A 548 -23.94 27.88 -3.39
C TYR A 548 -24.94 26.95 -4.06
N ASN A 549 -26.16 27.44 -4.25
CA ASN A 549 -27.28 26.74 -4.86
C ASN A 549 -27.10 26.60 -6.39
N ASP A 550 -25.84 26.51 -6.81
CA ASP A 550 -25.38 26.22 -8.16
C ASP A 550 -25.36 24.70 -8.33
N ASN A 551 -26.21 24.20 -9.21
CA ASN A 551 -26.30 22.77 -9.45
C ASN A 551 -25.05 22.19 -10.13
N SER A 552 -24.18 23.01 -10.75
CA SER A 552 -23.01 22.55 -11.51
C SER A 552 -21.78 22.18 -10.67
N LEU A 553 -21.62 22.73 -9.47
CA LEU A 553 -20.42 22.49 -8.63
C LEU A 553 -20.52 21.17 -7.85
N LYS A 554 -19.43 20.40 -7.83
CA LYS A 554 -19.28 19.18 -7.01
C LYS A 554 -18.83 19.56 -5.59
N SER A 555 -19.49 19.03 -4.57
CA SER A 555 -19.01 19.15 -3.19
C SER A 555 -18.21 17.94 -2.74
N VAL A 556 -17.18 18.18 -1.93
CA VAL A 556 -16.48 17.16 -1.15
C VAL A 556 -16.81 17.42 0.31
N TYR A 557 -17.87 16.77 0.78
CA TYR A 557 -18.20 16.72 2.19
C TYR A 557 -17.17 15.82 2.88
N TYR A 558 -16.42 16.37 3.83
CA TYR A 558 -15.42 15.59 4.57
C TYR A 558 -15.74 15.58 6.06
N ILE A 559 -15.99 14.38 6.61
CA ILE A 559 -16.24 14.25 8.05
C ILE A 559 -14.90 14.30 8.77
N SER A 560 -14.75 15.33 9.59
CA SER A 560 -13.50 15.63 10.30
C SER A 560 -13.76 16.40 11.59
N SER A 561 -13.54 15.71 12.70
CA SER A 561 -13.23 16.27 14.01
C SER A 561 -11.78 15.91 14.43
N VAL A 562 -10.75 16.45 13.76
CA VAL A 562 -9.33 16.47 14.24
C VAL A 562 -8.77 17.88 14.25
N GLU A 563 -7.86 18.15 15.19
CA GLU A 563 -6.99 19.33 15.18
C GLU A 563 -5.47 19.01 15.28
N SER A 564 -5.08 17.77 15.60
CA SER A 564 -3.70 17.26 15.59
C SER A 564 -3.61 15.72 15.42
N GLY A 565 -2.66 15.24 14.62
CA GLY A 565 -2.38 13.80 14.40
C GLY A 565 -2.06 13.48 12.93
N GLY A 566 -1.61 12.25 12.64
CA GLY A 566 -1.37 11.78 11.26
C GLY A 566 -2.62 11.88 10.38
N THR A 567 -3.78 11.64 10.99
CA THR A 567 -5.13 11.77 10.44
C THR A 567 -5.57 13.21 10.16
N LYS A 568 -4.90 14.22 10.74
CA LYS A 568 -5.02 15.60 10.23
C LYS A 568 -3.99 15.88 9.15
N LYS A 569 -2.74 15.44 9.33
CA LYS A 569 -1.69 15.60 8.31
C LYS A 569 -2.23 15.10 6.95
N TYR A 570 -2.85 13.93 6.94
CA TYR A 570 -3.48 13.36 5.75
C TYR A 570 -4.61 14.21 5.16
N ILE A 571 -5.54 14.72 5.97
CA ILE A 571 -6.62 15.59 5.46
C ILE A 571 -6.05 16.90 4.92
N ASP A 572 -5.10 17.52 5.63
CA ASP A 572 -4.39 18.71 5.18
C ASP A 572 -3.61 18.41 3.87
N ASP A 573 -3.04 17.21 3.71
CA ASP A 573 -2.39 16.74 2.47
C ASP A 573 -3.37 16.52 1.30
N LEU A 574 -4.56 15.93 1.54
CA LEU A 574 -5.60 15.83 0.52
C LEU A 574 -6.11 17.21 0.08
N LEU A 575 -6.42 18.09 1.05
CA LEU A 575 -6.97 19.41 0.78
C LEU A 575 -5.95 20.28 0.01
N ASP A 576 -4.70 20.35 0.46
CA ASP A 576 -3.67 21.14 -0.22
C ASP A 576 -3.28 20.58 -1.60
N THR A 577 -3.50 19.28 -1.84
CA THR A 577 -3.21 18.64 -3.14
C THR A 577 -4.36 18.78 -4.14
N PHE A 578 -5.62 18.65 -3.70
CA PHE A 578 -6.78 18.51 -4.59
C PHE A 578 -7.82 19.66 -4.51
N ALA A 579 -7.63 20.67 -3.66
CA ALA A 579 -8.54 21.82 -3.62
C ALA A 579 -8.47 22.63 -4.93
N THR A 580 -9.57 22.64 -5.68
CA THR A 580 -9.79 23.44 -6.88
C THR A 580 -10.86 24.50 -6.63
N LYS A 581 -10.96 25.51 -7.50
CA LYS A 581 -12.00 26.55 -7.41
C LYS A 581 -13.42 26.04 -7.69
N ASP A 582 -13.51 24.90 -8.38
CA ASP A 582 -14.75 24.30 -8.87
C ASP A 582 -15.28 23.22 -7.91
N MET A 583 -14.64 23.05 -6.74
CA MET A 583 -15.05 22.08 -5.71
C MET A 583 -15.17 22.72 -4.35
N ASN A 584 -16.31 22.47 -3.69
CA ASN A 584 -16.62 23.02 -2.38
C ASN A 584 -16.37 21.97 -1.29
N PHE A 585 -15.30 22.17 -0.50
CA PHE A 585 -14.89 21.28 0.59
C PHE A 585 -15.61 21.65 1.89
N VAL A 586 -16.58 20.81 2.29
CA VAL A 586 -17.47 21.09 3.43
C VAL A 586 -17.11 20.18 4.59
N ARG A 587 -16.53 20.77 5.65
CA ARG A 587 -16.16 20.05 6.86
C ARG A 587 -17.40 19.75 7.71
N ILE A 588 -17.76 18.48 7.85
CA ILE A 588 -18.81 18.01 8.76
C ILE A 588 -18.15 17.65 10.10
N LYS A 589 -18.69 18.15 11.23
CA LYS A 589 -18.11 17.95 12.57
C LYS A 589 -19.06 17.24 13.53
N SER A 590 -20.37 17.32 13.29
CA SER A 590 -21.43 16.80 14.16
C SER A 590 -22.60 16.20 13.39
N ARG A 591 -23.46 15.47 14.09
CA ARG A 591 -24.68 14.86 13.53
C ARG A 591 -25.70 15.90 13.08
N ASP A 592 -25.80 17.00 13.82
CA ASP A 592 -26.60 18.18 13.44
C ASP A 592 -26.07 18.84 12.15
N ASP A 593 -24.74 18.92 11.96
CA ASP A 593 -24.15 19.37 10.68
C ASP A 593 -24.55 18.41 9.54
N LEU A 594 -24.42 17.10 9.77
CA LEU A 594 -24.64 16.07 8.74
C LEU A 594 -26.08 16.10 8.22
N PHE A 595 -27.07 16.06 9.12
CA PHE A 595 -28.49 16.18 8.75
C PHE A 595 -28.85 17.57 8.21
N PHE A 596 -28.10 18.63 8.56
CA PHE A 596 -28.26 19.91 7.90
C PHE A 596 -27.76 19.89 6.45
N TYR A 597 -26.68 19.18 6.13
CA TYR A 597 -26.17 19.11 4.75
C TYR A 597 -26.89 18.10 3.86
N GLU A 598 -27.45 17.03 4.45
CA GLU A 598 -28.14 15.93 3.73
C GLU A 598 -29.11 16.40 2.64
N LYS A 599 -29.93 17.41 2.95
CA LYS A 599 -30.92 18.02 2.06
C LYS A 599 -30.34 18.75 0.84
N TYR A 600 -29.02 18.84 0.71
CA TYR A 600 -28.31 19.47 -0.42
C TYR A 600 -27.40 18.50 -1.19
N PHE A 601 -27.25 17.24 -0.75
CA PHE A 601 -26.36 16.26 -1.40
C PHE A 601 -26.86 15.90 -2.81
N LYS A 602 -25.92 15.89 -3.77
CA LYS A 602 -26.13 15.49 -5.17
C LYS A 602 -25.46 14.15 -5.47
N GLU A 603 -25.95 13.45 -6.48
CA GLU A 603 -25.34 12.22 -7.02
C GLU A 603 -23.86 12.40 -7.48
N SER A 604 -23.49 13.62 -7.87
CA SER A 604 -22.12 13.98 -8.25
C SER A 604 -21.13 14.11 -7.09
N ASP A 605 -21.64 14.36 -5.87
CA ASP A 605 -20.84 14.78 -4.72
C ASP A 605 -20.06 13.62 -4.11
N ILE A 606 -19.02 13.96 -3.36
CA ILE A 606 -18.28 13.02 -2.52
C ILE A 606 -18.62 13.29 -1.07
N LEU A 607 -19.06 12.25 -0.37
CA LEU A 607 -18.89 12.13 1.08
C LEU A 607 -17.62 11.32 1.32
N LEU A 608 -16.54 12.02 1.64
CA LEU A 608 -15.36 11.42 2.23
C LEU A 608 -15.60 11.38 3.73
N PHE A 609 -15.42 10.24 4.36
CA PHE A 609 -15.20 10.25 5.79
C PHE A 609 -13.91 9.54 6.06
N GLN A 610 -12.96 10.35 6.55
CA GLN A 610 -11.85 9.81 7.27
C GLN A 610 -12.44 9.32 8.60
N TYR A 611 -13.09 10.15 9.45
CA TYR A 611 -13.54 9.61 10.75
C TYR A 611 -14.68 10.25 11.54
N LEU A 612 -15.19 9.42 12.46
CA LEU A 612 -16.33 9.66 13.32
C LEU A 612 -16.08 9.56 14.85
N LEU A 613 -14.94 9.08 15.38
CA LEU A 613 -14.82 8.79 16.84
C LEU A 613 -15.15 9.98 17.73
N TYR A 614 -14.55 11.13 17.39
CA TYR A 614 -14.67 12.37 18.16
C TYR A 614 -15.86 13.21 17.64
N THR A 615 -16.82 12.56 16.94
CA THR A 615 -18.11 13.10 16.48
C THR A 615 -19.27 12.31 17.09
N ASP A 616 -20.46 12.89 17.08
CA ASP A 616 -21.74 12.24 17.37
C ASP A 616 -22.42 11.63 16.11
N ILE A 617 -21.75 11.66 14.95
CA ILE A 617 -22.22 11.04 13.69
C ILE A 617 -22.00 9.53 13.76
N GLU A 618 -23.05 8.73 13.70
CA GLU A 618 -22.92 7.28 13.68
C GLU A 618 -22.80 6.75 12.24
N PHE A 619 -22.21 5.55 12.08
CA PHE A 619 -22.14 4.88 10.78
C PHE A 619 -23.53 4.74 10.14
N GLU A 620 -24.54 4.43 10.96
CA GLU A 620 -25.98 4.42 10.63
C GLU A 620 -26.45 5.69 9.90
N ASP A 621 -25.97 6.87 10.29
CA ASP A 621 -26.38 8.12 9.63
C ASP A 621 -25.86 8.17 8.18
N ILE A 622 -24.60 7.77 7.98
CA ILE A 622 -23.96 7.78 6.67
C ILE A 622 -24.53 6.68 5.76
N ILE A 623 -24.86 5.52 6.32
CA ILE A 623 -25.56 4.43 5.59
C ILE A 623 -26.90 4.93 5.05
N ASN A 624 -27.74 5.49 5.92
CA ASN A 624 -29.08 5.93 5.52
C ASN A 624 -28.98 7.07 4.49
N ILE A 625 -28.03 7.98 4.67
CA ILE A 625 -27.66 8.99 3.68
C ILE A 625 -27.26 8.37 2.33
N LYS A 626 -26.39 7.36 2.30
CA LYS A 626 -25.94 6.70 1.05
C LYS A 626 -27.02 5.78 0.43
N LYS A 627 -27.99 5.31 1.22
CA LYS A 627 -29.18 4.58 0.74
C LYS A 627 -30.24 5.51 0.14
N GLU A 628 -30.45 6.68 0.75
CA GLU A 628 -31.45 7.65 0.26
C GLU A 628 -30.92 8.60 -0.81
N LYS A 629 -29.61 8.86 -0.85
CA LYS A 629 -28.97 9.83 -1.74
C LYS A 629 -27.85 9.14 -2.53
N SER A 630 -27.87 9.24 -3.86
CA SER A 630 -26.93 8.53 -4.75
C SER A 630 -25.49 9.08 -4.78
N LEU A 631 -25.03 9.87 -3.80
CA LEU A 631 -23.70 10.47 -3.82
C LEU A 631 -22.58 9.43 -3.72
N LYS A 632 -21.36 9.78 -4.16
CA LYS A 632 -20.18 8.91 -4.00
C LYS A 632 -19.72 8.92 -2.55
N LEU A 633 -19.47 7.74 -2.02
CA LEU A 633 -18.91 7.51 -0.70
C LEU A 633 -17.48 7.00 -0.86
N VAL A 634 -16.54 7.75 -0.33
CA VAL A 634 -15.10 7.58 -0.54
C VAL A 634 -14.44 7.31 0.80
N VAL A 635 -13.70 6.22 0.88
CA VAL A 635 -13.22 5.73 2.18
C VAL A 635 -11.70 5.56 2.18
N PRO A 636 -10.97 6.57 2.72
CA PRO A 636 -9.55 6.47 3.00
C PRO A 636 -9.26 5.74 4.31
N VAL A 637 -7.96 5.63 4.61
CA VAL A 637 -7.43 4.48 5.33
C VAL A 637 -6.13 4.80 6.12
N HIS A 638 -6.17 5.22 7.40
CA HIS A 638 -4.98 5.63 8.19
C HIS A 638 -4.60 4.86 9.48
N ASP A 639 -5.42 4.62 10.51
CA ASP A 639 -4.99 4.19 11.89
C ASP A 639 -5.85 3.09 12.60
N PHE A 640 -5.87 1.87 12.06
CA PHE A 640 -6.89 0.80 12.14
C PHE A 640 -8.15 0.96 13.04
N TYR A 641 -9.10 1.84 12.67
CA TYR A 641 -10.36 2.15 13.38
C TYR A 641 -11.83 1.72 13.10
N PHE A 642 -12.47 1.72 11.93
CA PHE A 642 -13.96 1.93 11.87
C PHE A 642 -14.83 0.76 12.34
N PHE A 643 -14.35 -0.06 13.24
CA PHE A 643 -14.10 -1.46 12.97
C PHE A 643 -15.34 -2.34 13.16
N GLY A 644 -16.55 -1.76 13.04
CA GLY A 644 -17.56 -2.16 13.98
C GLY A 644 -18.64 -1.22 14.58
N GLU A 645 -18.94 -1.49 15.86
CA GLU A 645 -20.23 -1.47 16.54
C GLU A 645 -20.50 -0.15 17.28
N LYS A 646 -19.53 0.40 18.03
CA LYS A 646 -19.60 1.64 18.83
C LYS A 646 -18.29 2.45 18.92
N LYS A 647 -17.74 2.92 17.80
CA LYS A 647 -16.54 3.77 17.54
C LYS A 647 -15.24 3.57 18.34
N ASN A 648 -15.28 3.09 19.58
CA ASN A 648 -14.25 3.14 20.60
C ASN A 648 -13.69 1.76 20.95
N GLU A 649 -14.05 0.64 20.32
CA GLU A 649 -14.10 -0.62 21.10
C GLU A 649 -12.79 -1.40 21.30
N PHE A 650 -11.76 -1.08 20.56
CA PHE A 650 -10.35 -1.37 20.80
C PHE A 650 -9.78 -0.21 21.59
N TYR A 651 -10.33 1.01 21.52
CA TYR A 651 -10.18 1.91 22.65
C TYR A 651 -10.94 1.25 23.86
N GLU A 652 -11.30 -0.06 23.78
CA GLU A 652 -11.58 -1.12 24.76
C GLU A 652 -10.72 -2.50 24.73
N PHE A 653 -9.66 -2.84 23.92
CA PHE A 653 -9.02 -4.25 23.75
C PHE A 653 -7.42 -4.52 23.76
N SER A 654 -6.74 -5.57 24.33
CA SER A 654 -5.25 -5.96 24.39
C SER A 654 -5.01 -7.06 25.52
N PRO A 655 -3.91 -7.75 26.04
CA PRO A 655 -1.97 -8.01 25.71
C PRO A 655 -1.28 -8.63 24.45
N LYS A 656 -1.95 -9.35 23.56
CA LYS A 656 -1.29 -10.45 22.81
C LYS A 656 -0.96 -9.98 21.41
N VAL A 657 -0.03 -9.03 21.24
CA VAL A 657 0.31 -8.10 20.12
C VAL A 657 0.22 -8.51 18.63
N HIS A 658 -0.17 -9.74 18.44
CA HIS A 658 0.53 -10.65 17.61
C HIS A 658 -0.62 -11.65 17.35
N THR A 659 -1.34 -12.18 18.36
CA THR A 659 -2.73 -12.56 18.06
C THR A 659 -3.54 -11.42 17.47
N ILE A 660 -3.00 -10.18 17.39
CA ILE A 660 -3.42 -8.86 16.91
C ILE A 660 -3.28 -8.53 15.41
N TYR A 661 -2.57 -9.35 14.65
CA TYR A 661 -2.57 -9.27 13.20
C TYR A 661 -2.82 -10.70 12.64
N SER A 662 -3.84 -11.38 13.20
CA SER A 662 -4.23 -12.80 13.06
C SER A 662 -5.44 -13.00 12.12
N LYS A 663 -6.36 -14.00 12.23
CA LYS A 663 -7.73 -13.85 11.64
C LYS A 663 -8.95 -14.07 12.55
N GLU A 664 -8.89 -14.58 13.76
CA GLU A 664 -10.15 -14.86 14.51
C GLU A 664 -10.81 -13.63 15.20
N VAL A 665 -10.52 -12.39 14.76
CA VAL A 665 -10.82 -11.09 15.45
C VAL A 665 -10.45 -9.81 14.69
N LEU A 666 -10.88 -9.57 13.43
CA LEU A 666 -10.83 -8.27 12.71
C LEU A 666 -11.69 -8.40 11.44
N SER A 667 -12.62 -7.46 11.21
CA SER A 667 -13.97 -7.69 10.66
C SER A 667 -14.82 -6.38 10.69
N PHE A 668 -15.98 -6.26 10.02
CA PHE A 668 -16.94 -5.12 10.16
C PHE A 668 -18.15 -5.39 11.03
N SER A 669 -18.62 -4.45 11.86
CA SER A 669 -20.07 -4.46 12.14
C SER A 669 -20.75 -4.01 10.86
N PRO A 670 -21.83 -4.63 10.41
CA PRO A 670 -22.57 -4.13 9.25
C PRO A 670 -23.39 -2.88 9.39
N LEU A 671 -23.19 -2.07 10.42
CA LEU A 671 -23.31 -0.65 10.14
C LEU A 671 -22.19 -0.27 9.14
N VAL A 672 -20.95 -0.58 9.47
CA VAL A 672 -19.83 -0.25 8.62
C VAL A 672 -19.70 -1.19 7.41
N PHE A 673 -19.86 -2.51 7.52
CA PHE A 673 -19.84 -3.40 6.34
C PHE A 673 -20.81 -2.95 5.25
N GLU A 674 -22.00 -2.54 5.66
CA GLU A 674 -23.00 -2.05 4.72
C GLU A 674 -22.53 -0.72 4.16
N LEU A 675 -22.13 0.22 5.02
CA LEU A 675 -21.55 1.51 4.65
C LEU A 675 -20.47 1.42 3.57
N LEU A 676 -19.73 0.30 3.45
CA LEU A 676 -18.60 0.21 2.52
C LEU A 676 -18.60 -0.99 1.57
N ASN A 677 -19.60 -1.88 1.66
CA ASN A 677 -20.22 -2.43 0.43
C ASN A 677 -20.85 -1.31 -0.39
N LEU A 678 -21.35 -0.26 0.27
CA LEU A 678 -21.90 0.95 -0.33
C LEU A 678 -20.84 2.02 -0.66
N ALA A 679 -19.57 1.82 -0.31
CA ALA A 679 -18.49 2.74 -0.68
C ALA A 679 -18.01 2.45 -2.09
N ASP A 680 -18.04 3.48 -2.93
CA ASP A 680 -17.80 3.35 -4.36
C ASP A 680 -16.31 3.14 -4.66
N ILE A 681 -15.41 3.65 -3.80
CA ILE A 681 -13.95 3.42 -3.83
C ILE A 681 -13.36 3.44 -2.41
N ILE A 682 -12.35 2.60 -2.21
CA ILE A 682 -11.66 2.36 -0.93
C ILE A 682 -10.13 2.25 -1.15
N ILE A 683 -9.28 2.79 -0.26
CA ILE A 683 -7.95 3.33 -0.67
C ILE A 683 -6.73 2.97 0.21
N TYR A 684 -5.80 2.10 -0.20
CA TYR A 684 -4.83 1.52 0.76
C TYR A 684 -3.44 2.15 0.69
N PRO A 685 -2.97 2.93 1.69
CA PRO A 685 -1.69 3.65 1.66
C PRO A 685 -0.43 2.81 1.58
N SER A 686 -0.55 1.52 1.68
CA SER A 686 0.58 0.63 1.80
C SER A 686 0.10 -0.75 1.42
N ASN A 687 1.02 -1.63 1.04
CA ASN A 687 0.69 -2.99 0.63
C ASN A 687 0.78 -3.96 1.83
N PHE A 688 1.43 -3.63 2.95
CA PHE A 688 0.88 -2.74 3.98
C PHE A 688 -0.58 -2.97 4.31
N VAL A 689 -1.31 -1.89 4.55
CA VAL A 689 -2.75 -1.84 4.69
C VAL A 689 -3.44 -2.75 3.68
N LYS A 690 -3.05 -2.71 2.38
CA LYS A 690 -3.38 -3.71 1.36
C LYS A 690 -2.73 -5.06 1.64
N ASN A 691 -2.80 -5.51 2.88
CA ASN A 691 -2.73 -6.87 3.31
C ASN A 691 -3.46 -7.19 4.62
N ILE A 692 -3.83 -6.24 5.50
CA ILE A 692 -4.71 -6.50 6.65
C ILE A 692 -6.15 -6.32 6.24
N PHE A 693 -6.44 -5.55 5.19
CA PHE A 693 -7.75 -5.33 4.54
C PHE A 693 -8.83 -6.49 4.14
N ASP A 694 -9.22 -7.32 3.08
CA ASP A 694 -8.74 -8.41 2.06
C ASP A 694 -8.32 -9.99 2.33
N SER A 695 -8.62 -11.11 3.14
CA SER A 695 -9.59 -12.04 3.95
C SER A 695 -10.93 -12.03 4.83
N VAL A 696 -11.40 -11.03 5.61
CA VAL A 696 -12.77 -10.53 5.87
C VAL A 696 -13.68 -10.49 4.64
N TYR A 697 -14.29 -9.40 4.05
CA TYR A 697 -15.10 -9.36 2.78
C TYR A 697 -14.62 -8.48 1.57
N CYS A 698 -13.99 -9.03 0.51
CA CYS A 698 -13.72 -8.38 -0.82
C CYS A 698 -14.77 -7.36 -1.24
N PHE A 699 -14.34 -6.14 -1.51
CA PHE A 699 -15.08 -5.16 -2.25
C PHE A 699 -14.36 -4.84 -3.55
N LYS A 700 -15.03 -5.00 -4.69
CA LYS A 700 -14.40 -4.72 -5.99
C LYS A 700 -14.12 -3.21 -6.24
N THR A 701 -14.44 -2.36 -5.28
CA THR A 701 -14.26 -0.89 -5.23
C THR A 701 -12.89 -0.47 -4.67
N ALA A 702 -12.25 -1.39 -3.96
CA ALA A 702 -10.92 -1.35 -3.39
C ALA A 702 -9.70 -1.13 -4.29
N ARG A 703 -8.69 -0.37 -3.85
CA ARG A 703 -7.44 -0.18 -4.61
C ARG A 703 -6.23 0.12 -3.70
N LEU A 704 -5.06 -0.42 -4.07
CA LEU A 704 -3.77 0.01 -3.50
C LEU A 704 -3.46 1.45 -3.96
N SER A 705 -3.05 2.32 -3.03
CA SER A 705 -2.73 3.72 -3.31
C SER A 705 -2.12 4.39 -2.07
N GLY A 706 -0.82 4.74 -2.13
CA GLY A 706 0.03 5.28 -1.06
C GLY A 706 -0.54 6.43 -0.19
N HIS A 707 0.22 6.93 0.79
CA HIS A 707 -0.04 8.27 1.33
C HIS A 707 0.74 9.35 0.55
N ILE A 708 0.30 10.61 0.69
CA ILE A 708 0.86 11.76 -0.01
C ILE A 708 1.99 12.35 0.86
N ASP A 709 3.19 11.78 0.74
CA ASP A 709 4.34 12.12 1.59
C ASP A 709 5.16 13.32 1.09
N ASN A 710 4.94 13.76 -0.14
CA ASN A 710 5.98 14.41 -0.95
C ASN A 710 6.16 15.91 -0.72
N ARG A 711 5.94 16.38 0.51
CA ARG A 711 6.21 17.76 0.91
C ARG A 711 7.65 17.92 1.38
N ASN A 712 8.55 18.19 0.43
CA ASN A 712 9.92 18.67 0.64
C ASN A 712 10.87 17.77 1.46
N VAL A 713 11.36 16.68 0.87
CA VAL A 713 12.58 16.00 1.36
C VAL A 713 13.77 16.43 0.50
N ASN A 714 14.40 17.54 0.87
CA ASN A 714 15.58 18.09 0.18
C ASN A 714 16.78 18.18 1.14
N HIS A 715 17.07 17.06 1.81
CA HIS A 715 18.13 16.90 2.81
C HIS A 715 19.11 15.82 2.38
N ALA A 716 20.40 16.04 2.62
CA ALA A 716 21.47 15.09 2.30
C ALA A 716 21.50 13.92 3.30
N ALA A 717 22.05 12.78 2.87
CA ALA A 717 22.25 11.62 3.74
C ALA A 717 23.22 11.93 4.89
N ILE A 718 23.00 11.33 6.05
CA ILE A 718 23.78 11.59 7.27
C ILE A 718 25.08 10.78 7.21
N SER A 719 26.24 11.47 7.20
CA SER A 719 27.57 10.86 7.15
C SER A 719 28.28 10.96 8.50
N ASN A 720 28.37 9.84 9.23
CA ASN A 720 28.95 9.76 10.58
C ASN A 720 30.26 8.95 10.57
N GLU A 721 31.30 9.44 9.87
CA GLU A 721 32.57 8.71 9.69
C GLU A 721 33.41 8.56 10.98
N ASP A 722 33.31 9.49 11.93
CA ASP A 722 34.21 9.55 13.10
C ASP A 722 33.82 8.59 14.25
N ALA A 723 32.56 8.59 14.71
CA ALA A 723 32.23 8.15 16.08
C ALA A 723 32.25 6.62 16.36
N VAL A 724 32.43 5.78 15.35
CA VAL A 724 32.76 4.34 15.55
C VAL A 724 34.19 4.15 16.07
N SER A 725 35.09 5.14 15.93
CA SER A 725 36.51 5.00 16.31
C SER A 725 36.74 4.88 17.82
N GLU A 726 35.93 5.55 18.65
CA GLU A 726 36.06 5.50 20.12
C GLU A 726 35.54 4.19 20.76
N LYS A 727 35.15 3.22 19.91
CA LYS A 727 34.40 2.02 20.31
C LYS A 727 33.08 2.37 20.98
N ILE A 728 32.34 3.29 20.36
CA ILE A 728 30.98 3.67 20.75
C ILE A 728 30.04 3.40 19.57
N ILE A 729 28.79 3.03 19.84
CA ILE A 729 27.72 2.94 18.85
C ILE A 729 26.47 3.63 19.41
N ASN A 730 26.09 4.76 18.81
CA ASN A 730 24.87 5.50 19.16
C ASN A 730 23.71 5.08 18.27
N ILE A 731 22.58 4.72 18.86
CA ILE A 731 21.43 4.12 18.18
C ILE A 731 20.17 4.95 18.42
N GLY A 732 19.51 5.40 17.35
CA GLY A 732 18.41 6.39 17.43
C GLY A 732 17.01 5.79 17.29
N ILE A 733 16.16 6.08 18.27
CA ILE A 733 14.77 5.65 18.38
C ILE A 733 13.90 6.89 18.03
N ILE A 734 13.35 6.93 16.82
CA ILE A 734 12.66 8.11 16.22
C ILE A 734 11.14 8.10 16.46
N ASN A 735 10.62 6.94 16.78
CA ASN A 735 9.26 6.69 17.19
C ASN A 735 9.14 6.92 18.70
N ASP A 736 7.98 7.38 19.22
CA ASP A 736 7.90 7.53 20.67
C ASP A 736 8.00 6.17 21.36
N ALA A 737 9.10 6.03 22.10
CA ALA A 737 9.22 5.15 23.25
C ALA A 737 8.35 5.63 24.43
N TYR A 738 7.06 5.92 24.16
CA TYR A 738 6.02 5.24 24.93
C TYR A 738 6.47 3.79 25.12
N PRO A 739 5.93 3.02 26.07
CA PRO A 739 6.06 1.61 25.81
C PRO A 739 5.47 1.42 24.37
N HIS A 740 4.46 2.19 23.94
CA HIS A 740 3.75 1.92 22.71
C HIS A 740 4.61 1.80 21.41
N LYS A 741 5.27 2.76 20.71
CA LYS A 741 6.15 2.31 19.57
C LYS A 741 7.52 1.82 20.14
N GLY A 742 7.63 0.61 20.73
CA GLY A 742 8.91 -0.13 20.91
C GLY A 742 9.40 -0.55 22.31
N GLY A 743 8.68 -0.20 23.37
CA GLY A 743 9.28 0.01 24.69
C GLY A 743 9.27 -1.11 25.73
N SER A 744 8.84 -2.35 25.40
CA SER A 744 9.22 -3.53 26.22
C SER A 744 10.44 -4.23 25.66
N TYR A 745 10.67 -4.08 24.35
CA TYR A 745 11.83 -4.64 23.66
C TYR A 745 13.07 -3.80 23.97
N TYR A 746 12.92 -2.48 24.09
CA TYR A 746 13.98 -1.56 24.53
C TYR A 746 14.70 -2.05 25.82
N PRO A 747 14.05 -2.38 26.94
CA PRO A 747 14.68 -3.05 28.09
C PRO A 747 15.52 -4.31 27.82
N ASN A 748 15.24 -5.11 26.79
CA ASN A 748 16.05 -6.28 26.41
C ASN A 748 17.19 -5.94 25.44
N LEU A 749 16.98 -4.95 24.58
CA LEU A 749 18.01 -4.34 23.73
C LEU A 749 19.09 -3.64 24.58
N PHE A 750 18.67 -2.85 25.58
CA PHE A 750 19.56 -2.08 26.45
C PHE A 750 20.53 -2.94 27.28
N ARG A 751 20.21 -4.23 27.49
CA ARG A 751 21.13 -5.20 28.11
C ARG A 751 22.40 -5.42 27.28
N LEU A 752 22.36 -5.18 25.96
CA LEU A 752 23.57 -4.95 25.17
C LEU A 752 24.04 -3.51 25.42
N TYR A 753 24.73 -3.32 26.54
CA TYR A 753 25.50 -2.11 26.83
C TYR A 753 26.94 -2.20 26.32
N GLU A 754 27.43 -3.41 26.03
CA GLU A 754 28.74 -3.66 25.43
C GLU A 754 28.68 -4.83 24.43
N TYR A 755 29.35 -4.72 23.28
CA TYR A 755 29.50 -5.79 22.30
C TYR A 755 30.87 -5.72 21.60
N LYS A 756 31.64 -6.82 21.59
CA LYS A 756 33.02 -6.87 21.01
C LYS A 756 33.96 -5.73 21.48
N GLY A 757 33.75 -5.20 22.69
CA GLY A 757 34.49 -4.06 23.24
C GLY A 757 33.98 -2.68 22.83
N TYR A 758 32.84 -2.59 22.13
CA TYR A 758 32.12 -1.36 21.82
C TYR A 758 31.02 -1.11 22.86
N LYS A 759 30.94 0.10 23.41
CA LYS A 759 29.83 0.55 24.27
C LYS A 759 28.65 0.98 23.41
N ILE A 760 27.43 0.62 23.80
CA ILE A 760 26.22 0.92 23.03
C ILE A 760 25.30 1.86 23.81
N PHE A 761 24.94 2.99 23.19
CA PHE A 761 24.00 3.98 23.73
C PHE A 761 22.75 4.10 22.86
N TYR A 762 21.60 4.35 23.50
CA TYR A 762 20.30 4.42 22.83
C TYR A 762 19.64 5.78 23.06
N HIS A 763 19.33 6.51 21.98
CA HIS A 763 18.84 7.89 21.98
C HIS A 763 17.35 7.90 21.59
N ILE A 764 16.47 8.29 22.51
CA ILE A 764 15.02 8.30 22.30
C ILE A 764 14.55 9.72 21.95
N PHE A 765 13.99 9.86 20.74
CA PHE A 765 13.34 11.06 20.20
C PHE A 765 11.84 10.81 20.12
N GLY A 766 11.07 11.39 21.04
CA GLY A 766 9.63 11.19 21.15
C GLY A 766 9.08 11.54 22.52
N HIS A 767 7.78 11.30 22.72
CA HIS A 767 7.02 11.75 23.88
C HIS A 767 7.28 11.03 25.21
N SER A 768 7.99 9.89 25.24
CA SER A 768 8.09 9.09 26.49
C SER A 768 9.44 8.39 26.67
N LYS A 769 9.75 8.15 27.96
CA LYS A 769 11.09 7.91 28.48
C LYS A 769 11.19 6.55 29.15
N LEU A 770 12.30 5.86 28.92
CA LEU A 770 12.67 4.60 29.58
C LEU A 770 13.99 4.79 30.32
N ASP A 771 14.13 4.13 31.47
CA ASP A 771 15.29 4.27 32.36
C ASP A 771 16.19 3.04 32.33
N ALA A 772 17.38 3.17 31.72
CA ALA A 772 18.49 2.22 31.84
C ALA A 772 19.85 2.95 31.74
N PRO A 773 20.97 2.35 32.19
CA PRO A 773 22.25 3.07 32.36
C PRO A 773 22.89 3.62 31.07
N ASN A 774 22.42 3.17 29.91
CA ASN A 774 22.95 3.49 28.58
C ASN A 774 21.88 4.12 27.65
N VAL A 775 20.90 4.80 28.23
CA VAL A 775 19.77 5.41 27.51
C VAL A 775 19.75 6.92 27.71
N ILE A 776 19.54 7.65 26.62
CA ILE A 776 19.47 9.11 26.56
C ILE A 776 18.10 9.49 25.98
N PHE A 777 17.39 10.41 26.62
CA PHE A 777 16.04 10.83 26.23
C PHE A 777 16.01 12.31 25.84
N HIS A 778 15.60 12.60 24.61
CA HIS A 778 15.64 13.93 23.99
C HIS A 778 14.27 14.64 23.97
N GLY A 779 13.18 13.88 24.09
CA GLY A 779 11.83 14.42 23.96
C GLY A 779 11.33 14.51 22.52
N PRO A 780 10.12 15.06 22.29
CA PRO A 780 9.47 15.10 20.99
C PRO A 780 10.01 16.22 20.08
N TYR A 781 9.95 15.99 18.77
CA TYR A 781 10.48 16.85 17.69
C TYR A 781 9.36 17.38 16.79
N ARG A 782 9.61 18.44 16.01
CA ARG A 782 8.74 18.83 14.89
C ARG A 782 9.14 18.09 13.61
N GLU A 783 8.18 17.88 12.71
CA GLU A 783 8.37 17.04 11.51
C GLU A 783 9.48 17.49 10.56
N ASP A 784 9.87 18.76 10.62
CA ASP A 784 10.95 19.44 9.88
C ASP A 784 12.31 19.43 10.60
N GLU A 785 12.38 18.99 11.87
CA GLU A 785 13.59 19.06 12.72
C GLU A 785 14.35 17.73 12.82
N ILE A 786 13.73 16.60 12.46
CA ILE A 786 14.23 15.26 12.80
C ILE A 786 15.59 14.91 12.15
N TYR A 787 15.84 15.32 10.91
CA TYR A 787 17.11 15.03 10.24
C TYR A 787 18.31 15.66 10.94
N SER A 788 18.15 16.89 11.43
CA SER A 788 19.18 17.61 12.20
C SER A 788 19.46 16.91 13.53
N LEU A 789 18.40 16.54 14.27
CA LEU A 789 18.53 15.88 15.59
C LEU A 789 19.30 14.55 15.53
N LEU A 790 19.17 13.81 14.43
CA LEU A 790 19.91 12.55 14.20
C LEU A 790 21.38 12.77 13.86
N GLN A 791 21.71 13.89 13.20
CA GLN A 791 23.08 14.28 12.91
C GLN A 791 23.77 14.85 14.16
N GLU A 792 23.09 15.72 14.92
CA GLU A 792 23.57 16.30 16.19
C GLU A 792 23.86 15.26 17.28
N ASN A 793 23.26 14.08 17.17
CA ASN A 793 23.44 12.95 18.10
C ASN A 793 24.32 11.83 17.53
N GLU A 794 24.96 12.04 16.37
CA GLU A 794 25.89 11.08 15.75
C GLU A 794 25.28 9.67 15.65
N ILE A 795 24.04 9.56 15.17
CA ILE A 795 23.31 8.30 15.17
C ILE A 795 23.82 7.36 14.07
N HIS A 796 24.28 6.16 14.44
CA HIS A 796 24.92 5.18 13.56
C HIS A 796 23.96 4.14 13.01
N GLY A 797 22.83 3.92 13.69
CA GLY A 797 21.77 3.02 13.27
C GLY A 797 20.44 3.49 13.85
N LEU A 798 19.38 3.33 13.07
CA LEU A 798 18.02 3.67 13.49
C LEU A 798 17.32 2.44 14.02
N VAL A 799 16.61 2.62 15.12
CA VAL A 799 15.80 1.60 15.74
C VAL A 799 14.34 2.00 15.63
N PHE A 800 13.67 1.33 14.69
CA PHE A 800 12.24 1.40 14.48
C PHE A 800 11.62 0.10 14.99
N LEU A 801 11.77 -0.16 16.29
CA LEU A 801 10.87 -1.12 16.94
C LEU A 801 9.53 -0.43 17.06
N ASN A 802 8.73 -0.53 16.02
CA ASN A 802 7.31 -0.49 16.27
C ASN A 802 6.98 -1.88 16.67
N GLU A 803 6.58 -2.02 17.91
CA GLU A 803 6.40 -3.34 18.43
C GLU A 803 5.07 -3.84 17.76
N TYR A 804 4.06 -3.04 17.32
CA TYR A 804 2.92 -3.38 16.39
C TYR A 804 3.12 -2.68 15.03
N ALA A 805 2.10 -2.70 14.17
CA ALA A 805 2.05 -2.01 12.91
C ALA A 805 2.43 -0.54 12.90
N GLU A 806 2.85 -0.16 11.71
CA GLU A 806 2.32 1.05 11.09
C GLU A 806 1.46 0.59 9.94
N THR A 807 0.25 1.11 9.87
CA THR A 807 -0.51 1.40 8.65
C THR A 807 0.34 2.08 7.61
N TYR A 808 0.91 3.21 7.96
CA TYR A 808 1.84 3.92 7.11
C TYR A 808 2.65 4.86 7.98
N SER A 809 3.97 4.66 7.99
CA SER A 809 4.85 5.47 8.82
C SER A 809 5.52 6.57 8.01
N TYR A 810 5.04 7.80 8.21
CA TYR A 810 5.77 9.00 7.81
C TYR A 810 7.16 9.06 8.47
N SER A 811 7.32 8.52 9.68
CA SER A 811 8.60 8.48 10.39
C SER A 811 9.58 7.46 9.80
N LEU A 812 9.12 6.28 9.33
CA LEU A 812 10.01 5.42 8.52
C LEU A 812 10.26 5.98 7.13
N THR A 813 9.32 6.69 6.47
CA THR A 813 9.65 7.42 5.22
C THR A 813 10.90 8.29 5.46
N LYS A 814 10.93 9.02 6.58
CA LYS A 814 12.08 9.84 6.97
C LYS A 814 13.31 9.00 7.36
N GLY A 815 13.14 7.91 8.08
CA GLY A 815 14.19 6.95 8.44
C GLY A 815 14.90 6.35 7.22
N ILE A 816 14.13 5.86 6.24
CA ILE A 816 14.61 5.39 4.93
C ILE A 816 15.46 6.45 4.26
N ASN A 817 14.98 7.70 4.23
CA ASN A 817 15.69 8.82 3.59
C ASN A 817 17.04 9.16 4.25
N THR A 818 17.31 8.74 5.50
CA THR A 818 18.64 8.91 6.12
C THR A 818 19.71 7.98 5.55
N ARG A 819 19.32 6.84 4.96
CA ARG A 819 20.16 5.70 4.53
C ARG A 819 20.94 4.97 5.62
N LEU A 820 20.77 5.32 6.90
CA LEU A 820 21.41 4.63 8.02
C LEU A 820 20.98 3.14 8.09
N PRO A 821 21.80 2.24 8.66
CA PRO A 821 21.37 0.91 9.08
C PRO A 821 20.10 0.97 9.92
N VAL A 822 19.13 0.07 9.67
CA VAL A 822 17.84 0.08 10.39
C VAL A 822 17.57 -1.26 11.06
N LEU A 823 17.54 -1.30 12.39
CA LEU A 823 16.93 -2.38 13.17
C LEU A 823 15.45 -2.06 13.35
N TYR A 824 14.60 -2.85 12.72
CA TYR A 824 13.15 -2.68 12.76
C TYR A 824 12.49 -3.98 13.20
N SER A 825 11.42 -3.91 13.99
CA SER A 825 10.50 -5.04 14.10
C SER A 825 10.11 -5.47 12.69
N LYS A 826 10.18 -6.76 12.34
CA LYS A 826 9.82 -7.24 11.00
C LYS A 826 8.30 -7.17 10.82
N ILE A 827 7.84 -5.93 10.60
CA ILE A 827 6.49 -5.49 10.86
C ILE A 827 6.01 -4.63 9.68
N GLY A 828 5.54 -5.32 8.66
CA GLY A 828 4.80 -4.86 7.49
C GLY A 828 5.05 -3.54 6.79
N ALA A 829 4.42 -2.40 7.14
CA ALA A 829 4.80 -1.15 6.45
C ALA A 829 6.29 -0.84 6.65
N TYR A 830 6.91 -1.46 7.65
CA TYR A 830 8.36 -1.63 7.70
C TYR A 830 8.85 -2.84 6.88
N THR A 831 8.30 -4.06 7.02
CA THR A 831 8.74 -5.26 6.24
C THR A 831 8.67 -5.15 4.72
N GLU A 832 7.75 -4.39 4.15
CA GLU A 832 7.62 -4.18 2.71
C GLU A 832 8.54 -3.03 2.27
N ARG A 833 8.51 -1.88 2.97
CA ARG A 833 9.29 -0.68 2.62
C ARG A 833 10.76 -0.84 3.01
N MET A 834 11.09 -1.91 3.75
CA MET A 834 12.44 -2.41 4.05
C MET A 834 12.71 -3.80 3.46
N ARG A 835 11.82 -4.37 2.64
CA ARG A 835 12.11 -5.62 1.93
C ARG A 835 13.32 -5.39 1.02
N ASP A 836 14.18 -6.41 0.93
CA ASP A 836 15.34 -6.46 0.03
C ASP A 836 16.42 -5.36 0.24
N LYS A 837 16.27 -4.48 1.25
CA LYS A 837 17.27 -3.48 1.61
C LYS A 837 18.43 -4.09 2.39
N THR A 838 19.64 -3.95 1.84
CA THR A 838 20.89 -4.54 2.34
C THR A 838 21.39 -4.00 3.68
N ASN A 839 20.89 -2.83 4.11
CA ASN A 839 21.20 -2.20 5.40
C ASN A 839 20.11 -2.43 6.47
N SER A 840 19.19 -3.38 6.24
CA SER A 840 18.02 -3.60 7.10
C SER A 840 18.16 -4.86 7.98
N PHE A 841 17.81 -4.72 9.26
CA PHE A 841 17.92 -5.74 10.30
C PHE A 841 16.51 -6.08 10.82
N PRO A 842 15.84 -7.07 10.22
CA PRO A 842 14.50 -7.46 10.61
C PRO A 842 14.49 -8.25 11.93
N LEU A 843 14.00 -7.62 12.99
CA LEU A 843 13.76 -8.29 14.26
C LEU A 843 12.60 -9.29 14.14
N GLY A 844 12.93 -10.58 14.26
CA GLY A 844 12.04 -11.72 14.05
C GLY A 844 11.40 -12.31 15.31
N ASP A 845 11.78 -11.86 16.50
CA ASP A 845 11.12 -12.10 17.79
C ASP A 845 11.87 -11.29 18.89
N ILE A 846 11.31 -11.15 20.10
CA ILE A 846 12.02 -10.42 21.18
C ILE A 846 13.30 -11.15 21.65
N ALA A 847 13.40 -12.47 21.47
CA ALA A 847 14.56 -13.25 21.93
C ALA A 847 15.82 -13.02 21.06
N SER A 848 15.62 -12.83 19.76
CA SER A 848 16.62 -12.52 18.75
C SER A 848 17.03 -11.04 18.75
N ILE A 849 16.43 -10.17 19.58
CA ILE A 849 16.76 -8.73 19.59
C ILE A 849 18.23 -8.46 19.82
N GLN A 850 18.87 -9.26 20.68
CA GLN A 850 20.29 -9.16 20.91
C GLN A 850 21.09 -9.70 19.72
N THR A 851 20.61 -10.75 19.04
CA THR A 851 21.26 -11.32 17.85
C THR A 851 21.18 -10.38 16.64
N GLU A 852 20.03 -9.78 16.36
CA GLU A 852 19.85 -8.84 15.24
C GLU A 852 20.51 -7.49 15.53
N ALA A 853 20.50 -7.01 16.78
CA ALA A 853 21.31 -5.86 17.18
C ALA A 853 22.81 -6.14 17.03
N CYS A 854 23.31 -7.31 17.46
CA CYS A 854 24.70 -7.72 17.24
C CYS A 854 25.06 -7.81 15.74
N LYS A 855 24.15 -8.23 14.86
CA LYS A 855 24.35 -8.18 13.40
C LYS A 855 24.38 -6.74 12.86
N MET A 856 23.53 -5.85 13.37
CA MET A 856 23.57 -4.41 13.01
C MET A 856 24.88 -3.77 13.49
N PHE A 857 25.32 -4.08 14.71
CA PHE A 857 26.62 -3.64 15.23
C PHE A 857 27.76 -4.22 14.40
N ASP A 858 27.69 -5.49 13.98
CA ASP A 858 28.67 -6.07 13.06
C ASP A 858 28.66 -5.39 11.69
N LEU A 859 27.53 -4.91 11.16
CA LEU A 859 27.55 -4.09 9.95
C LEU A 859 28.21 -2.72 10.20
N ILE A 860 27.87 -2.04 11.30
CA ILE A 860 28.44 -0.73 11.67
C ILE A 860 29.95 -0.83 11.94
N ILE A 861 30.41 -1.94 12.51
CA ILE A 861 31.83 -2.21 12.82
C ILE A 861 32.61 -2.64 11.57
N ASN A 862 32.05 -3.50 10.71
CA ASN A 862 32.76 -4.00 9.52
C ASN A 862 32.71 -3.03 8.33
N ASN A 863 31.62 -2.27 8.18
CA ASN A 863 31.47 -1.19 7.19
C ASN A 863 31.42 0.15 7.93
N GLN A 864 32.58 0.68 8.34
CA GLN A 864 32.65 1.98 9.03
C GLN A 864 32.22 3.13 8.09
N CYS A 865 30.92 3.44 8.13
CA CYS A 865 30.25 4.67 7.71
C CYS A 865 30.52 5.26 6.33
N HIS A 866 31.09 4.51 5.39
CA HIS A 866 30.91 4.81 3.97
C HIS A 866 29.42 4.77 3.61
N ALA A 867 28.86 5.93 3.25
CA ALA A 867 27.47 6.07 2.84
C ALA A 867 27.15 5.10 1.69
N PHE A 868 26.20 4.19 1.91
CA PHE A 868 25.84 3.17 0.92
C PHE A 868 25.47 3.83 -0.42
N GLY A 869 26.04 3.25 -1.49
CA GLY A 869 26.03 3.82 -2.84
C GLY A 869 24.63 4.03 -3.42
N ASN A 870 24.55 4.80 -4.51
CA ASN A 870 23.29 5.18 -5.15
C ASN A 870 22.66 4.04 -5.98
N SER A 871 22.35 2.91 -5.34
CA SER A 871 21.56 1.81 -5.90
C SER A 871 20.34 1.54 -5.03
N ASP A 872 19.17 1.48 -5.67
CA ASP A 872 17.96 0.82 -5.16
C ASP A 872 17.30 1.34 -3.87
N MET A 873 17.13 2.67 -3.78
CA MET A 873 15.98 3.23 -3.04
C MET A 873 15.21 4.20 -3.92
N VAL A 874 14.07 3.74 -4.44
CA VAL A 874 13.09 4.59 -5.12
C VAL A 874 12.46 5.52 -4.09
N LEU A 875 12.62 6.83 -4.28
CA LEU A 875 11.86 7.82 -3.54
C LEU A 875 10.40 7.74 -4.01
N GLU A 876 9.46 7.51 -3.10
CA GLU A 876 8.02 7.37 -3.39
C GLU A 876 7.37 8.73 -3.74
N LYS A 877 7.92 9.43 -4.74
CA LYS A 877 7.66 10.84 -5.08
C LYS A 877 6.28 11.16 -5.66
N ASP A 878 5.48 10.15 -5.94
CA ASP A 878 4.26 10.30 -6.73
C ASP A 878 3.00 10.42 -5.87
N ILE A 879 2.14 11.39 -6.20
CA ILE A 879 0.76 11.42 -5.73
C ILE A 879 0.05 10.17 -6.29
N PRO A 880 -0.52 9.28 -5.46
CA PRO A 880 -1.13 8.05 -5.93
C PRO A 880 -2.28 8.27 -6.92
N ASN A 881 -2.26 7.52 -8.01
CA ASN A 881 -3.20 7.64 -9.14
C ASN A 881 -4.67 7.64 -8.70
N LEU A 882 -5.02 6.82 -7.71
CA LEU A 882 -6.39 6.65 -7.24
C LEU A 882 -7.01 7.93 -6.63
N TYR A 883 -6.23 8.74 -5.92
CA TYR A 883 -6.76 10.01 -5.41
C TYR A 883 -7.05 10.99 -6.55
N GLN A 884 -6.31 10.88 -7.66
CA GLN A 884 -6.70 11.53 -8.91
C GLN A 884 -8.02 10.93 -9.43
N GLU A 885 -8.18 9.60 -9.52
CA GLU A 885 -9.45 8.99 -9.98
C GLU A 885 -10.69 9.40 -9.16
N LEU A 886 -10.49 9.70 -7.88
CA LEU A 886 -11.54 10.00 -6.91
C LEU A 886 -12.09 11.41 -7.00
N PHE A 887 -11.24 12.41 -6.75
CA PHE A 887 -11.73 13.76 -6.50
C PHE A 887 -12.17 14.46 -7.78
N LEU A 888 -11.69 14.01 -8.93
CA LEU A 888 -12.06 14.54 -10.24
C LEU A 888 -13.52 14.17 -10.60
N VAL A 889 -14.24 15.08 -11.25
CA VAL A 889 -15.62 14.85 -11.73
C VAL A 889 -15.61 14.24 -13.13
N ASP A 890 -14.62 14.68 -13.88
CA ASP A 890 -14.44 14.55 -15.31
C ASP A 890 -12.92 14.54 -15.48
N TYR A 891 -12.39 13.38 -15.87
CA TYR A 891 -10.95 13.19 -16.02
C TYR A 891 -10.42 14.06 -17.17
N ASP A 892 -11.20 14.14 -18.24
CA ASP A 892 -10.85 14.84 -19.45
C ASP A 892 -10.85 16.35 -19.19
N LYS A 893 -11.82 16.86 -18.40
CA LYS A 893 -11.75 18.23 -17.87
C LYS A 893 -10.55 18.45 -16.96
N MET A 894 -10.19 17.55 -16.02
CA MET A 894 -8.99 17.82 -15.20
C MET A 894 -7.72 17.83 -16.04
N LEU A 895 -7.62 16.93 -17.02
CA LEU A 895 -6.53 16.91 -17.96
C LEU A 895 -6.52 18.23 -18.76
N ASP A 896 -7.66 18.72 -19.24
CA ASP A 896 -7.77 20.02 -19.94
C ASP A 896 -7.50 21.24 -19.03
N ASP A 897 -7.94 21.25 -17.77
CA ASP A 897 -7.60 22.24 -16.74
C ASP A 897 -6.08 22.22 -16.45
N LYS A 898 -5.46 21.04 -16.36
CA LYS A 898 -4.01 20.83 -16.23
C LYS A 898 -3.28 21.36 -17.46
N TYR A 899 -3.78 21.08 -18.67
CA TYR A 899 -3.28 21.62 -19.92
C TYR A 899 -3.38 23.14 -19.96
N HIS A 900 -4.54 23.74 -19.71
CA HIS A 900 -4.77 25.18 -19.70
C HIS A 900 -3.96 25.92 -18.62
N LYS A 901 -3.87 25.37 -17.40
CA LYS A 901 -3.00 25.87 -16.31
C LYS A 901 -1.53 25.89 -16.72
N ASN A 902 -1.08 24.84 -17.40
CA ASN A 902 0.31 24.68 -17.82
C ASN A 902 0.61 25.27 -19.21
N LYS A 903 -0.40 25.65 -20.00
CA LYS A 903 -0.28 25.99 -21.42
C LYS A 903 0.77 27.05 -21.70
N LYS A 904 0.83 28.12 -20.89
CA LYS A 904 1.87 29.15 -21.01
C LYS A 904 3.31 28.63 -20.87
N TYR A 905 3.52 27.56 -20.08
CA TYR A 905 4.81 26.91 -19.92
C TYR A 905 5.08 25.95 -21.08
N TYR A 906 4.08 25.26 -21.62
CA TYR A 906 4.21 24.47 -22.85
C TYR A 906 4.48 25.36 -24.08
N ASP A 907 3.77 26.48 -24.23
CA ASP A 907 3.98 27.50 -25.26
C ASP A 907 5.37 28.17 -25.16
N TYR A 908 5.99 28.18 -23.97
CA TYR A 908 7.38 28.58 -23.77
C TYR A 908 8.36 27.44 -24.10
N LEU A 909 8.13 26.25 -23.53
CA LEU A 909 8.89 25.01 -23.77
C LEU A 909 9.04 24.75 -25.26
N PHE A 910 7.94 24.80 -26.02
CA PHE A 910 7.88 24.54 -27.46
C PHE A 910 8.65 25.56 -28.32
N LYS A 911 9.20 26.64 -27.74
CA LYS A 911 10.17 27.53 -28.39
C LYS A 911 11.61 27.03 -28.26
N ILE A 912 11.88 26.16 -27.28
CA ILE A 912 13.21 25.60 -26.95
C ILE A 912 13.28 24.13 -27.41
N VAL A 913 12.30 23.33 -27.04
CA VAL A 913 12.20 21.89 -27.29
C VAL A 913 10.72 21.50 -27.51
N GLU A 914 10.46 20.69 -28.53
CA GLU A 914 9.15 20.18 -28.89
C GLU A 914 9.11 18.67 -28.58
N PRO A 915 8.46 18.22 -27.50
CA PRO A 915 8.40 16.80 -27.16
C PRO A 915 7.30 16.07 -27.93
N TYR A 916 7.61 14.89 -28.46
CA TYR A 916 6.68 13.98 -29.11
C TYR A 916 6.90 12.55 -28.58
N ALA A 917 5.89 11.70 -28.67
CA ALA A 917 6.05 10.26 -28.45
C ALA A 917 5.91 9.50 -29.78
N ILE A 918 6.67 8.41 -29.93
CA ILE A 918 6.55 7.50 -31.08
C ILE A 918 5.29 6.65 -30.90
N TYR A 919 4.38 6.68 -31.87
CA TYR A 919 3.08 6.01 -31.76
C TYR A 919 2.98 4.77 -32.65
N PHE A 920 2.56 3.65 -32.08
CA PHE A 920 2.42 2.36 -32.76
C PHE A 920 0.94 2.08 -33.08
N PRO A 921 0.53 2.01 -34.36
CA PRO A 921 -0.88 1.86 -34.74
C PRO A 921 -1.41 0.40 -34.73
N GLN A 922 -0.56 -0.63 -34.57
CA GLN A 922 -0.94 -2.02 -34.84
C GLN A 922 -1.67 -2.75 -33.68
N PHE A 923 -2.70 -2.11 -33.14
CA PHE A 923 -3.57 -2.71 -32.11
C PHE A 923 -4.81 -3.37 -32.69
N HIS A 924 -4.66 -4.03 -33.84
CA HIS A 924 -5.70 -4.80 -34.51
C HIS A 924 -5.08 -5.86 -35.43
N ALA A 925 -5.81 -6.96 -35.65
CA ALA A 925 -5.37 -8.03 -36.54
C ALA A 925 -5.26 -7.56 -38.00
N LEU A 926 -4.16 -7.93 -38.66
CA LEU A 926 -3.90 -7.72 -40.08
C LEU A 926 -3.80 -9.07 -40.81
N LYS A 927 -4.21 -9.13 -42.08
CA LYS A 927 -4.14 -10.38 -42.87
C LYS A 927 -2.69 -10.88 -43.01
N GLU A 928 -1.78 -9.93 -43.13
CA GLU A 928 -0.35 -10.13 -43.26
C GLU A 928 0.25 -10.74 -41.98
N ASN A 929 -0.04 -10.19 -40.79
CA ASN A 929 0.39 -10.78 -39.51
C ASN A 929 -0.31 -12.10 -39.21
N ASN A 930 -1.61 -12.23 -39.48
CA ASN A 930 -2.35 -13.48 -39.25
C ASN A 930 -1.75 -14.64 -40.05
N ARG A 931 -1.30 -14.38 -41.28
CA ARG A 931 -0.63 -15.35 -42.15
C ARG A 931 0.82 -15.64 -41.74
N THR A 932 1.47 -14.71 -41.03
CA THR A 932 2.88 -14.83 -40.60
C THR A 932 3.01 -15.48 -39.22
N PHE A 933 2.10 -15.22 -38.29
CA PHE A 933 2.19 -15.67 -36.90
C PHE A 933 1.06 -16.64 -36.51
N TYR A 934 -0.15 -16.12 -36.29
CA TYR A 934 -1.37 -16.87 -35.98
C TYR A 934 -2.61 -16.01 -36.21
N GLU A 935 -3.77 -16.64 -36.44
CA GLU A 935 -5.03 -15.94 -36.69
C GLU A 935 -5.48 -15.11 -35.47
N GLY A 936 -5.61 -13.79 -35.66
CA GLY A 936 -5.94 -12.84 -34.59
C GLY A 936 -4.73 -12.17 -33.92
N TYR A 937 -3.52 -12.25 -34.50
CA TYR A 937 -2.32 -11.63 -33.95
C TYR A 937 -2.44 -10.10 -33.83
N HIS A 938 -2.34 -9.60 -32.59
CA HIS A 938 -1.90 -8.24 -32.24
C HIS A 938 -1.51 -8.18 -30.76
N ASP A 939 -0.73 -7.18 -30.35
CA ASP A 939 -0.04 -7.22 -29.05
C ASP A 939 -0.96 -7.19 -27.83
N MET A 940 -2.17 -6.61 -27.91
CA MET A 940 -3.15 -6.72 -26.82
C MET A 940 -3.64 -8.16 -26.58
N VAL A 941 -3.68 -9.00 -27.62
CA VAL A 941 -4.02 -10.44 -27.47
C VAL A 941 -2.87 -11.21 -26.85
N ASN A 942 -1.62 -10.92 -27.25
CA ASN A 942 -0.44 -11.46 -26.57
C ASN A 942 -0.40 -11.03 -25.09
N LEU A 943 -0.63 -9.74 -24.81
CA LEU A 943 -0.59 -9.17 -23.45
C LEU A 943 -1.64 -9.79 -22.53
N GLN A 944 -2.89 -9.97 -23.00
CA GLN A 944 -3.96 -10.64 -22.27
C GLN A 944 -3.69 -12.12 -21.97
N GLN A 945 -2.76 -12.75 -22.69
CA GLN A 945 -2.34 -14.13 -22.43
C GLN A 945 -1.13 -14.15 -21.51
N ALA A 946 -0.10 -13.35 -21.81
CA ALA A 946 1.11 -13.23 -21.01
C ALA A 946 0.82 -12.79 -19.56
N LYS A 947 -0.05 -11.79 -19.32
CA LYS A 947 -0.44 -11.33 -17.95
C LYS A 947 -1.13 -12.42 -17.09
N LYS A 948 -1.58 -13.54 -17.68
CA LYS A 948 -2.14 -14.70 -16.95
C LYS A 948 -1.07 -15.68 -16.46
N GLU A 949 0.09 -15.68 -17.09
CA GLU A 949 1.23 -16.56 -16.75
C GLU A 949 2.32 -15.80 -15.99
N ASP A 950 2.53 -14.52 -16.32
CA ASP A 950 3.42 -13.58 -15.62
C ASP A 950 2.61 -12.38 -15.12
N SER A 951 2.28 -12.37 -13.83
CA SER A 951 1.51 -11.29 -13.21
C SER A 951 2.26 -9.97 -13.08
N SER A 952 3.57 -9.93 -13.34
CA SER A 952 4.40 -8.71 -13.22
C SER A 952 4.28 -7.75 -14.40
N LEU A 953 3.80 -8.22 -15.56
CA LEU A 953 3.67 -7.42 -16.78
C LEU A 953 2.69 -6.24 -16.58
N GLU A 954 3.04 -5.05 -17.07
CA GLU A 954 2.15 -3.89 -17.00
C GLU A 954 1.12 -3.91 -18.14
N THR A 955 -0.09 -3.43 -17.84
CA THR A 955 -1.23 -3.40 -18.78
C THR A 955 -1.94 -2.05 -18.75
N PRO A 956 -2.66 -1.61 -19.81
CA PRO A 956 -3.32 -0.30 -19.80
C PRO A 956 -4.37 -0.21 -18.68
N ILE A 957 -4.47 0.96 -18.03
CA ILE A 957 -5.35 1.14 -16.88
C ILE A 957 -6.82 0.88 -17.25
N LYS A 958 -7.43 -0.08 -16.55
CA LYS A 958 -8.66 -0.76 -16.95
C LYS A 958 -9.87 0.16 -17.13
N ASN A 959 -9.91 1.26 -16.35
CA ASN A 959 -11.07 2.14 -16.25
C ASN A 959 -11.01 3.35 -17.21
N TYR A 960 -9.94 3.51 -18.01
CA TYR A 960 -9.77 4.68 -18.90
C TYR A 960 -9.32 4.30 -20.33
N LEU A 961 -8.28 3.47 -20.49
CA LEU A 961 -7.90 2.91 -21.79
C LEU A 961 -8.32 1.45 -21.93
N GLY A 962 -8.04 0.62 -20.91
CA GLY A 962 -8.26 -0.82 -20.95
C GLY A 962 -7.57 -1.52 -22.13
N TYR A 963 -7.96 -2.77 -22.41
CA TYR A 963 -7.48 -3.47 -23.60
C TYR A 963 -8.27 -3.02 -24.84
N TYR A 964 -7.62 -2.28 -25.73
CA TYR A 964 -8.28 -1.60 -26.84
C TYR A 964 -7.98 -2.17 -28.23
N ASN A 965 -8.77 -1.73 -29.21
CA ASN A 965 -8.55 -1.97 -30.64
C ASN A 965 -8.71 -0.64 -31.41
N LEU A 966 -7.59 -0.04 -31.83
CA LEU A 966 -7.56 1.31 -32.41
C LEU A 966 -8.35 1.46 -33.72
N LYS A 967 -8.58 0.35 -34.44
CA LYS A 967 -9.42 0.38 -35.64
C LYS A 967 -10.90 0.52 -35.27
N ASN A 968 -11.37 -0.26 -34.31
CA ASN A 968 -12.78 -0.35 -33.96
C ASN A 968 -13.25 0.69 -32.92
N ASP A 969 -12.36 1.19 -32.06
CA ASP A 969 -12.67 2.24 -31.07
C ASP A 969 -11.85 3.51 -31.35
N PRO A 970 -12.44 4.56 -31.96
CA PRO A 970 -11.76 5.84 -32.16
C PRO A 970 -11.58 6.64 -30.86
N SER A 971 -12.41 6.43 -29.84
CA SER A 971 -12.39 7.23 -28.60
C SER A 971 -11.12 7.02 -27.76
N ILE A 972 -10.42 5.91 -28.00
CA ILE A 972 -9.10 5.63 -27.44
C ILE A 972 -8.06 6.62 -27.97
N ILE A 973 -8.10 6.96 -29.27
CA ILE A 973 -7.19 7.95 -29.87
C ILE A 973 -7.45 9.35 -29.30
N GLU A 974 -8.72 9.69 -29.08
CA GLU A 974 -9.12 10.93 -28.39
C GLU A 974 -8.52 11.01 -26.98
N ARG A 975 -8.70 9.96 -26.16
CA ARG A 975 -8.13 9.90 -24.81
C ARG A 975 -6.60 9.89 -24.81
N GLN A 976 -5.95 9.25 -25.79
CA GLN A 976 -4.49 9.24 -25.95
C GLN A 976 -3.92 10.63 -26.31
N ILE A 977 -4.55 11.33 -27.26
CA ILE A 977 -4.12 12.68 -27.68
C ILE A 977 -4.32 13.69 -26.55
N LEU A 978 -5.42 13.57 -25.80
CA LEU A 978 -5.65 14.39 -24.62
C LEU A 978 -4.54 14.16 -23.58
N LEU A 979 -4.31 12.92 -23.15
CA LEU A 979 -3.21 12.56 -22.23
C LEU A 979 -1.85 13.11 -22.70
N ALA A 980 -1.55 13.05 -24.00
CA ALA A 980 -0.31 13.57 -24.55
C ALA A 980 -0.22 15.10 -24.39
N LYS A 981 -1.23 15.86 -24.87
CA LYS A 981 -1.29 17.33 -24.73
C LYS A 981 -1.11 17.76 -23.27
N THR A 982 -1.78 17.08 -22.35
CA THR A 982 -1.97 17.53 -20.97
C THR A 982 -0.79 17.18 -20.05
N HIS A 983 0.14 16.38 -20.54
CA HIS A 983 1.46 16.14 -19.96
C HIS A 983 2.59 16.80 -20.78
N GLY A 984 2.23 17.74 -21.68
CA GLY A 984 3.17 18.61 -22.38
C GLY A 984 3.85 18.01 -23.61
N PHE A 985 3.31 16.94 -24.19
CA PHE A 985 3.66 16.55 -25.55
C PHE A 985 2.99 17.49 -26.56
N LYS A 986 3.74 17.86 -27.59
CA LYS A 986 3.24 18.66 -28.72
C LYS A 986 2.49 17.81 -29.75
N GLY A 987 2.75 16.50 -29.78
CA GLY A 987 2.32 15.65 -30.88
C GLY A 987 2.78 14.20 -30.79
N PHE A 988 2.52 13.44 -31.88
CA PHE A 988 3.05 12.08 -32.08
C PHE A 988 3.85 11.94 -33.38
N GLY A 989 4.92 11.14 -33.30
CA GLY A 989 5.59 10.58 -34.47
C GLY A 989 5.01 9.19 -34.75
N ILE A 990 4.08 9.08 -35.70
CA ILE A 990 3.34 7.83 -35.96
C ILE A 990 4.15 6.95 -36.91
N TYR A 991 4.35 5.67 -36.55
CA TYR A 991 4.87 4.69 -37.50
C TYR A 991 3.86 4.47 -38.64
N TYR A 992 4.23 4.86 -39.86
CA TYR A 992 3.48 4.50 -41.06
C TYR A 992 4.24 3.41 -41.84
N TYR A 993 3.46 2.49 -42.41
CA TYR A 993 3.96 1.26 -43.03
C TYR A 993 3.59 1.28 -44.50
N TRP A 994 4.58 1.62 -45.34
CA TRP A 994 4.49 1.58 -46.80
C TRP A 994 5.37 0.47 -47.35
N PHE A 995 4.87 -0.22 -48.37
CA PHE A 995 5.58 -1.26 -49.12
C PHE A 995 5.39 -1.05 -50.61
N SER A 996 6.50 -0.87 -51.35
CA SER A 996 6.48 -0.85 -52.83
C SER A 996 5.88 -2.11 -53.46
N HIS A 997 5.85 -3.22 -52.71
CA HIS A 997 5.19 -4.45 -53.12
C HIS A 997 4.71 -5.24 -51.90
N ASN A 998 3.39 -5.47 -51.81
CA ASN A 998 2.74 -6.35 -50.83
C ASN A 998 1.99 -7.47 -51.57
N SER A 999 2.57 -8.67 -51.60
CA SER A 999 2.00 -9.84 -52.28
C SER A 999 0.84 -10.53 -51.54
N ILE A 1000 0.47 -10.10 -50.32
CA ILE A 1000 -0.61 -10.72 -49.54
C ILE A 1000 -1.94 -10.02 -49.78
N THR A 1001 -1.98 -8.68 -49.81
CA THR A 1001 -3.22 -7.91 -50.04
C THR A 1001 -3.19 -6.99 -51.25
N GLY A 1002 -2.01 -6.67 -51.79
CA GLY A 1002 -1.86 -5.63 -52.81
C GLY A 1002 -1.96 -4.20 -52.27
N ASN A 1003 -2.12 -4.01 -50.96
CA ASN A 1003 -2.16 -2.69 -50.34
C ASN A 1003 -0.73 -2.18 -50.09
N ASP A 1004 -0.39 -1.04 -50.68
CA ASP A 1004 0.90 -0.38 -50.48
C ASP A 1004 1.04 0.20 -49.06
N MET A 1005 -0.01 0.82 -48.52
CA MET A 1005 -0.05 1.38 -47.16
C MET A 1005 -0.89 0.52 -46.22
N LEU A 1006 -0.31 0.07 -45.11
CA LEU A 1006 -1.03 -0.67 -44.06
C LEU A 1006 -1.54 0.29 -42.96
N MET A 1007 -2.57 -0.16 -42.23
CA MET A 1007 -3.17 0.53 -41.07
C MET A 1007 -3.70 1.94 -41.35
N LYS A 1008 -3.98 2.27 -42.63
CA LYS A 1008 -4.52 3.56 -43.07
C LYS A 1008 -5.75 3.99 -42.25
N ASP A 1009 -6.68 3.08 -41.97
CA ASP A 1009 -7.90 3.31 -41.18
C ASP A 1009 -7.65 3.77 -39.72
N VAL A 1010 -6.43 3.61 -39.19
CA VAL A 1010 -6.00 4.14 -37.88
C VAL A 1010 -5.22 5.43 -38.05
N VAL A 1011 -4.39 5.53 -39.11
CA VAL A 1011 -3.64 6.74 -39.45
C VAL A 1011 -4.56 7.91 -39.80
N ASP A 1012 -5.62 7.65 -40.59
CA ASP A 1012 -6.57 8.66 -41.06
C ASP A 1012 -7.23 9.43 -39.91
N LYS A 1013 -7.49 8.76 -38.78
CA LYS A 1013 -8.14 9.34 -37.60
C LYS A 1013 -7.39 10.55 -37.05
N PHE A 1014 -6.05 10.54 -37.09
CA PHE A 1014 -5.21 11.67 -36.63
C PHE A 1014 -5.34 12.94 -37.50
N PHE A 1015 -6.07 12.85 -38.60
CA PHE A 1015 -6.36 13.92 -39.55
C PHE A 1015 -7.89 14.15 -39.71
N GLU A 1016 -8.68 13.79 -38.69
CA GLU A 1016 -10.06 14.21 -38.52
C GLU A 1016 -10.14 15.58 -37.80
N ASP A 1017 -11.22 16.35 -38.06
CA ASP A 1017 -11.37 17.76 -37.63
C ASP A 1017 -11.45 17.96 -36.10
N ASN A 1018 -11.65 16.90 -35.32
CA ASN A 1018 -11.69 16.91 -33.85
C ASN A 1018 -10.29 17.06 -33.19
N PHE A 1019 -9.19 16.89 -33.94
CA PHE A 1019 -7.83 16.85 -33.37
C PHE A 1019 -7.05 18.17 -33.45
N ASP A 1020 -7.76 19.30 -33.47
CA ASP A 1020 -7.19 20.64 -33.61
C ASP A 1020 -5.97 20.90 -32.69
N SER A 1021 -4.91 21.50 -33.25
CA SER A 1021 -3.67 21.85 -32.55
C SER A 1021 -2.95 20.67 -31.86
N PHE A 1022 -2.82 19.52 -32.54
CA PHE A 1022 -1.89 18.45 -32.19
C PHE A 1022 -0.97 18.16 -33.37
N ASP A 1023 0.35 18.24 -33.20
CA ASP A 1023 1.29 18.02 -34.31
C ASP A 1023 1.44 16.50 -34.59
N VAL A 1024 1.43 16.09 -35.87
CA VAL A 1024 1.59 14.70 -36.28
C VAL A 1024 2.60 14.61 -37.43
N PHE A 1025 3.55 13.68 -37.37
CA PHE A 1025 4.40 13.35 -38.51
C PHE A 1025 4.61 11.85 -38.65
N PHE A 1026 4.99 11.42 -39.85
CA PHE A 1026 5.26 10.02 -40.15
C PHE A 1026 6.72 9.65 -39.87
N ILE A 1027 6.87 8.51 -39.19
CA ILE A 1027 8.10 7.75 -39.08
C ILE A 1027 7.97 6.55 -40.02
N TYR A 1028 8.81 6.50 -41.04
CA TYR A 1028 8.81 5.41 -42.01
C TYR A 1028 9.42 4.16 -41.38
N ALA A 1029 8.58 3.18 -41.06
CA ALA A 1029 9.02 1.81 -40.80
C ALA A 1029 9.38 1.16 -42.16
N ASN A 1030 10.55 1.52 -42.68
CA ASN A 1030 10.93 1.29 -44.08
C ASN A 1030 11.54 -0.09 -44.36
N GLU A 1031 11.79 -0.90 -43.32
CA GLU A 1031 12.24 -2.29 -43.50
C GLU A 1031 11.22 -3.13 -44.27
N SER A 1032 11.72 -4.03 -45.12
CA SER A 1032 10.88 -5.10 -45.67
C SER A 1032 10.49 -6.08 -44.57
N TRP A 1033 9.21 -6.38 -44.40
CA TRP A 1033 8.78 -7.48 -43.53
C TRP A 1033 9.33 -8.83 -43.98
N SER A 1034 9.62 -9.02 -45.28
CA SER A 1034 10.28 -10.24 -45.75
C SER A 1034 11.72 -10.40 -45.25
N ASP A 1035 12.40 -9.32 -44.89
CA ASP A 1035 13.81 -9.33 -44.49
C ASP A 1035 13.99 -9.37 -42.96
N ASN A 1036 13.06 -8.78 -42.18
CA ASN A 1036 13.06 -8.82 -40.71
C ASN A 1036 13.06 -10.28 -40.17
N PRO A 1037 14.05 -10.70 -39.35
CA PRO A 1037 14.18 -12.08 -38.89
C PRO A 1037 12.97 -12.67 -38.13
N ALA A 1038 12.13 -11.85 -37.50
CA ALA A 1038 10.94 -12.33 -36.80
C ALA A 1038 9.83 -12.77 -37.78
N PHE A 1039 9.81 -12.23 -39.00
CA PHE A 1039 8.79 -12.43 -40.03
C PHE A 1039 9.29 -13.35 -41.17
N ASN A 1040 10.56 -13.16 -41.59
CA ASN A 1040 11.23 -13.82 -42.72
C ASN A 1040 10.96 -15.34 -42.79
N GLN A 1041 11.08 -16.03 -41.64
CA GLN A 1041 10.92 -17.48 -41.49
C GLN A 1041 9.52 -18.03 -41.86
N TYR A 1042 8.49 -17.18 -41.90
CA TYR A 1042 7.08 -17.58 -42.08
C TYR A 1042 6.43 -17.05 -43.37
N THR A 1043 7.16 -16.26 -44.16
CA THR A 1043 6.67 -15.63 -45.39
C THR A 1043 6.11 -16.60 -46.43
N ASN A 1044 6.54 -17.86 -46.45
CA ASN A 1044 6.13 -18.88 -47.42
C ASN A 1044 6.26 -18.41 -48.90
N GLY A 1045 7.29 -17.62 -49.20
CA GLY A 1045 7.52 -17.03 -50.52
C GLY A 1045 6.71 -15.77 -50.83
N CYS A 1046 5.95 -15.23 -49.86
CA CYS A 1046 5.29 -13.94 -50.00
C CYS A 1046 6.30 -12.80 -49.77
N LEU A 1047 6.40 -11.90 -50.74
CA LEU A 1047 7.20 -10.68 -50.64
C LEU A 1047 6.34 -9.53 -50.09
N ILE A 1048 6.80 -8.93 -49.00
CA ILE A 1048 6.38 -7.62 -48.48
C ILE A 1048 7.67 -6.81 -48.34
N THR A 1049 7.94 -5.96 -49.33
CA THR A 1049 9.29 -5.42 -49.59
C THR A 1049 9.28 -3.96 -50.03
N ASN A 1050 10.32 -3.23 -49.65
CA ASN A 1050 10.57 -1.88 -50.15
C ASN A 1050 11.64 -1.83 -51.25
N LYS A 1051 11.45 -0.88 -52.18
CA LYS A 1051 12.31 -0.57 -53.32
C LYS A 1051 12.23 0.93 -53.57
N TYR A 1052 13.37 1.55 -53.84
CA TYR A 1052 13.49 3.01 -53.88
C TYR A 1052 13.75 3.51 -55.31
N SER A 1053 12.93 3.07 -56.28
CA SER A 1053 12.95 3.65 -57.64
C SER A 1053 12.21 4.99 -57.67
N LYS A 1054 12.43 5.84 -58.69
CA LYS A 1054 11.77 7.15 -58.77
C LYS A 1054 10.24 6.99 -58.79
N GLU A 1055 9.73 5.95 -59.42
CA GLU A 1055 8.30 5.66 -59.59
C GLU A 1055 7.64 5.29 -58.26
N GLU A 1056 8.24 4.39 -57.48
CA GLU A 1056 7.71 4.00 -56.16
C GLU A 1056 7.85 5.13 -55.13
N ILE A 1057 8.91 5.95 -55.23
CA ILE A 1057 9.05 7.15 -54.40
C ILE A 1057 7.97 8.18 -54.78
N ILE A 1058 7.67 8.39 -56.07
CA ILE A 1058 6.57 9.25 -56.51
C ILE A 1058 5.25 8.78 -55.91
N LYS A 1059 4.88 7.53 -56.15
CA LYS A 1059 3.63 6.89 -55.69
C LYS A 1059 3.44 7.02 -54.18
N ASN A 1060 4.52 6.87 -53.40
CA ASN A 1060 4.50 7.06 -51.95
C ASN A 1060 4.25 8.54 -51.58
N PHE A 1061 5.07 9.47 -52.08
CA PHE A 1061 4.92 10.90 -51.74
C PHE A 1061 3.59 11.50 -52.22
N GLU A 1062 3.04 11.04 -53.35
CA GLU A 1062 1.69 11.42 -53.81
C GLU A 1062 0.59 10.96 -52.83
N ASN A 1063 0.71 9.75 -52.27
CA ASN A 1063 -0.17 9.27 -51.19
C ASN A 1063 0.02 10.05 -49.87
N LEU A 1064 1.20 10.63 -49.62
CA LEU A 1064 1.49 11.42 -48.42
C LEU A 1064 1.05 12.89 -48.51
N VAL A 1065 1.00 13.48 -49.70
CA VAL A 1065 0.61 14.88 -49.93
C VAL A 1065 -0.74 15.29 -49.31
N PRO A 1066 -1.82 14.47 -49.32
CA PRO A 1066 -3.07 14.77 -48.61
C PRO A 1066 -2.86 15.01 -47.11
N TYR A 1067 -2.12 14.12 -46.43
CA TYR A 1067 -1.79 14.29 -45.02
C TYR A 1067 -0.92 15.53 -44.80
N PHE A 1068 0.11 15.74 -45.64
CA PHE A 1068 0.96 16.93 -45.54
C PHE A 1068 0.18 18.25 -45.66
N ARG A 1069 -0.95 18.27 -46.38
CA ARG A 1069 -1.84 19.45 -46.48
C ARG A 1069 -2.66 19.70 -45.21
N HIS A 1070 -2.91 18.68 -44.39
CA HIS A 1070 -3.72 18.82 -43.18
C HIS A 1070 -3.04 19.78 -42.18
N PRO A 1071 -3.80 20.61 -41.43
CA PRO A 1071 -3.24 21.52 -40.42
C PRO A 1071 -2.33 20.81 -39.41
N ASN A 1072 -2.81 19.71 -38.82
CA ASN A 1072 -2.08 18.90 -37.83
C ASN A 1072 -0.77 18.29 -38.32
N TYR A 1073 -0.54 18.17 -39.64
CA TYR A 1073 0.72 17.58 -40.10
C TYR A 1073 1.90 18.51 -39.80
N LYS A 1074 2.93 18.01 -39.11
CA LYS A 1074 4.06 18.82 -38.66
C LYS A 1074 4.81 19.46 -39.83
N LYS A 1075 4.95 20.78 -39.78
CA LYS A 1075 5.71 21.57 -40.75
C LYS A 1075 6.74 22.45 -40.06
N ILE A 1076 7.87 22.68 -40.74
CA ILE A 1076 8.92 23.64 -40.34
C ILE A 1076 9.23 24.50 -41.55
N ASP A 1077 9.05 25.82 -41.46
CA ASP A 1077 9.16 26.77 -42.58
C ASP A 1077 8.33 26.35 -43.83
N ASN A 1078 7.15 25.77 -43.62
CA ASN A 1078 6.28 25.16 -44.65
C ASN A 1078 6.93 23.97 -45.41
N LYS A 1079 7.89 23.27 -44.80
CA LYS A 1079 8.31 21.92 -45.20
C LYS A 1079 7.65 20.86 -44.31
N PRO A 1080 7.03 19.80 -44.84
CA PRO A 1080 6.60 18.65 -44.04
C PRO A 1080 7.80 17.96 -43.38
N VAL A 1081 7.67 17.60 -42.10
CA VAL A 1081 8.65 16.77 -41.38
C VAL A 1081 8.40 15.29 -41.69
N PHE A 1082 9.46 14.53 -41.97
CA PHE A 1082 9.36 13.10 -42.27
C PHE A 1082 10.58 12.36 -41.71
N LEU A 1083 10.37 11.21 -41.06
CA LEU A 1083 11.43 10.40 -40.46
C LEU A 1083 11.63 9.07 -41.22
N ILE A 1084 12.87 8.55 -41.25
CA ILE A 1084 13.18 7.19 -41.70
C ILE A 1084 13.80 6.40 -40.55
N HIS A 1085 13.17 5.28 -40.16
CA HIS A 1085 13.56 4.51 -38.97
C HIS A 1085 14.78 3.62 -39.21
N HIS A 1086 14.91 3.03 -40.39
CA HIS A 1086 15.97 2.09 -40.77
C HIS A 1086 16.65 2.53 -42.07
N PRO A 1087 17.36 3.68 -42.08
CA PRO A 1087 18.05 4.20 -43.27
C PRO A 1087 19.20 3.30 -43.76
N HIS A 1088 19.60 2.29 -42.98
CA HIS A 1088 20.59 1.27 -43.38
C HIS A 1088 20.05 0.30 -44.45
N GLU A 1089 18.72 0.18 -44.57
CA GLU A 1089 18.03 -0.58 -45.63
C GLU A 1089 17.97 0.21 -46.96
N MET A 1090 18.70 1.32 -47.08
CA MET A 1090 18.79 2.16 -48.26
C MET A 1090 20.25 2.40 -48.62
N THR A 1091 20.61 2.31 -49.91
CA THR A 1091 21.92 2.78 -50.34
C THR A 1091 22.02 4.31 -50.26
N ASP A 1092 23.24 4.79 -50.12
CA ASP A 1092 23.59 6.21 -50.14
C ASP A 1092 23.06 6.94 -51.40
N SER A 1093 22.93 6.22 -52.52
CA SER A 1093 22.26 6.64 -53.76
C SER A 1093 20.73 6.73 -53.63
N GLU A 1094 20.09 5.76 -53.00
CA GLU A 1094 18.63 5.72 -52.82
C GLU A 1094 18.17 6.77 -51.81
N ILE A 1095 18.94 7.06 -50.76
CA ILE A 1095 18.67 8.17 -49.84
C ILE A 1095 18.68 9.51 -50.60
N ARG A 1096 19.68 9.73 -51.48
CA ARG A 1096 19.73 10.93 -52.33
C ARG A 1096 18.56 10.99 -53.33
N LEU A 1097 18.13 9.85 -53.89
CA LEU A 1097 16.98 9.80 -54.79
C LEU A 1097 15.67 10.08 -54.04
N PHE A 1098 15.49 9.48 -52.86
CA PHE A 1098 14.34 9.68 -51.97
C PHE A 1098 14.19 11.14 -51.55
N VAL A 1099 15.29 11.78 -51.11
CA VAL A 1099 15.34 13.21 -50.79
C VAL A 1099 14.97 14.06 -52.01
N SER A 1100 15.62 13.85 -53.15
CA SER A 1100 15.43 14.73 -54.32
C SER A 1100 14.05 14.60 -54.96
N VAL A 1101 13.50 13.39 -55.06
CA VAL A 1101 12.16 13.14 -55.61
C VAL A 1101 11.08 13.56 -54.62
N GLY A 1102 11.24 13.29 -53.32
CA GLY A 1102 10.31 13.78 -52.29
C GLY A 1102 10.24 15.30 -52.24
N ASP A 1103 11.39 15.98 -52.27
CA ASP A 1103 11.51 17.44 -52.31
C ASP A 1103 10.90 18.05 -53.60
N GLU A 1104 11.09 17.42 -54.76
CA GLU A 1104 10.43 17.77 -56.04
C GLU A 1104 8.90 17.72 -55.91
N ILE A 1105 8.35 16.63 -55.36
CA ILE A 1105 6.90 16.41 -55.25
C ILE A 1105 6.25 17.37 -54.26
N VAL A 1106 6.82 17.54 -53.06
CA VAL A 1106 6.22 18.46 -52.07
C VAL A 1106 6.30 19.92 -52.57
N LYS A 1107 7.37 20.32 -53.25
CA LYS A 1107 7.45 21.65 -53.89
C LYS A 1107 6.40 21.85 -54.98
N SER A 1108 6.21 20.86 -55.86
CA SER A 1108 5.14 20.92 -56.89
C SER A 1108 3.73 21.00 -56.28
N ASN A 1109 3.55 20.55 -55.04
CA ASN A 1109 2.27 20.53 -54.32
C ASN A 1109 2.03 21.71 -53.36
N GLY A 1110 2.96 22.68 -53.29
CA GLY A 1110 2.81 23.95 -52.53
C GLY A 1110 3.69 24.10 -51.28
N PHE A 1111 4.58 23.16 -51.00
CA PHE A 1111 5.47 23.20 -49.83
C PHE A 1111 6.83 23.84 -50.15
N SER A 1112 7.55 24.31 -49.14
CA SER A 1112 8.90 24.90 -49.28
C SER A 1112 9.99 23.87 -49.61
N GLY A 1113 9.69 22.58 -49.47
CA GLY A 1113 10.62 21.46 -49.57
C GLY A 1113 10.31 20.38 -48.53
N LEU A 1114 11.18 19.38 -48.40
CA LEU A 1114 11.06 18.33 -47.39
C LEU A 1114 12.03 18.59 -46.21
N GLU A 1115 11.59 18.33 -44.97
CA GLU A 1115 12.45 18.31 -43.78
C GLU A 1115 12.65 16.85 -43.33
N LEU A 1116 13.69 16.21 -43.89
CA LEU A 1116 13.99 14.80 -43.63
C LEU A 1116 14.84 14.63 -42.35
N ILE A 1117 14.47 13.65 -41.53
CA ILE A 1117 15.22 13.17 -40.36
C ILE A 1117 15.45 11.66 -40.48
N ILE A 1118 16.57 11.14 -39.99
CA ILE A 1118 16.94 9.72 -40.11
C ILE A 1118 17.46 9.13 -38.78
N ASN A 1119 17.31 7.83 -38.56
CA ASN A 1119 17.85 7.17 -37.36
C ASN A 1119 19.40 7.04 -37.43
N GLU A 1120 20.11 7.37 -36.35
CA GLU A 1120 21.57 7.35 -36.26
C GLU A 1120 22.09 5.92 -36.04
N ILE A 1121 22.98 5.45 -36.92
CA ILE A 1121 23.61 4.13 -36.81
C ILE A 1121 25.12 4.25 -37.08
N LYS A 1122 25.92 3.46 -36.36
CA LYS A 1122 27.40 3.45 -36.44
C LYS A 1122 27.91 3.18 -37.87
N GLY A 1123 28.26 4.24 -38.59
CA GLY A 1123 29.03 4.17 -39.84
C GLY A 1123 28.62 5.20 -40.91
N GLY A 1124 27.34 5.56 -40.98
CA GLY A 1124 26.80 6.44 -42.02
C GLY A 1124 27.08 7.93 -41.76
N ARG A 1125 27.86 8.59 -42.62
CA ARG A 1125 28.04 10.05 -42.60
C ARG A 1125 27.14 10.75 -43.62
N HIS A 1126 25.83 10.75 -43.38
CA HIS A 1126 24.87 11.52 -44.18
C HIS A 1126 24.95 13.02 -43.85
N PHE A 1127 26.07 13.65 -44.22
CA PHE A 1127 26.38 15.05 -43.94
C PHE A 1127 25.26 15.99 -44.42
N GLY A 1128 24.62 16.68 -43.48
CA GLY A 1128 23.57 17.68 -43.75
C GLY A 1128 22.14 17.23 -43.48
N ILE A 1129 21.92 15.97 -43.07
CA ILE A 1129 20.62 15.48 -42.60
C ILE A 1129 20.62 15.47 -41.06
N THR A 1130 19.48 15.82 -40.44
CA THR A 1130 19.28 15.74 -38.98
C THR A 1130 19.06 14.28 -38.58
N ASN A 1131 19.79 13.79 -37.58
CA ASN A 1131 19.61 12.41 -37.10
C ASN A 1131 18.80 12.37 -35.78
N TYR A 1132 18.24 11.21 -35.45
CA TYR A 1132 17.75 10.87 -34.12
C TYR A 1132 18.34 9.55 -33.63
N SER A 1133 18.55 9.37 -32.33
CA SER A 1133 19.20 8.16 -31.79
C SER A 1133 18.17 7.29 -31.05
N HIS A 1134 17.65 6.22 -31.67
CA HIS A 1134 16.62 5.35 -31.06
C HIS A 1134 17.18 4.45 -29.94
N HIS A 1135 16.45 4.30 -28.83
CA HIS A 1135 16.92 3.59 -27.63
C HIS A 1135 15.86 2.64 -27.02
N PRO A 1136 16.26 1.57 -26.29
CA PRO A 1136 17.64 1.12 -26.07
C PRO A 1136 18.25 0.50 -27.33
N ASP A 1137 19.47 0.91 -27.69
CA ASP A 1137 20.25 0.17 -28.69
C ASP A 1137 20.87 -1.08 -28.05
N TYR A 1138 20.09 -2.15 -28.00
CA TYR A 1138 20.57 -3.46 -27.56
C TYR A 1138 21.50 -4.14 -28.60
N LYS A 1139 21.72 -3.56 -29.78
CA LYS A 1139 22.74 -4.02 -30.74
C LYS A 1139 24.09 -3.33 -30.48
N ASP A 1140 24.15 -2.26 -29.67
CA ASP A 1140 25.42 -1.68 -29.22
C ASP A 1140 26.12 -2.58 -28.17
N THR A 1141 27.40 -2.84 -28.42
CA THR A 1141 28.34 -3.56 -27.54
C THR A 1141 28.65 -2.83 -26.22
N THR A 1142 28.32 -1.54 -26.10
CA THR A 1142 28.50 -0.80 -24.82
C THR A 1142 27.30 -0.91 -23.88
N THR A 1143 26.14 -1.39 -24.35
CA THR A 1143 24.92 -1.48 -23.54
C THR A 1143 25.11 -2.50 -22.39
N PRO A 1144 25.00 -2.09 -21.11
CA PRO A 1144 25.35 -2.93 -19.96
C PRO A 1144 24.35 -4.08 -19.81
N VAL A 1145 24.84 -5.29 -20.07
CA VAL A 1145 24.01 -6.48 -20.25
C VAL A 1145 24.54 -7.69 -19.49
N ALA A 1146 23.62 -8.34 -18.78
CA ALA A 1146 23.81 -9.69 -18.24
C ALA A 1146 23.00 -10.72 -19.06
N VAL A 1147 23.36 -12.00 -18.96
CA VAL A 1147 22.54 -13.11 -19.48
C VAL A 1147 22.34 -14.10 -18.34
N GLU A 1148 21.08 -14.27 -17.94
CA GLU A 1148 20.67 -15.02 -16.76
C GLU A 1148 19.52 -15.95 -17.17
N ASN A 1149 19.67 -17.27 -16.94
CA ASN A 1149 18.72 -18.30 -17.37
C ASN A 1149 18.31 -18.27 -18.86
N GLY A 1150 19.16 -17.69 -19.73
CA GLY A 1150 18.89 -17.52 -21.16
C GLY A 1150 18.12 -16.25 -21.53
N ILE A 1151 17.70 -15.45 -20.54
CA ILE A 1151 17.14 -14.11 -20.73
C ILE A 1151 18.29 -13.09 -20.69
N ARG A 1152 18.24 -12.11 -21.59
CA ARG A 1152 19.14 -10.96 -21.59
C ARG A 1152 18.58 -9.86 -20.69
N TYR A 1153 19.37 -9.34 -19.76
CA TYR A 1153 18.95 -8.23 -18.90
C TYR A 1153 19.76 -6.97 -19.21
N ILE A 1154 19.08 -5.87 -19.55
CA ILE A 1154 19.64 -4.52 -19.60
C ILE A 1154 19.62 -3.97 -18.18
N ASP A 1155 20.77 -3.55 -17.67
CA ASP A 1155 20.86 -2.81 -16.39
C ASP A 1155 20.51 -1.34 -16.64
N TYR A 1156 19.31 -0.92 -16.26
CA TYR A 1156 18.80 0.41 -16.58
C TYR A 1156 19.50 1.51 -15.79
N GLN A 1157 19.80 1.27 -14.50
CA GLN A 1157 20.62 2.19 -13.72
C GLN A 1157 21.92 2.44 -14.48
N LYS A 1158 22.65 1.37 -14.81
CA LYS A 1158 23.94 1.52 -15.46
C LYS A 1158 23.82 2.13 -16.85
N TYR A 1159 22.75 1.80 -17.60
CA TYR A 1159 22.47 2.41 -18.90
C TYR A 1159 22.34 3.94 -18.80
N VAL A 1160 21.60 4.43 -17.80
CA VAL A 1160 21.41 5.87 -17.54
C VAL A 1160 22.65 6.52 -16.92
N ASP A 1161 23.40 5.80 -16.08
CA ASP A 1161 24.65 6.27 -15.47
C ASP A 1161 25.77 6.40 -16.52
N ASP A 1162 25.83 5.52 -17.51
CA ASP A 1162 26.72 5.60 -18.68
C ASP A 1162 26.18 6.57 -19.78
N TYR A 1163 24.93 7.04 -19.69
CA TYR A 1163 24.30 7.93 -20.69
C TYR A 1163 24.79 9.39 -20.57
N PHE A 1164 25.97 9.65 -21.12
CA PHE A 1164 26.49 11.01 -21.32
C PHE A 1164 26.31 11.47 -22.79
N PRO A 1165 25.42 12.44 -23.07
CA PRO A 1165 25.29 13.04 -24.39
C PRO A 1165 26.42 14.04 -24.73
N ASN A 1166 27.38 14.25 -23.81
CA ASN A 1166 28.46 15.25 -23.87
C ASN A 1166 29.49 15.08 -25.01
N THR A 1167 29.24 14.19 -25.98
CA THR A 1167 30.05 14.09 -27.21
C THR A 1167 29.58 15.15 -28.23
N PRO A 1168 30.45 16.01 -28.79
CA PRO A 1168 30.05 17.12 -29.68
C PRO A 1168 29.18 16.78 -30.90
N SER A 1169 29.17 15.51 -31.35
CA SER A 1169 28.27 15.02 -32.39
C SER A 1169 26.82 14.85 -31.90
N ARG A 1170 26.62 14.29 -30.70
CA ARG A 1170 25.28 13.94 -30.15
C ARG A 1170 24.41 15.16 -29.88
N PHE A 1171 24.99 16.31 -29.54
CA PHE A 1171 24.27 17.59 -29.39
C PHE A 1171 23.51 18.05 -30.63
N ARG A 1172 23.83 17.52 -31.83
CA ARG A 1172 23.10 17.84 -33.07
C ARG A 1172 21.96 16.89 -33.39
N ASN A 1173 21.86 15.76 -32.69
CA ASN A 1173 20.87 14.73 -32.93
C ASN A 1173 19.67 14.87 -32.00
N ILE A 1174 18.49 14.55 -32.51
CA ILE A 1174 17.27 14.39 -31.74
C ILE A 1174 17.48 13.22 -30.76
N GLN A 1175 17.35 13.53 -29.47
CA GLN A 1175 17.47 12.56 -28.39
C GLN A 1175 16.20 11.70 -28.27
N THR A 1176 16.35 10.46 -27.83
CA THR A 1176 15.22 9.62 -27.40
C THR A 1176 15.37 9.17 -25.95
N VAL A 1177 14.24 8.95 -25.26
CA VAL A 1177 14.19 8.39 -23.90
C VAL A 1177 13.13 7.28 -23.82
N PHE A 1178 13.38 6.26 -22.99
CA PHE A 1178 12.45 5.16 -22.66
C PHE A 1178 12.48 4.91 -21.14
N TYR A 1179 11.53 4.15 -20.59
CA TYR A 1179 11.47 3.81 -19.15
C TYR A 1179 11.82 2.33 -18.86
N ASN A 1180 11.24 1.42 -19.63
CA ASN A 1180 11.33 -0.03 -19.48
C ASN A 1180 11.42 -0.67 -20.87
N PHE A 1181 11.86 -1.92 -20.94
CA PHE A 1181 11.89 -2.76 -22.13
C PHE A 1181 11.82 -4.23 -21.71
N ASP A 1182 10.75 -4.93 -22.07
CA ASP A 1182 10.57 -6.37 -21.93
C ASP A 1182 9.77 -6.92 -23.11
N ASN A 1183 10.47 -7.60 -24.03
CA ASN A 1183 9.89 -8.14 -25.25
C ASN A 1183 9.24 -9.54 -25.09
N THR A 1184 9.04 -10.02 -23.85
CA THR A 1184 8.36 -11.30 -23.57
C THR A 1184 6.96 -11.35 -24.19
N VAL A 1185 6.21 -10.23 -24.14
CA VAL A 1185 4.83 -10.16 -24.66
C VAL A 1185 4.81 -10.39 -26.17
N ARG A 1186 5.63 -9.65 -26.93
CA ARG A 1186 5.76 -9.77 -28.40
C ARG A 1186 6.10 -11.19 -28.86
N TYR A 1187 6.84 -11.95 -28.07
CA TYR A 1187 7.27 -13.32 -28.39
C TYR A 1187 6.50 -14.44 -27.66
N PHE A 1188 5.50 -14.12 -26.84
CA PHE A 1188 4.80 -15.08 -25.96
C PHE A 1188 4.30 -16.34 -26.70
N ASN A 1189 3.70 -16.16 -27.89
CA ASN A 1189 3.20 -17.26 -28.74
C ASN A 1189 4.16 -17.70 -29.87
N HIS A 1190 5.43 -17.26 -29.87
CA HIS A 1190 6.37 -17.60 -30.95
C HIS A 1190 6.88 -19.05 -30.87
N LYS A 1191 6.68 -19.79 -31.96
CA LYS A 1191 6.98 -21.23 -32.03
C LYS A 1191 8.47 -21.58 -32.16
N ASN A 1192 9.36 -20.60 -32.38
CA ASN A 1192 10.80 -20.85 -32.57
C ASN A 1192 11.61 -20.50 -31.31
N LYS A 1193 12.20 -21.53 -30.68
CA LYS A 1193 12.92 -21.47 -29.39
C LYS A 1193 14.34 -20.87 -29.45
N GLN A 1194 14.58 -19.95 -30.39
CA GLN A 1194 15.90 -19.30 -30.60
C GLN A 1194 15.87 -17.77 -30.48
N ILE A 1195 14.70 -17.18 -30.19
CA ILE A 1195 14.58 -15.74 -29.99
C ILE A 1195 15.04 -15.39 -28.57
N LEU A 1196 16.00 -14.46 -28.45
CA LEU A 1196 16.57 -14.03 -27.18
C LEU A 1196 15.65 -13.00 -26.51
N VAL A 1197 14.85 -13.46 -25.53
CA VAL A 1197 14.07 -12.57 -24.67
C VAL A 1197 15.00 -11.57 -24.00
N THR A 1198 14.67 -10.29 -24.08
CA THR A 1198 15.40 -9.20 -23.44
C THR A 1198 14.47 -8.43 -22.52
N LYS A 1199 14.85 -8.34 -21.24
CA LYS A 1199 14.18 -7.60 -20.18
C LYS A 1199 15.07 -6.47 -19.67
N THR A 1200 14.48 -5.56 -18.92
CA THR A 1200 15.17 -4.51 -18.17
C THR A 1200 15.19 -4.89 -16.69
N LYS A 1201 16.21 -4.43 -15.95
CA LYS A 1201 16.25 -4.46 -14.48
C LYS A 1201 16.83 -3.15 -13.93
N ASN A 1202 16.61 -2.90 -12.65
CA ASN A 1202 17.04 -1.69 -11.94
C ASN A 1202 16.43 -0.38 -12.51
N ASN A 1203 15.31 -0.47 -13.25
CA ASN A 1203 14.58 0.69 -13.75
C ASN A 1203 13.71 1.31 -12.65
N ASN A 1204 13.82 2.63 -12.47
CA ASN A 1204 12.96 3.38 -11.57
C ASN A 1204 12.76 4.82 -12.05
N ILE A 1205 11.83 5.52 -11.41
CA ILE A 1205 11.37 6.84 -11.81
C ILE A 1205 12.45 7.93 -11.68
N GLU A 1206 13.40 7.79 -10.76
CA GLU A 1206 14.49 8.76 -10.55
C GLU A 1206 15.58 8.61 -11.63
N TYR A 1207 15.91 7.38 -12.04
CA TYR A 1207 16.77 7.16 -13.23
C TYR A 1207 16.07 7.62 -14.52
N PHE A 1208 14.75 7.46 -14.64
CA PHE A 1208 13.98 8.02 -15.76
C PHE A 1208 14.00 9.56 -15.79
N LYS A 1209 13.75 10.22 -14.66
CA LYS A 1209 13.90 11.68 -14.52
C LYS A 1209 15.34 12.12 -14.84
N LYS A 1210 16.36 11.40 -14.37
CA LYS A 1210 17.78 11.65 -14.70
C LYS A 1210 18.05 11.55 -16.21
N PHE A 1211 17.53 10.53 -16.89
CA PHE A 1211 17.68 10.33 -18.34
C PHE A 1211 16.98 11.45 -19.14
N LEU A 1212 15.76 11.85 -18.73
CA LEU A 1212 15.06 13.01 -19.28
C LEU A 1212 15.87 14.31 -19.09
N ILE A 1213 16.31 14.62 -17.86
CA ILE A 1213 17.08 15.84 -17.53
C ILE A 1213 18.40 15.88 -18.32
N SER A 1214 19.14 14.76 -18.39
CA SER A 1214 20.38 14.65 -19.15
C SER A 1214 20.15 14.97 -20.64
N SER A 1215 19.09 14.39 -21.21
CA SER A 1215 18.74 14.55 -22.63
C SER A 1215 18.21 15.95 -22.97
N LEU A 1216 17.32 16.50 -22.15
CA LEU A 1216 16.71 17.83 -22.33
C LEU A 1216 17.73 18.96 -22.19
N ASN A 1217 18.72 18.83 -21.30
CA ASN A 1217 19.79 19.82 -21.19
C ASN A 1217 20.61 20.00 -22.49
N THR A 1218 20.58 19.02 -23.41
CA THR A 1218 21.20 19.17 -24.74
C THR A 1218 20.42 20.09 -25.70
N TYR A 1219 19.20 20.52 -25.34
CA TYR A 1219 18.32 21.36 -26.19
C TYR A 1219 18.46 22.85 -25.91
N LYS A 1220 19.08 23.23 -24.79
CA LYS A 1220 19.44 24.62 -24.49
C LYS A 1220 20.34 25.12 -25.65
N HIS A 1221 19.87 26.14 -26.37
CA HIS A 1221 20.47 26.75 -27.57
C HIS A 1221 20.41 25.95 -28.90
N ARG A 1222 19.38 25.13 -29.15
CA ARG A 1222 19.16 24.46 -30.46
C ARG A 1222 18.31 25.26 -31.47
N ASP A 1223 18.56 25.04 -32.76
CA ASP A 1223 17.85 25.66 -33.88
C ASP A 1223 16.66 24.82 -34.40
N LYS A 1224 15.68 25.51 -35.02
CA LYS A 1224 14.39 25.03 -35.57
C LYS A 1224 14.10 23.52 -35.49
N SER A 1225 14.58 22.71 -36.44
CA SER A 1225 14.23 21.28 -36.54
C SER A 1225 14.97 20.37 -35.56
N GLN A 1226 16.06 20.84 -34.94
CA GLN A 1226 16.76 20.12 -33.88
C GLN A 1226 16.05 20.21 -32.53
N LYS A 1227 14.91 20.92 -32.45
CA LYS A 1227 14.07 21.07 -31.26
C LYS A 1227 13.16 19.87 -31.00
N ILE A 1228 12.91 19.02 -31.99
CA ILE A 1228 12.14 17.78 -31.80
C ILE A 1228 12.85 16.91 -30.75
N PHE A 1229 12.11 16.48 -29.73
CA PHE A 1229 12.53 15.53 -28.70
C PHE A 1229 11.57 14.35 -28.72
N LEU A 1230 12.08 13.12 -28.55
CA LEU A 1230 11.29 11.91 -28.74
C LEU A 1230 11.25 11.05 -27.47
N MET A 1231 10.08 10.47 -27.20
CA MET A 1231 9.96 9.28 -26.36
C MET A 1231 9.83 8.04 -27.25
N ASN A 1232 10.60 6.99 -26.96
CA ASN A 1232 10.71 5.81 -27.86
C ASN A 1232 9.40 5.05 -28.04
N SER A 1233 8.43 5.21 -27.14
CA SER A 1233 7.04 4.90 -27.45
C SER A 1233 6.05 5.76 -26.67
N TRP A 1234 4.82 5.83 -27.18
CA TRP A 1234 3.61 6.13 -26.42
C TRP A 1234 2.98 4.85 -25.86
N ASN A 1235 2.75 3.86 -26.73
CA ASN A 1235 1.88 2.71 -26.50
C ASN A 1235 2.50 1.35 -26.89
N GLU A 1236 3.82 1.20 -26.86
CA GLU A 1236 4.49 -0.06 -27.23
C GLU A 1236 4.40 -1.11 -26.09
N TRP A 1237 3.21 -1.72 -25.97
CA TRP A 1237 2.92 -2.74 -24.96
C TRP A 1237 3.53 -4.12 -25.26
N GLY A 1238 3.86 -4.42 -26.52
CA GLY A 1238 4.49 -5.68 -26.91
C GLY A 1238 5.92 -5.81 -26.40
N GLU A 1239 6.58 -4.67 -26.17
CA GLU A 1239 7.92 -4.58 -25.58
C GLU A 1239 7.93 -3.86 -24.23
N GLN A 1240 6.76 -3.68 -23.61
CA GLN A 1240 6.58 -3.04 -22.29
C GLN A 1240 7.26 -1.64 -22.19
N MET A 1241 7.34 -0.93 -23.32
CA MET A 1241 7.94 0.40 -23.47
C MET A 1241 6.90 1.54 -23.42
N ALA A 1242 5.64 1.23 -23.14
CA ALA A 1242 4.54 2.18 -23.13
C ALA A 1242 4.71 3.26 -22.04
N LEU A 1243 4.35 4.50 -22.38
CA LEU A 1243 4.15 5.61 -21.44
C LEU A 1243 2.68 5.78 -21.03
N GLU A 1244 1.76 5.07 -21.69
CA GLU A 1244 0.34 5.09 -21.35
C GLU A 1244 0.08 4.68 -19.89
N PRO A 1245 -0.94 5.28 -19.22
CA PRO A 1245 -1.26 4.94 -17.84
C PRO A 1245 -1.55 3.45 -17.67
N SER A 1246 -0.80 2.80 -16.79
CA SER A 1246 -0.80 1.35 -16.61
C SER A 1246 -1.54 0.87 -15.35
N SER A 1247 -1.62 -0.45 -15.16
CA SER A 1247 -2.21 -1.10 -13.98
C SER A 1247 -1.37 -0.95 -12.70
N GLU A 1248 -0.05 -0.79 -12.81
CA GLU A 1248 0.87 -0.75 -11.66
C GLU A 1248 1.45 0.67 -11.47
N SER A 1249 2.01 1.25 -12.54
CA SER A 1249 2.55 2.62 -12.55
C SER A 1249 1.45 3.69 -12.68
N GLY A 1250 0.38 3.45 -13.44
CA GLY A 1250 -0.62 4.47 -13.75
C GLY A 1250 0.00 5.72 -14.40
N PHE A 1251 -0.39 6.91 -13.96
CA PHE A 1251 0.06 8.19 -14.54
C PHE A 1251 1.52 8.55 -14.19
N ARG A 1252 2.18 7.82 -13.27
CA ARG A 1252 3.52 8.16 -12.72
C ARG A 1252 4.57 8.51 -13.78
N LEU A 1253 4.63 7.77 -14.89
CA LEU A 1253 5.59 8.03 -15.97
C LEU A 1253 5.29 9.34 -16.73
N LEU A 1254 4.01 9.64 -16.96
CA LEU A 1254 3.57 10.89 -17.58
C LEU A 1254 3.69 12.09 -16.64
N ASP A 1255 3.44 11.90 -15.34
CA ASP A 1255 3.61 12.95 -14.32
C ASP A 1255 5.10 13.25 -14.09
N ALA A 1256 5.97 12.24 -14.00
CA ALA A 1256 7.42 12.43 -13.93
C ALA A 1256 8.01 13.12 -15.17
N PHE A 1257 7.48 12.80 -16.36
CA PHE A 1257 7.80 13.51 -17.59
C PHE A 1257 7.33 14.97 -17.53
N CYS A 1258 6.08 15.20 -17.14
CA CYS A 1258 5.47 16.53 -17.03
C CYS A 1258 6.17 17.42 -16.00
N GLU A 1259 6.60 16.87 -14.86
CA GLU A 1259 7.40 17.53 -13.84
C GLU A 1259 8.71 18.06 -14.43
N VAL A 1260 9.50 17.17 -15.04
CA VAL A 1260 10.82 17.50 -15.59
C VAL A 1260 10.75 18.54 -16.71
N ILE A 1261 9.79 18.45 -17.64
CA ILE A 1261 9.66 19.47 -18.71
C ILE A 1261 9.15 20.82 -18.17
N LEU A 1262 8.31 20.83 -17.14
CA LEU A 1262 7.82 22.07 -16.53
C LEU A 1262 8.92 22.76 -15.73
N ASP A 1263 9.75 22.02 -15.00
CA ASP A 1263 10.89 22.59 -14.28
C ASP A 1263 11.98 23.07 -15.24
N PHE A 1264 12.27 22.32 -16.31
CA PHE A 1264 13.13 22.77 -17.41
C PHE A 1264 12.63 24.09 -18.03
N ALA A 1265 11.32 24.23 -18.24
CA ALA A 1265 10.72 25.48 -18.73
C ALA A 1265 10.80 26.64 -17.72
N LYS A 1266 10.65 26.36 -16.41
CA LYS A 1266 10.76 27.37 -15.33
C LYS A 1266 12.20 27.87 -15.15
N GLU A 1267 13.18 26.96 -15.12
CA GLU A 1267 14.61 27.28 -14.95
C GLU A 1267 15.12 28.28 -15.99
N ASP A 1268 14.68 28.13 -17.24
CA ASP A 1268 15.11 28.97 -18.35
C ASP A 1268 14.34 30.30 -18.35
N ASN A 1269 13.01 30.26 -18.18
CA ASN A 1269 12.17 31.45 -18.12
C ASN A 1269 12.54 32.39 -16.95
N HIS A 1270 13.10 31.88 -15.84
CA HIS A 1270 13.60 32.71 -14.74
C HIS A 1270 14.91 33.46 -15.05
N LYS A 1271 15.63 33.09 -16.12
CA LYS A 1271 16.82 33.82 -16.60
C LYS A 1271 16.40 34.94 -17.56
N ASP A 1272 15.49 34.66 -18.48
CA ASP A 1272 14.86 35.64 -19.40
C ASP A 1272 14.15 36.80 -18.66
N THR A 1273 13.82 36.66 -17.37
CA THR A 1273 13.21 37.73 -16.55
C THR A 1273 14.21 38.58 -15.73
N ASN A 1274 15.52 38.43 -15.96
CA ASN A 1274 16.56 39.24 -15.29
C ASN A 1274 17.42 40.09 -16.25
N ASP A 1275 17.12 40.05 -17.56
CA ASP A 1275 17.56 41.03 -18.59
C ASP A 1275 16.37 41.92 -19.02
#